data_AF-Q555Z2-F1
#
_entry.id   AF-Q555Z2-F1
#
_cell.length_a   1.000
_cell.length_b   1.000
_cell.length_c   1.000
_cell.angle_alpha   90.00
_cell.angle_beta   90.00
_cell.angle_gamma   90.00
#
_symmetry.space_group_name_H-M   'P 1'
#
loop_
_entity.id
_entity.type
_entity.pdbx_description
1 polymer ?
#
loop_
_entity_poly.entity_id
_entity_poly.type
_entity_poly.pdbx_seq_one_letter_code
_entity_poly.pdbx_strand_id
1 'polypeptide(L)'
;MVGNNKSNKHGTDNEENDDNRKKQKLDNNSNNSVSSNKLTLSEVLSDEITKLSKQQWLKEVNTKTFDSNLVEKIYKDEMLKSDQRVQLLELSHYLENYLWPNFNKTTSTNKYHIMSILMMVNEKSKEGLNSFQTFHSKSSSSSDDNSEQEESSPSSSFKNLFESLLQIDLSELTDIEKCNFIKFFINAFQNVEDVLVRNECLKIVSYPIWLHLSSGRFQQESQSLSEPLEKKLRLFKKKIEKLSNNNSNSIEIKYSNFLLDLMKQFIESLNNLERLKSSNFTQFKESLNYCERFLEFMIDLMTQITTRRFFFALFDDFHFILKTSQSEFLKSNDDKSKSVLEGLLGILKVYYNFDIDNFTGEELTKDQATGIHYQNIQELQKIVFKNFPEIKEIALRNVSFVESKSDLLNIISTLSQERLNELSLVLMKYKKKESVIEQSINRVSLYPTEKLLWNETAIPNTNYNNEKALPLPKLNLQFLSFNDYLMRNFVLIRLESAYEIREDIQDSVKRLSPKFIQSNTNTTNNNKTTFTGWSRMSLQLSTPFKIINVQPPIIGEIKPKQVIGVVNISTSSCKPHIRDEWNSIKEHDILFLITIQLNNNNTNNTNTNNNNFSDIVKHVRGCEVIEIIDNNNNNLNNNNNNNNNNNNNNNNNNNNNNNNNNNNNNNNKNSNNKNNNNNNNNYNNYSKAFKVSLDTNQYQEDLESSSLKLYDTFNIVVRRNPKENNFKAVLDTITSLFNCKDYLPDWFSSIFLGYPSSNNNSNNNNEGEEKKENEFILFNDTFLNLNHINKVYNDKTIEITDKLKEEQENNNNNNNNFKIKFNNENNSILVDTYNNNNDNNNNNNNIIIKKENLEEIKRNKIEFTSKQIEAISSGMKRDNLTLIVGPPGTGKTDIAVQIISNIYHSSPNERTLIITHSNQALNQLFEKIYRLDINERYLLRLGHGQKQLSSTNSTQKDFTKTGRIDFWLDLRLKKLDQVDKLAKSISVTDDVSYTCDTALHFFSYHILSRFEKFQYDLSLLQDDDDGDEKKIKFIKENYPFKKFFIENSILKNDKLFDTTTTTTSVDNHHQSLLNIKKNLIELWNYIKEIFKELEECKVFELLKSPNDRYNYLLLKQSKIVAMTCTHAALKRNELLRLGFKFDNLLMEESAQISDIESFIPLQLQLNSNEIGDAIIGVDGDDNGNGNGNNISRGLKRVILIGDHNQLPPIVQNQSLAKYSHFDQSLFTRLIRLEIPHITLDRQGRSRPSISELFSWKYKGLQDLPLVKEQLQFKLANPGLAYDYQLINVDESDGYGVGESEPTPYFYQNLGEAEYIVAMFQYLIAIGYPSEKITVLTTYNGQKNLLRDVFKAKCTPQDPKKTQYGLPLKITTIDKYQGQQNDIILLSLVRTKQYGHIRDVRRLIVAMSRARLGLYIFCKKQFFQNCYETSMVFSKLLKRPDKLIIIKSEQYPITSENARQINSKLDENDCFEIQNSFHMKSLVESNE
;
A
#
# COMPACT_ATOMS: atom_id res chain seq x y z
N MET A 1 30.24 -37.82 53.68
CA MET A 1 30.00 -39.09 54.40
C MET A 1 29.68 -40.16 53.37
N VAL A 2 30.46 -41.23 53.37
CA VAL A 2 30.28 -42.45 52.56
C VAL A 2 29.18 -43.30 53.19
N GLY A 3 28.32 -43.94 52.40
CA GLY A 3 27.40 -44.95 52.94
C GLY A 3 26.35 -45.51 51.99
N ASN A 4 26.71 -46.64 51.37
CA ASN A 4 25.86 -47.81 51.05
C ASN A 4 24.98 -47.87 49.78
N ASN A 5 25.56 -48.48 48.73
CA ASN A 5 25.30 -49.87 48.30
C ASN A 5 23.90 -50.48 48.56
N LYS A 6 23.14 -50.78 47.49
CA LYS A 6 22.93 -52.14 46.90
C LYS A 6 21.65 -52.23 46.06
N SER A 7 21.86 -52.54 44.78
CA SER A 7 21.15 -53.54 43.94
C SER A 7 19.72 -53.98 44.28
N ASN A 8 18.80 -53.76 43.33
CA ASN A 8 17.79 -54.72 42.80
C ASN A 8 17.20 -54.09 41.51
N LYS A 9 17.62 -54.50 40.31
CA LYS A 9 17.03 -55.54 39.44
C LYS A 9 15.51 -55.38 39.16
N HIS A 10 15.26 -55.10 37.88
CA HIS A 10 14.10 -55.41 37.03
C HIS A 10 12.68 -54.95 37.42
N GLY A 11 12.09 -54.15 36.53
CA GLY A 11 10.68 -53.83 36.47
C GLY A 11 10.45 -52.69 35.48
N THR A 12 10.40 -53.03 34.18
CA THR A 12 9.74 -52.22 33.15
C THR A 12 8.25 -52.13 33.45
N ASP A 13 7.61 -51.08 32.92
CA ASP A 13 6.17 -50.82 32.88
C ASP A 13 5.59 -50.09 34.11
N ASN A 14 5.48 -48.76 33.97
CA ASN A 14 4.30 -47.93 34.34
C ASN A 14 4.66 -46.42 34.24
N GLU A 15 4.68 -45.86 33.03
CA GLU A 15 4.76 -44.41 32.75
C GLU A 15 3.36 -43.75 32.63
N GLU A 16 2.35 -44.22 33.37
CA GLU A 16 0.95 -43.76 33.23
C GLU A 16 0.41 -42.86 34.37
N ASN A 17 1.28 -42.20 35.17
CA ASN A 17 0.80 -41.41 36.32
C ASN A 17 1.15 -39.91 36.37
N ASP A 18 1.69 -39.30 35.30
CA ASP A 18 1.92 -37.85 35.27
C ASP A 18 0.86 -37.01 34.51
N ASP A 19 -0.09 -37.64 33.80
CA ASP A 19 -1.13 -36.89 33.06
C ASP A 19 -2.37 -36.52 33.89
N ASN A 20 -2.64 -37.20 35.02
CA ASN A 20 -3.81 -36.90 35.84
C ASN A 20 -3.65 -35.67 36.75
N ARG A 21 -2.41 -35.23 37.04
CA ARG A 21 -2.18 -33.97 37.78
C ARG A 21 -2.30 -32.72 36.92
N LYS A 22 -2.25 -32.84 35.59
CA LYS A 22 -2.49 -31.71 34.66
C LYS A 22 -3.98 -31.49 34.36
N LYS A 23 -4.83 -32.52 34.44
CA LYS A 23 -6.28 -32.38 34.18
C LYS A 23 -7.05 -31.68 35.32
N GLN A 24 -6.69 -31.87 36.59
CA GLN A 24 -7.46 -31.31 37.71
C GLN A 24 -7.18 -29.83 38.06
N LYS A 25 -6.21 -29.17 37.41
CA LYS A 25 -5.92 -27.74 37.65
C LYS A 25 -6.53 -26.78 36.62
N LEU A 26 -7.30 -27.28 35.64
CA LEU A 26 -7.92 -26.45 34.60
C LEU A 26 -9.34 -25.98 34.93
N ASP A 27 -10.03 -26.56 35.92
CA ASP A 27 -11.46 -26.28 36.13
C ASP A 27 -11.78 -25.14 37.12
N ASN A 28 -10.79 -24.54 37.82
CA ASN A 28 -11.06 -23.50 38.83
C ASN A 28 -10.65 -22.07 38.44
N ASN A 29 -10.33 -21.78 37.18
CA ASN A 29 -9.97 -20.44 36.68
C ASN A 29 -11.05 -19.80 35.78
N SER A 30 -12.33 -20.03 36.07
CA SER A 30 -13.47 -19.50 35.29
C SER A 30 -13.92 -18.08 35.63
N ASN A 31 -13.22 -17.34 36.50
CA ASN A 31 -13.55 -15.93 36.79
C ASN A 31 -12.36 -15.02 36.43
N ASN A 32 -12.52 -14.21 35.38
CA ASN A 32 -11.63 -13.13 34.88
C ASN A 32 -10.66 -13.42 33.71
N SER A 33 -10.95 -14.39 32.85
CA SER A 33 -10.54 -14.24 31.44
C SER A 33 -11.75 -13.73 30.67
N VAL A 34 -11.59 -12.64 29.91
CA VAL A 34 -12.58 -12.24 28.90
C VAL A 34 -12.52 -13.33 27.83
N SER A 35 -13.19 -14.45 28.08
CA SER A 35 -13.42 -15.49 27.09
C SER A 35 -14.09 -14.82 25.90
N SER A 36 -13.49 -14.95 24.72
CA SER A 36 -14.06 -14.48 23.48
C SER A 36 -15.41 -15.17 23.27
N ASN A 37 -16.49 -14.50 23.68
CA ASN A 37 -17.88 -14.89 23.50
C ASN A 37 -18.23 -14.89 22.01
N LYS A 38 -17.76 -15.88 21.22
CA LYS A 38 -18.07 -16.02 19.79
C LYS A 38 -18.65 -17.41 19.51
N LEU A 39 -19.80 -17.45 18.84
CA LEU A 39 -20.56 -18.65 18.49
C LEU A 39 -19.75 -19.64 17.64
N THR A 40 -19.92 -20.93 17.92
CA THR A 40 -19.40 -22.06 17.12
C THR A 40 -20.43 -22.51 16.08
N LEU A 41 -20.01 -23.15 14.99
CA LEU A 41 -20.93 -23.66 13.95
C LEU A 41 -21.99 -24.64 14.52
N SER A 42 -21.63 -25.50 15.47
CA SER A 42 -22.56 -26.40 16.14
C SER A 42 -23.66 -25.65 16.89
N GLU A 43 -23.32 -24.53 17.52
CA GLU A 43 -24.30 -23.63 18.14
C GLU A 43 -25.15 -22.94 17.07
N VAL A 44 -24.53 -22.39 16.01
CA VAL A 44 -25.23 -21.72 14.90
C VAL A 44 -26.27 -22.64 14.23
N LEU A 45 -25.91 -23.89 13.90
CA LEU A 45 -26.80 -24.81 13.20
C LEU A 45 -27.93 -25.36 14.08
N SER A 46 -27.70 -25.50 15.39
CA SER A 46 -28.71 -25.96 16.35
C SER A 46 -29.65 -24.84 16.82
N ASP A 47 -29.29 -23.60 16.54
CA ASP A 47 -30.00 -22.40 16.98
C ASP A 47 -31.42 -22.26 16.40
N GLU A 48 -32.33 -21.72 17.21
CA GLU A 48 -33.71 -21.44 16.83
C GLU A 48 -33.85 -20.41 15.69
N ILE A 49 -32.97 -19.41 15.59
CA ILE A 49 -32.94 -18.45 14.45
C ILE A 49 -32.64 -19.19 13.16
N THR A 50 -31.71 -20.14 13.17
CA THR A 50 -31.34 -20.91 11.97
C THR A 50 -32.46 -21.87 11.56
N LYS A 51 -33.24 -22.40 12.51
CA LYS A 51 -34.46 -23.16 12.19
C LYS A 51 -35.55 -22.25 11.63
N LEU A 52 -35.75 -21.08 12.24
CA LEU A 52 -36.73 -20.09 11.81
C LEU A 52 -36.42 -19.56 10.41
N SER A 53 -35.15 -19.27 10.11
CA SER A 53 -34.70 -18.76 8.81
C SER A 53 -34.97 -19.75 7.69
N LYS A 54 -34.67 -21.04 7.90
CA LYS A 54 -35.04 -22.15 6.98
C LYS A 54 -36.54 -22.27 6.77
N GLN A 55 -37.35 -21.95 7.78
CA GLN A 55 -38.80 -22.02 7.68
C GLN A 55 -39.43 -20.81 6.97
N GLN A 56 -38.82 -19.63 7.07
CA GLN A 56 -39.44 -18.35 6.70
C GLN A 56 -38.83 -17.68 5.47
N TRP A 57 -37.49 -17.59 5.34
CA TRP A 57 -36.86 -16.75 4.29
C TRP A 57 -35.65 -17.35 3.56
N LEU A 58 -35.12 -18.50 3.98
CA LEU A 58 -34.08 -19.25 3.24
C LEU A 58 -34.66 -20.28 2.26
N LYS A 59 -35.98 -20.33 2.05
CA LYS A 59 -36.59 -21.26 1.09
C LYS A 59 -36.35 -20.82 -0.36
N GLU A 60 -36.11 -21.79 -1.25
CA GLU A 60 -36.00 -21.55 -2.69
C GLU A 60 -37.29 -20.98 -3.33
N VAL A 61 -38.44 -21.17 -2.66
CA VAL A 61 -39.75 -20.64 -3.07
C VAL A 61 -40.40 -19.95 -1.86
N ASN A 62 -40.45 -18.62 -1.87
CA ASN A 62 -41.11 -17.81 -0.84
C ASN A 62 -42.64 -17.87 -1.01
N THR A 63 -43.31 -18.82 -0.36
CA THR A 63 -44.79 -18.95 -0.42
C THR A 63 -45.54 -18.30 0.74
N LYS A 64 -44.86 -17.60 1.66
CA LYS A 64 -45.50 -16.99 2.84
C LYS A 64 -45.54 -15.46 2.72
N THR A 65 -46.71 -14.89 3.06
CA THR A 65 -46.90 -13.44 3.23
C THR A 65 -46.06 -12.90 4.39
N PHE A 66 -45.48 -11.71 4.22
CA PHE A 66 -44.73 -10.99 5.25
C PHE A 66 -45.50 -10.88 6.57
N ASP A 67 -44.87 -11.25 7.69
CA ASP A 67 -45.44 -11.13 9.03
C ASP A 67 -44.74 -10.03 9.83
N SER A 68 -45.43 -8.91 10.04
CA SER A 68 -44.93 -7.79 10.85
C SER A 68 -44.80 -8.14 12.33
N ASN A 69 -45.61 -9.04 12.88
CA ASN A 69 -45.54 -9.44 14.29
C ASN A 69 -44.29 -10.30 14.52
N LEU A 70 -43.90 -11.10 13.53
CA LEU A 70 -42.65 -11.85 13.57
C LEU A 70 -41.44 -10.92 13.64
N VAL A 71 -41.42 -9.84 12.86
CA VAL A 71 -40.34 -8.85 12.88
C VAL A 71 -40.24 -8.18 14.26
N GLU A 72 -41.37 -7.76 14.84
CA GLU A 72 -41.41 -7.21 16.19
C GLU A 72 -40.91 -8.19 17.24
N LYS A 73 -41.30 -9.48 17.13
CA LYS A 73 -40.84 -10.53 18.01
C LYS A 73 -39.33 -10.75 17.89
N ILE A 74 -38.79 -10.89 16.68
CA ILE A 74 -37.34 -11.04 16.44
C ILE A 74 -36.58 -9.84 17.00
N TYR A 75 -37.09 -8.62 16.79
CA TYR A 75 -36.45 -7.41 17.30
C TYR A 75 -36.36 -7.39 18.84
N LYS A 76 -37.49 -7.60 19.52
CA LYS A 76 -37.56 -7.58 20.99
C LYS A 76 -36.86 -8.77 21.65
N ASP A 77 -37.07 -9.98 21.10
CA ASP A 77 -36.60 -11.20 21.72
C ASP A 77 -35.17 -11.56 21.37
N GLU A 78 -34.65 -11.12 20.21
CA GLU A 78 -33.35 -11.52 19.69
C GLU A 78 -32.40 -10.32 19.56
N MET A 79 -32.78 -9.30 18.80
CA MET A 79 -31.86 -8.22 18.40
C MET A 79 -31.44 -7.32 19.58
N LEU A 80 -32.37 -6.96 20.46
CA LEU A 80 -32.06 -6.13 21.63
C LEU A 80 -31.33 -6.89 22.74
N LYS A 81 -31.38 -8.23 22.75
CA LYS A 81 -30.82 -9.03 23.86
C LYS A 81 -29.33 -9.30 23.70
N SER A 82 -28.85 -9.60 22.49
CA SER A 82 -27.40 -9.75 22.27
C SER A 82 -26.95 -9.55 20.83
N ASP A 83 -25.78 -8.93 20.68
CA ASP A 83 -25.09 -8.75 19.39
C ASP A 83 -24.81 -10.10 18.71
N GLN A 84 -24.60 -11.18 19.49
CA GLN A 84 -24.44 -12.53 18.96
C GLN A 84 -25.69 -13.01 18.20
N ARG A 85 -26.90 -12.65 18.65
CA ARG A 85 -28.15 -12.98 17.92
C ARG A 85 -28.25 -12.17 16.62
N VAL A 86 -27.84 -10.91 16.64
CA VAL A 86 -27.80 -10.06 15.43
C VAL A 86 -26.83 -10.65 14.40
N GLN A 87 -25.67 -11.17 14.84
CA GLN A 87 -24.74 -11.90 13.98
C GLN A 87 -25.37 -13.14 13.35
N LEU A 88 -26.13 -13.93 14.13
CA LEU A 88 -26.86 -15.08 13.59
C LEU A 88 -27.90 -14.66 12.55
N LEU A 89 -28.60 -13.54 12.75
CA LEU A 89 -29.55 -13.00 11.78
C LEU A 89 -28.83 -12.55 10.49
N GLU A 90 -27.66 -11.94 10.60
CA GLU A 90 -26.84 -11.52 9.45
C GLU A 90 -26.37 -12.73 8.64
N LEU A 91 -25.84 -13.75 9.31
CA LEU A 91 -25.47 -15.04 8.71
C LEU A 91 -26.68 -15.76 8.08
N SER A 92 -27.90 -15.46 8.52
CA SER A 92 -29.12 -16.04 7.96
C SER A 92 -29.73 -15.23 6.80
N HIS A 93 -29.14 -14.11 6.39
CA HIS A 93 -29.67 -13.20 5.34
C HIS A 93 -31.00 -12.54 5.68
N TYR A 94 -31.20 -12.20 6.95
CA TYR A 94 -32.43 -11.57 7.42
C TYR A 94 -32.71 -10.23 6.70
N LEU A 95 -31.68 -9.45 6.36
CA LEU A 95 -31.83 -8.18 5.64
C LEU A 95 -32.22 -8.39 4.17
N GLU A 96 -31.43 -9.18 3.45
CA GLU A 96 -31.51 -9.38 1.99
C GLU A 96 -32.78 -10.14 1.59
N ASN A 97 -33.17 -11.15 2.36
CA ASN A 97 -34.21 -12.11 1.95
C ASN A 97 -35.55 -11.87 2.65
N TYR A 98 -35.59 -11.13 3.77
CA TYR A 98 -36.81 -10.95 4.55
C TYR A 98 -37.17 -9.49 4.83
N LEU A 99 -36.25 -8.68 5.38
CA LEU A 99 -36.58 -7.30 5.76
C LEU A 99 -36.72 -6.35 4.57
N TRP A 100 -35.72 -6.28 3.69
CA TRP A 100 -35.70 -5.33 2.58
C TRP A 100 -36.71 -5.64 1.48
N PRO A 101 -36.86 -6.90 1.00
CA PRO A 101 -37.85 -7.21 -0.04
C PRO A 101 -39.28 -6.88 0.36
N ASN A 102 -39.58 -6.93 1.66
CA ASN A 102 -40.91 -6.64 2.20
C ASN A 102 -41.08 -5.22 2.75
N PHE A 103 -40.12 -4.31 2.50
CA PHE A 103 -40.21 -2.92 2.94
C PHE A 103 -41.08 -2.09 1.97
N ASN A 104 -42.24 -1.59 2.42
CA ASN A 104 -43.09 -0.67 1.67
C ASN A 104 -43.65 0.44 2.58
N LYS A 105 -43.82 1.66 2.05
CA LYS A 105 -44.26 2.83 2.83
C LYS A 105 -45.61 2.62 3.52
N THR A 106 -46.51 1.85 2.92
CA THR A 106 -47.87 1.60 3.43
C THR A 106 -47.94 0.50 4.50
N THR A 107 -47.14 -0.57 4.38
CA THR A 107 -47.15 -1.72 5.31
C THR A 107 -46.06 -1.63 6.39
N SER A 108 -44.99 -0.87 6.17
CA SER A 108 -43.78 -0.84 7.01
C SER A 108 -43.64 0.42 7.88
N THR A 109 -44.75 1.03 8.31
CA THR A 109 -44.72 2.15 9.29
C THR A 109 -44.32 1.72 10.71
N ASN A 110 -44.11 0.41 10.93
CA ASN A 110 -43.75 -0.13 12.24
C ASN A 110 -42.28 0.22 12.60
N LYS A 111 -42.09 0.94 13.73
CA LYS A 111 -40.78 1.28 14.33
C LYS A 111 -39.81 0.08 14.34
N TYR A 112 -40.31 -1.11 14.67
CA TYR A 112 -39.46 -2.30 14.80
C TYR A 112 -38.89 -2.78 13.45
N HIS A 113 -39.64 -2.66 12.34
CA HIS A 113 -39.15 -3.05 11.01
C HIS A 113 -38.01 -2.13 10.57
N ILE A 114 -38.18 -0.81 10.74
CA ILE A 114 -37.16 0.18 10.42
C ILE A 114 -35.90 -0.04 11.28
N MET A 115 -36.08 -0.24 12.59
CA MET A 115 -34.96 -0.46 13.50
C MET A 115 -34.23 -1.78 13.25
N SER A 116 -34.95 -2.84 12.85
CA SER A 116 -34.32 -4.09 12.39
C SER A 116 -33.46 -3.88 11.16
N ILE A 117 -33.95 -3.17 10.11
CA ILE A 117 -33.16 -2.86 8.92
C ILE A 117 -31.89 -2.10 9.31
N LEU A 118 -32.04 -1.10 10.17
CA LEU A 118 -30.97 -0.24 10.64
C LEU A 118 -29.88 -1.04 11.39
N MET A 119 -30.27 -1.89 12.33
CA MET A 119 -29.35 -2.75 13.07
C MET A 119 -28.64 -3.77 12.16
N MET A 120 -29.32 -4.30 11.15
CA MET A 120 -28.69 -5.18 10.17
C MET A 120 -27.64 -4.44 9.31
N VAL A 121 -27.94 -3.20 8.89
CA VAL A 121 -26.96 -2.35 8.19
C VAL A 121 -25.74 -2.07 9.07
N ASN A 122 -25.97 -1.80 10.35
CA ASN A 122 -24.90 -1.59 11.33
C ASN A 122 -24.02 -2.84 11.50
N GLU A 123 -24.62 -4.03 11.63
CA GLU A 123 -23.86 -5.28 11.78
C GLU A 123 -23.07 -5.63 10.51
N LYS A 124 -23.62 -5.40 9.31
CA LYS A 124 -22.84 -5.56 8.06
C LYS A 124 -21.64 -4.61 8.01
N SER A 125 -21.84 -3.35 8.40
CA SER A 125 -20.78 -2.34 8.43
C SER A 125 -19.72 -2.65 9.51
N LYS A 126 -20.14 -3.25 10.64
CA LYS A 126 -19.26 -3.74 11.72
C LYS A 126 -18.26 -4.79 11.21
N GLU A 127 -18.69 -5.62 10.26
CA GLU A 127 -17.87 -6.66 9.63
C GLU A 127 -17.08 -6.17 8.40
N GLY A 128 -17.19 -4.88 8.03
CA GLY A 128 -16.50 -4.30 6.88
C GLY A 128 -17.14 -4.66 5.53
N LEU A 129 -18.40 -5.11 5.54
CA LEU A 129 -19.15 -5.40 4.32
C LEU A 129 -19.82 -4.14 3.77
N ASN A 130 -19.97 -4.06 2.45
CA ASN A 130 -20.73 -2.99 1.83
C ASN A 130 -22.23 -3.21 2.10
N SER A 131 -22.76 -2.50 3.10
CA SER A 131 -24.13 -2.66 3.60
C SER A 131 -25.18 -2.10 2.62
N PHE A 132 -24.87 -1.02 1.91
CA PHE A 132 -25.83 -0.29 1.07
C PHE A 132 -26.04 -0.89 -0.32
N GLN A 133 -25.12 -1.73 -0.81
CA GLN A 133 -25.31 -2.47 -2.07
C GLN A 133 -26.62 -3.28 -2.12
N THR A 134 -27.08 -3.76 -0.95
CA THR A 134 -28.35 -4.49 -0.80
C THR A 134 -29.56 -3.68 -1.27
N PHE A 135 -29.50 -2.35 -1.19
CA PHE A 135 -30.62 -1.48 -1.57
C PHE A 135 -30.71 -1.25 -3.08
N HIS A 136 -29.71 -1.68 -3.86
CA HIS A 136 -29.74 -1.64 -5.32
C HIS A 136 -30.46 -2.84 -5.94
N SER A 137 -30.63 -3.96 -5.21
CA SER A 137 -31.42 -5.09 -5.70
C SER A 137 -32.92 -4.79 -5.62
N LYS A 138 -33.67 -5.20 -6.66
CA LYS A 138 -35.14 -5.08 -6.69
C LYS A 138 -35.76 -5.88 -5.52
N SER A 139 -36.81 -5.35 -4.91
CA SER A 139 -37.68 -6.10 -3.99
C SER A 139 -38.40 -7.21 -4.77
N SER A 140 -37.88 -8.42 -4.77
CA SER A 140 -38.46 -9.56 -5.47
C SER A 140 -39.51 -10.28 -4.61
N SER A 141 -40.74 -9.74 -4.54
CA SER A 141 -41.91 -10.48 -4.04
C SER A 141 -43.25 -9.79 -4.36
N SER A 142 -43.74 -9.98 -5.59
CA SER A 142 -45.17 -10.13 -5.92
C SER A 142 -45.27 -10.65 -7.36
N SER A 143 -44.93 -11.92 -7.54
CA SER A 143 -45.21 -12.70 -8.75
C SER A 143 -46.50 -13.52 -8.61
N ASP A 144 -47.50 -12.96 -7.93
CA ASP A 144 -48.87 -13.49 -7.89
C ASP A 144 -49.82 -12.47 -8.53
N ASP A 145 -50.45 -12.94 -9.60
CA ASP A 145 -51.48 -12.39 -10.46
C ASP A 145 -52.35 -11.20 -9.95
N ASN A 146 -52.50 -10.20 -10.83
CA ASN A 146 -53.67 -9.32 -10.99
C ASN A 146 -54.00 -8.25 -9.93
N SER A 147 -53.04 -7.43 -9.49
CA SER A 147 -53.40 -6.07 -9.04
C SER A 147 -52.35 -5.02 -9.45
N GLU A 148 -52.83 -3.97 -10.11
CA GLU A 148 -52.09 -2.80 -10.60
C GLU A 148 -51.54 -1.94 -9.44
N GLN A 149 -50.60 -2.46 -8.65
CA GLN A 149 -49.84 -1.65 -7.68
C GLN A 149 -48.58 -1.10 -8.34
N GLU A 150 -48.48 0.23 -8.42
CA GLU A 150 -47.38 1.00 -9.03
C GLU A 150 -45.98 0.47 -8.66
N GLU A 151 -45.21 0.04 -9.66
CA GLU A 151 -43.84 -0.45 -9.50
C GLU A 151 -42.92 0.64 -8.91
N SER A 152 -42.40 0.43 -7.70
CA SER A 152 -41.48 1.38 -7.06
C SER A 152 -40.02 1.15 -7.50
N SER A 153 -39.32 2.22 -7.91
CA SER A 153 -37.88 2.20 -8.22
C SER A 153 -37.02 1.97 -6.95
N PRO A 154 -35.81 1.38 -7.03
CA PRO A 154 -34.91 1.25 -5.88
C PRO A 154 -34.63 2.60 -5.17
N SER A 155 -34.50 3.67 -5.96
CA SER A 155 -34.35 5.04 -5.45
C SER A 155 -35.55 5.53 -4.62
N SER A 156 -36.77 5.23 -5.05
CA SER A 156 -37.96 5.61 -4.28
C SER A 156 -38.10 4.81 -2.98
N SER A 157 -37.74 3.53 -3.01
CA SER A 157 -37.82 2.67 -1.83
C SER A 157 -36.81 3.08 -0.76
N PHE A 158 -35.56 3.36 -1.14
CA PHE A 158 -34.56 3.86 -0.20
C PHE A 158 -34.91 5.24 0.35
N LYS A 159 -35.41 6.15 -0.50
CA LYS A 159 -35.93 7.44 -0.06
C LYS A 159 -37.05 7.27 0.98
N ASN A 160 -38.00 6.35 0.76
CA ASN A 160 -39.07 6.09 1.72
C ASN A 160 -38.53 5.55 3.06
N LEU A 161 -37.54 4.67 3.05
CA LEU A 161 -36.85 4.22 4.27
C LEU A 161 -36.24 5.41 5.03
N PHE A 162 -35.53 6.27 4.31
CA PHE A 162 -34.85 7.43 4.89
C PHE A 162 -35.83 8.47 5.45
N GLU A 163 -36.92 8.77 4.72
CA GLU A 163 -37.99 9.64 5.21
C GLU A 163 -38.67 9.08 6.45
N SER A 164 -38.89 7.77 6.52
CA SER A 164 -39.44 7.11 7.70
C SER A 164 -38.50 7.20 8.90
N LEU A 165 -37.18 7.13 8.70
CA LEU A 165 -36.18 7.34 9.76
C LEU A 165 -36.24 8.76 10.34
N LEU A 166 -36.46 9.78 9.50
CA LEU A 166 -36.59 11.17 9.93
C LEU A 166 -37.88 11.47 10.70
N GLN A 167 -38.89 10.58 10.61
CA GLN A 167 -40.17 10.73 11.31
C GLN A 167 -40.16 10.12 12.72
N ILE A 168 -39.19 9.26 13.05
CA ILE A 168 -39.07 8.65 14.37
C ILE A 168 -38.87 9.73 15.44
N ASP A 169 -39.74 9.75 16.46
CA ASP A 169 -39.53 10.59 17.63
C ASP A 169 -38.42 9.99 18.48
N LEU A 170 -37.31 10.73 18.57
CA LEU A 170 -36.13 10.31 19.30
C LEU A 170 -36.37 10.17 20.81
N SER A 171 -37.39 10.87 21.35
CA SER A 171 -37.74 10.79 22.78
C SER A 171 -38.35 9.43 23.17
N GLU A 172 -38.96 8.73 22.21
CA GLU A 172 -39.54 7.39 22.40
C GLU A 172 -38.51 6.25 22.26
N LEU A 173 -37.26 6.58 21.92
CA LEU A 173 -36.19 5.61 21.77
C LEU A 173 -35.47 5.36 23.10
N THR A 174 -35.12 4.11 23.35
CA THR A 174 -34.17 3.77 24.43
C THR A 174 -32.76 4.25 24.06
N ASP A 175 -31.84 4.38 25.03
CA ASP A 175 -30.48 4.83 24.74
C ASP A 175 -29.71 3.84 23.82
N ILE A 176 -30.02 2.54 23.90
CA ILE A 176 -29.53 1.52 22.94
C ILE A 176 -30.07 1.80 21.53
N GLU A 177 -31.37 2.08 21.40
CA GLU A 177 -32.00 2.40 20.12
C GLU A 177 -31.41 3.68 19.51
N LYS A 178 -31.23 4.73 20.31
CA LYS A 178 -30.57 5.97 19.87
C LYS A 178 -29.13 5.70 19.43
N CYS A 179 -28.38 4.87 20.16
CA CYS A 179 -27.01 4.50 19.79
C CYS A 179 -26.98 3.80 18.44
N ASN A 180 -27.86 2.81 18.20
CA ASN A 180 -27.97 2.17 16.91
C ASN A 180 -28.37 3.17 15.81
N PHE A 181 -29.35 4.02 16.08
CA PHE A 181 -29.79 5.08 15.17
C PHE A 181 -28.62 5.96 14.71
N ILE A 182 -27.78 6.44 15.64
CA ILE A 182 -26.59 7.23 15.30
C ILE A 182 -25.56 6.41 14.51
N LYS A 183 -25.31 5.14 14.87
CA LYS A 183 -24.40 4.26 14.12
C LYS A 183 -24.80 4.14 12.65
N PHE A 184 -26.09 4.12 12.35
CA PHE A 184 -26.55 4.09 10.96
C PHE A 184 -26.21 5.37 10.20
N PHE A 185 -26.39 6.54 10.82
CA PHE A 185 -26.00 7.79 10.18
C PHE A 185 -24.48 7.89 10.00
N ILE A 186 -23.69 7.41 10.96
CA ILE A 186 -22.23 7.28 10.78
C ILE A 186 -21.94 6.42 9.54
N ASN A 187 -22.50 5.22 9.45
CA ASN A 187 -22.31 4.33 8.32
C ASN A 187 -22.78 4.95 7.00
N ALA A 188 -23.89 5.68 7.00
CA ALA A 188 -24.41 6.37 5.82
C ALA A 188 -23.49 7.50 5.35
N PHE A 189 -23.02 8.36 6.27
CA PHE A 189 -22.08 9.44 5.93
C PHE A 189 -20.66 8.94 5.58
N GLN A 190 -20.31 7.71 5.95
CA GLN A 190 -19.10 7.02 5.47
C GLN A 190 -19.24 6.37 4.09
N ASN A 191 -20.47 6.26 3.57
CA ASN A 191 -20.80 5.65 2.26
C ASN A 191 -21.50 6.66 1.32
N VAL A 192 -21.17 7.96 1.40
CA VAL A 192 -21.75 9.03 0.57
C VAL A 192 -21.39 8.88 -0.92
N GLU A 193 -20.44 8.01 -1.26
CA GLU A 193 -20.21 7.60 -2.64
C GLU A 193 -21.38 6.80 -3.22
N ASP A 194 -22.16 6.09 -2.39
CA ASP A 194 -23.35 5.42 -2.90
C ASP A 194 -24.40 6.46 -3.30
N VAL A 195 -24.84 6.42 -4.56
CA VAL A 195 -25.77 7.42 -5.12
C VAL A 195 -27.08 7.49 -4.34
N LEU A 196 -27.60 6.36 -3.83
CA LEU A 196 -28.84 6.32 -3.04
C LEU A 196 -28.64 7.04 -1.71
N VAL A 197 -27.51 6.78 -1.04
CA VAL A 197 -27.15 7.37 0.24
C VAL A 197 -26.87 8.86 0.09
N ARG A 198 -26.05 9.24 -0.90
CA ARG A 198 -25.67 10.63 -1.21
C ARG A 198 -26.88 11.55 -1.35
N ASN A 199 -27.87 11.10 -2.12
CA ASN A 199 -29.05 11.89 -2.44
C ASN A 199 -29.91 12.23 -1.22
N GLU A 200 -29.87 11.40 -0.17
CA GLU A 200 -30.67 11.60 1.03
C GLU A 200 -29.86 12.19 2.20
N CYS A 201 -28.64 11.70 2.44
CA CYS A 201 -27.75 12.21 3.50
C CYS A 201 -27.39 13.68 3.30
N LEU A 202 -27.06 14.10 2.07
CA LEU A 202 -26.66 15.50 1.83
C LEU A 202 -27.81 16.50 2.03
N LYS A 203 -29.08 16.07 1.96
CA LYS A 203 -30.22 16.95 2.27
C LYS A 203 -30.23 17.37 3.73
N ILE A 204 -29.82 16.49 4.65
CA ILE A 204 -29.78 16.75 6.09
C ILE A 204 -28.74 17.83 6.45
N VAL A 205 -27.65 17.95 5.70
CA VAL A 205 -26.55 18.90 5.94
C VAL A 205 -26.57 20.09 4.96
N SER A 206 -27.68 20.31 4.28
CA SER A 206 -27.81 21.35 3.25
C SER A 206 -28.30 22.70 3.82
N TYR A 207 -28.35 23.73 2.97
CA TYR A 207 -28.74 25.09 3.35
C TYR A 207 -30.07 25.27 4.15
N PRO A 208 -31.09 24.39 4.09
CA PRO A 208 -32.29 24.46 4.95
C PRO A 208 -32.01 24.53 6.45
N ILE A 209 -30.91 23.93 6.93
CA ILE A 209 -30.58 23.91 8.36
C ILE A 209 -30.30 25.32 8.91
N TRP A 210 -29.94 26.27 8.05
CA TRP A 210 -29.70 27.65 8.43
C TRP A 210 -30.95 28.40 8.90
N LEU A 211 -32.15 27.84 8.70
CA LEU A 211 -33.38 28.39 9.27
C LEU A 211 -33.37 28.39 10.80
N HIS A 212 -32.50 27.59 11.42
CA HIS A 212 -32.32 27.53 12.86
C HIS A 212 -31.24 28.46 13.42
N LEU A 213 -30.51 29.17 12.55
CA LEU A 213 -29.53 30.15 13.00
C LEU A 213 -30.21 31.33 13.69
N SER A 214 -29.54 31.88 14.70
CA SER A 214 -29.90 33.18 15.26
C SER A 214 -30.02 34.24 14.15
N SER A 215 -30.94 35.19 14.31
CA SER A 215 -31.26 36.18 13.27
C SER A 215 -30.03 36.98 12.82
N GLY A 216 -29.14 37.31 13.75
CA GLY A 216 -27.87 37.98 13.47
C GLY A 216 -26.89 37.09 12.71
N ARG A 217 -26.72 35.82 13.12
CA ARG A 217 -25.82 34.88 12.43
C ARG A 217 -26.30 34.57 11.02
N PHE A 218 -27.61 34.37 10.84
CA PHE A 218 -28.23 34.14 9.54
C PHE A 218 -27.93 35.27 8.54
N GLN A 219 -28.03 36.54 8.97
CA GLN A 219 -27.74 37.69 8.11
C GLN A 219 -26.27 37.73 7.68
N GLN A 220 -25.35 37.48 8.60
CA GLN A 220 -23.91 37.44 8.33
C GLN A 220 -23.54 36.34 7.33
N GLU A 221 -24.02 35.12 7.56
CA GLU A 221 -23.77 33.98 6.67
C GLU A 221 -24.48 34.15 5.32
N SER A 222 -25.64 34.81 5.28
CA SER A 222 -26.34 35.07 4.00
C SER A 222 -25.59 36.09 3.12
N GLN A 223 -24.88 37.05 3.73
CA GLN A 223 -24.10 38.07 3.00
C GLN A 223 -22.82 37.49 2.37
N SER A 224 -22.25 36.42 2.93
CA SER A 224 -21.06 35.76 2.37
C SER A 224 -21.39 34.80 1.23
N LEU A 225 -22.67 34.44 1.04
CA LEU A 225 -23.10 33.55 -0.03
C LEU A 225 -23.13 34.24 -1.40
N SER A 226 -22.93 33.47 -2.46
CA SER A 226 -23.24 33.87 -3.84
C SER A 226 -24.73 34.23 -4.00
N GLU A 227 -25.04 35.24 -4.83
CA GLU A 227 -26.43 35.68 -5.07
C GLU A 227 -27.45 34.56 -5.37
N PRO A 228 -27.14 33.54 -6.21
CA PRO A 228 -28.13 32.50 -6.53
C PRO A 228 -28.53 31.67 -5.31
N LEU A 229 -27.57 31.41 -4.43
CA LEU A 229 -27.78 30.59 -3.24
C LEU A 229 -28.54 31.39 -2.17
N GLU A 230 -28.21 32.68 -2.02
CA GLU A 230 -28.96 33.58 -1.14
C GLU A 230 -30.43 33.70 -1.56
N LYS A 231 -30.69 33.83 -2.88
CA LYS A 231 -32.06 33.83 -3.43
C LYS A 231 -32.80 32.52 -3.12
N LYS A 232 -32.16 31.36 -3.31
CA LYS A 232 -32.73 30.04 -2.95
C LYS A 232 -33.07 29.95 -1.45
N LEU A 233 -32.17 30.40 -0.58
CA LEU A 233 -32.36 30.39 0.87
C LEU A 233 -33.54 31.29 1.30
N ARG A 234 -33.65 32.50 0.73
CA ARG A 234 -34.77 33.42 0.99
C ARG A 234 -36.12 32.86 0.51
N LEU A 235 -36.15 32.22 -0.67
CA LEU A 235 -37.35 31.55 -1.18
C LEU A 235 -37.75 30.37 -0.31
N PHE A 236 -36.77 29.58 0.15
CA PHE A 236 -37.00 28.44 1.03
C PHE A 236 -37.54 28.88 2.39
N LYS A 237 -36.98 29.94 3.00
CA LYS A 237 -37.51 30.55 4.22
C LYS A 237 -38.99 30.96 4.07
N LYS A 238 -39.34 31.65 2.97
CA LYS A 238 -40.75 32.00 2.67
C LYS A 238 -41.64 30.77 2.47
N LYS A 239 -41.11 29.68 1.89
CA LYS A 239 -41.84 28.42 1.71
C LYS A 239 -42.12 27.75 3.05
N ILE A 240 -41.13 27.70 3.94
CA ILE A 240 -41.29 27.12 5.29
C ILE A 240 -42.24 27.95 6.13
N GLU A 241 -42.13 29.29 6.12
CA GLU A 241 -43.08 30.18 6.85
C GLU A 241 -44.54 29.97 6.39
N LYS A 242 -44.76 29.61 5.11
CA LYS A 242 -46.09 29.22 4.61
C LYS A 242 -46.51 27.82 5.07
N LEU A 243 -45.59 26.86 5.06
CA LEU A 243 -45.85 25.47 5.45
C LEU A 243 -46.07 25.31 6.96
N SER A 244 -45.33 26.04 7.80
CA SER A 244 -45.50 26.04 9.26
C SER A 244 -46.90 26.47 9.69
N ASN A 245 -47.56 27.31 8.90
CA ASN A 245 -48.93 27.74 9.16
C ASN A 245 -49.98 26.69 8.75
N ASN A 246 -49.64 25.79 7.83
CA ASN A 246 -50.59 24.86 7.20
C ASN A 246 -50.45 23.41 7.69
N ASN A 247 -49.23 22.92 7.98
CA ASN A 247 -48.94 21.56 8.45
C ASN A 247 -47.50 21.42 8.99
N SER A 248 -47.33 21.23 10.31
CA SER A 248 -46.02 21.00 10.94
C SER A 248 -45.31 19.70 10.51
N ASN A 249 -46.02 18.76 9.87
CA ASN A 249 -45.50 17.44 9.48
C ASN A 249 -44.90 17.35 8.07
N SER A 250 -44.58 18.47 7.43
CA SER A 250 -43.95 18.41 6.10
C SER A 250 -42.55 17.77 6.18
N ILE A 251 -42.22 16.89 5.24
CA ILE A 251 -40.92 16.18 5.23
C ILE A 251 -39.74 17.16 5.09
N GLU A 252 -39.92 18.27 4.38
CA GLU A 252 -38.90 19.32 4.22
C GLU A 252 -38.52 19.96 5.57
N ILE A 253 -39.50 20.17 6.47
CA ILE A 253 -39.25 20.65 7.83
C ILE A 253 -38.49 19.59 8.65
N LYS A 254 -38.79 18.30 8.45
CA LYS A 254 -38.04 17.22 9.12
C LYS A 254 -36.57 17.20 8.72
N TYR A 255 -36.25 17.37 7.43
CA TYR A 255 -34.86 17.51 7.00
C TYR A 255 -34.15 18.71 7.63
N SER A 256 -34.82 19.87 7.75
CA SER A 256 -34.18 21.06 8.36
C SER A 256 -33.94 20.89 9.86
N ASN A 257 -34.90 20.30 10.58
CA ASN A 257 -34.85 20.22 12.04
C ASN A 257 -33.95 19.10 12.57
N PHE A 258 -33.75 18.04 11.79
CA PHE A 258 -33.15 16.78 12.23
C PHE A 258 -31.85 16.94 13.03
N LEU A 259 -30.85 17.65 12.50
CA LEU A 259 -29.55 17.81 13.17
C LEU A 259 -29.68 18.61 14.47
N LEU A 260 -30.53 19.64 14.50
CA LEU A 260 -30.74 20.44 15.69
C LEU A 260 -31.40 19.62 16.80
N ASP A 261 -32.39 18.81 16.44
CA ASP A 261 -33.12 17.96 17.40
C ASP A 261 -32.18 16.89 17.99
N LEU A 262 -31.36 16.27 17.14
CA LEU A 262 -30.27 15.37 17.55
C LEU A 262 -29.29 16.04 18.54
N MET A 263 -28.84 17.26 18.24
CA MET A 263 -27.90 18.00 19.12
C MET A 263 -28.55 18.35 20.47
N LYS A 264 -29.83 18.75 20.49
CA LYS A 264 -30.56 19.01 21.74
C LYS A 264 -30.67 17.75 22.60
N GLN A 265 -31.05 16.63 21.98
CA GLN A 265 -31.18 15.35 22.66
C GLN A 265 -29.84 14.88 23.23
N PHE A 266 -28.75 15.03 22.48
CA PHE A 266 -27.42 14.72 22.99
C PHE A 266 -27.08 15.51 24.27
N ILE A 267 -27.35 16.82 24.29
CA ILE A 267 -27.08 17.65 25.48
C ILE A 267 -27.91 17.19 26.68
N GLU A 268 -29.16 16.79 26.46
CA GLU A 268 -30.02 16.23 27.50
C GLU A 268 -29.44 14.92 28.06
N SER A 269 -29.08 13.96 27.19
CA SER A 269 -28.45 12.70 27.60
C SER A 269 -27.13 12.94 28.35
N LEU A 270 -26.29 13.85 27.86
CA LEU A 270 -25.00 14.20 28.46
C LEU A 270 -25.16 14.75 29.89
N ASN A 271 -26.13 15.66 30.09
CA ASN A 271 -26.40 16.23 31.41
C ASN A 271 -26.97 15.21 32.40
N ASN A 272 -27.62 14.15 31.90
CA ASN A 272 -28.16 13.07 32.73
C ASN A 272 -27.11 12.03 33.15
N LEU A 273 -25.93 11.97 32.51
CA LEU A 273 -24.91 10.95 32.79
C LEU A 273 -24.48 10.88 34.26
N GLU A 274 -24.22 12.02 34.90
CA GLU A 274 -23.76 12.04 36.30
C GLU A 274 -24.85 11.50 37.26
N ARG A 275 -26.12 11.82 36.98
CA ARG A 275 -27.27 11.29 37.72
C ARG A 275 -27.46 9.79 37.47
N LEU A 276 -27.26 9.33 36.24
CA LEU A 276 -27.36 7.91 35.89
C LEU A 276 -26.24 7.08 36.51
N LYS A 277 -25.02 7.62 36.57
CA LYS A 277 -23.86 6.95 37.15
C LYS A 277 -24.08 6.58 38.62
N SER A 278 -24.77 7.42 39.38
CA SER A 278 -25.10 7.18 40.79
C SER A 278 -26.35 6.30 40.99
N SER A 279 -27.31 6.34 40.06
CA SER A 279 -28.60 5.64 40.20
C SER A 279 -28.64 4.27 39.51
N ASN A 280 -28.23 4.17 38.24
CA ASN A 280 -28.30 2.97 37.44
C ASN A 280 -27.10 2.85 36.47
N PHE A 281 -26.12 2.03 36.86
CA PHE A 281 -24.89 1.85 36.11
C PHE A 281 -25.07 1.21 34.71
N THR A 282 -26.14 0.44 34.49
CA THR A 282 -26.42 -0.16 33.16
C THR A 282 -26.89 0.90 32.18
N GLN A 283 -27.92 1.66 32.53
CA GLN A 283 -28.41 2.78 31.76
C GLN A 283 -27.35 3.87 31.57
N PHE A 284 -26.50 4.10 32.58
CA PHE A 284 -25.33 4.98 32.45
C PHE A 284 -24.41 4.56 31.30
N LYS A 285 -24.05 3.27 31.19
CA LYS A 285 -23.20 2.76 30.10
C LYS A 285 -23.84 2.90 28.73
N GLU A 286 -25.14 2.64 28.63
CA GLU A 286 -25.89 2.76 27.37
C GLU A 286 -25.94 4.22 26.91
N SER A 287 -26.25 5.13 27.82
CA SER A 287 -26.30 6.57 27.55
C SER A 287 -24.93 7.14 27.23
N LEU A 288 -23.87 6.67 27.91
CA LEU A 288 -22.47 7.02 27.60
C LEU A 288 -22.08 6.57 26.20
N ASN A 289 -22.38 5.32 25.82
CA ASN A 289 -22.11 4.81 24.47
C ASN A 289 -22.85 5.62 23.39
N TYR A 290 -24.10 6.01 23.64
CA TYR A 290 -24.83 6.93 22.76
C TYR A 290 -24.10 8.27 22.61
N CYS A 291 -23.66 8.88 23.72
CA CYS A 291 -22.94 10.15 23.70
C CYS A 291 -21.61 10.05 22.93
N GLU A 292 -20.87 8.95 23.10
CA GLU A 292 -19.63 8.69 22.38
C GLU A 292 -19.87 8.55 20.87
N ARG A 293 -20.88 7.77 20.45
CA ARG A 293 -21.26 7.67 19.03
C ARG A 293 -21.78 8.98 18.46
N PHE A 294 -22.48 9.77 19.26
CA PHE A 294 -22.94 11.08 18.83
C PHE A 294 -21.76 12.01 18.54
N LEU A 295 -20.74 12.05 19.41
CA LEU A 295 -19.54 12.84 19.14
C LEU A 295 -18.77 12.34 17.92
N GLU A 296 -18.66 11.02 17.73
CA GLU A 296 -18.11 10.43 16.50
C GLU A 296 -18.85 10.93 15.25
N PHE A 297 -20.19 10.93 15.28
CA PHE A 297 -21.00 11.43 14.18
C PHE A 297 -20.76 12.92 13.90
N MET A 298 -20.69 13.76 14.94
CA MET A 298 -20.37 15.19 14.78
C MET A 298 -18.97 15.41 14.19
N ILE A 299 -17.99 14.58 14.56
CA ILE A 299 -16.64 14.63 13.98
C ILE A 299 -16.71 14.27 12.49
N ASP A 300 -17.42 13.21 12.10
CA ASP A 300 -17.56 12.80 10.71
C ASP A 300 -18.17 13.93 9.84
N LEU A 301 -19.15 14.66 10.36
CA LEU A 301 -19.73 15.82 9.67
C LEU A 301 -18.78 17.03 9.59
N MET A 302 -17.89 17.22 10.56
CA MET A 302 -16.95 18.35 10.60
C MET A 302 -15.68 18.13 9.76
N THR A 303 -15.41 16.87 9.42
CA THR A 303 -14.17 16.41 8.79
C THR A 303 -14.23 16.29 7.27
N GLN A 304 -15.39 16.56 6.67
CA GLN A 304 -15.59 16.56 5.21
C GLN A 304 -16.16 17.93 4.80
N ILE A 305 -15.65 18.52 3.72
CA ILE A 305 -16.07 19.87 3.30
C ILE A 305 -17.55 19.92 2.89
N THR A 306 -18.04 18.86 2.23
CA THR A 306 -19.40 18.75 1.71
C THR A 306 -20.46 18.81 2.80
N THR A 307 -20.19 18.17 3.95
CA THR A 307 -21.03 18.18 5.14
C THR A 307 -20.79 19.42 5.99
N ARG A 308 -19.54 19.88 6.12
CA ARG A 308 -19.14 21.01 6.95
C ARG A 308 -19.71 22.34 6.46
N ARG A 309 -19.81 22.54 5.15
CA ARG A 309 -20.15 23.81 4.48
C ARG A 309 -21.29 24.60 5.14
N PHE A 310 -22.45 23.96 5.37
CA PHE A 310 -23.58 24.60 6.05
C PHE A 310 -23.64 24.22 7.53
N PHE A 311 -23.21 23.00 7.88
CA PHE A 311 -23.28 22.48 9.23
C PHE A 311 -22.45 23.30 10.23
N PHE A 312 -21.27 23.79 9.83
CA PHE A 312 -20.37 24.53 10.69
C PHE A 312 -21.06 25.72 11.37
N ALA A 313 -21.80 26.52 10.60
CA ALA A 313 -22.48 27.71 11.12
C ALA A 313 -23.55 27.34 12.17
N LEU A 314 -24.32 26.27 11.94
CA LEU A 314 -25.31 25.77 12.90
C LEU A 314 -24.65 25.24 14.17
N PHE A 315 -23.61 24.43 14.00
CA PHE A 315 -22.86 23.82 15.10
C PHE A 315 -22.22 24.88 16.00
N ASP A 316 -21.66 25.91 15.38
CA ASP A 316 -21.07 27.08 16.02
C ASP A 316 -22.12 27.92 16.76
N ASP A 317 -23.21 28.33 16.09
CA ASP A 317 -24.30 29.14 16.69
C ASP A 317 -25.00 28.41 17.86
N PHE A 318 -25.06 27.07 17.83
CA PHE A 318 -25.58 26.27 18.94
C PHE A 318 -24.65 26.24 20.17
N HIS A 319 -23.40 26.71 20.05
CA HIS A 319 -22.35 26.62 21.06
C HIS A 319 -22.09 25.17 21.53
N PHE A 320 -22.09 24.21 20.60
CA PHE A 320 -22.07 22.79 20.92
C PHE A 320 -20.86 22.37 21.78
N ILE A 321 -19.65 22.77 21.39
CA ILE A 321 -18.41 22.43 22.12
C ILE A 321 -18.43 22.97 23.54
N LEU A 322 -18.89 24.21 23.71
CA LEU A 322 -18.94 24.84 25.01
C LEU A 322 -19.92 24.11 25.92
N LYS A 323 -21.18 23.91 25.48
CA LYS A 323 -22.19 23.15 26.23
C LYS A 323 -21.69 21.77 26.63
N THR A 324 -21.05 21.06 25.69
CA THR A 324 -20.47 19.74 25.95
C THR A 324 -19.37 19.82 27.00
N SER A 325 -18.39 20.71 26.84
CA SER A 325 -17.27 20.87 27.78
C SER A 325 -17.66 21.32 29.17
N GLN A 326 -18.83 21.94 29.32
CA GLN A 326 -19.31 22.47 30.59
C GLN A 326 -20.21 21.51 31.36
N SER A 327 -20.51 20.33 30.80
CA SER A 327 -21.34 19.32 31.46
C SER A 327 -20.72 18.86 32.79
N GLU A 328 -21.58 18.53 33.76
CA GLU A 328 -21.15 18.08 35.09
C GLU A 328 -20.27 16.82 35.00
N PHE A 329 -20.64 15.88 34.12
CA PHE A 329 -19.91 14.63 33.93
C PHE A 329 -18.46 14.84 33.45
N LEU A 330 -18.22 15.69 32.45
CA LEU A 330 -16.87 15.95 31.93
C LEU A 330 -16.00 16.75 32.91
N LYS A 331 -16.62 17.58 33.77
CA LYS A 331 -15.93 18.31 34.84
C LYS A 331 -15.62 17.47 36.06
N SER A 332 -16.28 16.33 36.25
CA SER A 332 -16.03 15.43 37.38
C SER A 332 -14.57 14.94 37.41
N ASN A 333 -14.01 14.76 38.61
CA ASN A 333 -12.61 14.37 38.81
C ASN A 333 -12.35 12.92 38.40
N ASP A 334 -11.15 12.68 37.84
CA ASP A 334 -10.50 11.41 37.47
C ASP A 334 -11.38 10.15 37.43
N ASP A 335 -12.19 10.04 36.39
CA ASP A 335 -12.85 8.79 36.00
C ASP A 335 -12.25 8.27 34.69
N LYS A 336 -11.85 6.99 34.65
CA LYS A 336 -11.42 6.34 33.41
C LYS A 336 -12.56 6.21 32.40
N SER A 337 -13.81 6.20 32.86
CA SER A 337 -14.99 6.02 32.01
C SER A 337 -15.20 7.15 31.00
N LYS A 338 -14.73 8.39 31.29
CA LYS A 338 -14.86 9.53 30.38
C LYS A 338 -13.76 9.66 29.32
N SER A 339 -12.72 8.83 29.35
CA SER A 339 -11.53 9.02 28.51
C SER A 339 -11.80 9.00 27.00
N VAL A 340 -12.70 8.13 26.52
CA VAL A 340 -13.10 8.09 25.10
C VAL A 340 -13.88 9.34 24.72
N LEU A 341 -14.84 9.75 25.54
CA LEU A 341 -15.65 10.95 25.33
C LEU A 341 -14.78 12.23 25.33
N GLU A 342 -13.82 12.34 26.26
CA GLU A 342 -12.84 13.44 26.31
C GLU A 342 -11.94 13.45 25.07
N GLY A 343 -11.47 12.28 24.63
CA GLY A 343 -10.66 12.15 23.43
C GLY A 343 -11.41 12.57 22.15
N LEU A 344 -12.66 12.12 21.99
CA LEU A 344 -13.53 12.52 20.89
C LEU A 344 -13.81 14.03 20.91
N LEU A 345 -14.13 14.59 22.09
CA LEU A 345 -14.30 16.03 22.24
C LEU A 345 -13.02 16.80 21.90
N GLY A 346 -11.85 16.25 22.22
CA GLY A 346 -10.54 16.78 21.82
C GLY A 346 -10.40 16.87 20.29
N ILE A 347 -10.68 15.77 19.58
CA ILE A 347 -10.66 15.72 18.11
C ILE A 347 -11.66 16.73 17.51
N LEU A 348 -12.88 16.79 18.05
CA LEU A 348 -13.89 17.71 17.58
C LEU A 348 -13.49 19.18 17.75
N LYS A 349 -12.80 19.53 18.85
CA LYS A 349 -12.23 20.86 19.07
C LYS A 349 -11.17 21.22 18.04
N VAL A 350 -10.29 20.27 17.68
CA VAL A 350 -9.29 20.45 16.62
C VAL A 350 -9.97 20.81 15.30
N TYR A 351 -10.99 20.04 14.87
CA TYR A 351 -11.69 20.33 13.62
C TYR A 351 -12.56 21.58 13.66
N TYR A 352 -13.09 21.94 14.81
CA TYR A 352 -13.82 23.20 14.98
C TYR A 352 -12.92 24.42 14.85
N ASN A 353 -11.68 24.32 15.36
CA ASN A 353 -10.66 25.36 15.23
C ASN A 353 -9.81 25.25 13.96
N PHE A 354 -10.15 24.33 13.05
CA PHE A 354 -9.39 24.15 11.81
C PHE A 354 -9.52 25.38 10.91
N ASP A 355 -8.38 25.92 10.49
CA ASP A 355 -8.24 27.18 9.74
C ASP A 355 -8.52 26.95 8.25
N ILE A 356 -9.81 26.85 7.88
CA ILE A 356 -10.26 26.60 6.51
C ILE A 356 -11.46 27.46 6.14
N ASP A 357 -11.53 27.86 4.88
CA ASP A 357 -12.74 28.41 4.29
C ASP A 357 -13.75 27.29 4.01
N ASN A 358 -14.91 27.35 4.67
CA ASN A 358 -15.92 26.29 4.64
C ASN A 358 -16.60 26.10 3.26
N PHE A 359 -16.40 27.00 2.30
CA PHE A 359 -17.05 26.98 0.99
C PHE A 359 -16.10 26.58 -0.13
N THR A 360 -14.91 27.20 -0.15
CA THR A 360 -13.87 26.93 -1.14
C THR A 360 -13.04 25.70 -0.78
N GLY A 361 -12.95 25.36 0.51
CA GLY A 361 -12.03 24.33 1.00
C GLY A 361 -10.57 24.80 1.03
N GLU A 362 -10.30 26.08 0.79
CA GLU A 362 -8.94 26.62 0.86
C GLU A 362 -8.50 26.79 2.32
N GLU A 363 -7.28 26.33 2.60
CA GLU A 363 -6.68 26.47 3.92
C GLU A 363 -6.18 27.89 4.14
N LEU A 364 -6.51 28.46 5.31
CA LEU A 364 -6.13 29.81 5.67
C LEU A 364 -4.69 29.83 6.17
N THR A 365 -3.88 30.73 5.64
CA THR A 365 -2.54 30.99 6.17
C THR A 365 -2.61 31.52 7.60
N LYS A 366 -1.53 31.36 8.38
CA LYS A 366 -1.44 31.95 9.73
C LYS A 366 -1.77 33.44 9.74
N ASP A 367 -1.33 34.18 8.73
CA ASP A 367 -1.57 35.62 8.61
C ASP A 367 -3.05 35.91 8.31
N GLN A 368 -3.68 35.13 7.43
CA GLN A 368 -5.13 35.24 7.15
C GLN A 368 -5.97 34.88 8.37
N ALA A 369 -5.67 33.77 9.04
CA ALA A 369 -6.36 33.34 10.26
C ALA A 369 -6.22 34.39 11.38
N THR A 370 -5.02 34.94 11.56
CA THR A 370 -4.76 36.04 12.50
C THR A 370 -5.52 37.31 12.11
N GLY A 371 -5.56 37.65 10.81
CA GLY A 371 -6.33 38.77 10.28
C GLY A 371 -7.83 38.64 10.55
N ILE A 372 -8.41 37.46 10.32
CA ILE A 372 -9.82 37.17 10.63
C ILE A 372 -10.07 37.28 12.14
N HIS A 373 -9.15 36.77 12.96
CA HIS A 373 -9.27 36.90 14.42
C HIS A 373 -9.28 38.38 14.87
N TYR A 374 -8.42 39.22 14.28
CA TYR A 374 -8.37 40.64 14.59
C TYR A 374 -9.63 41.37 14.14
N GLN A 375 -10.19 41.04 12.97
CA GLN A 375 -11.48 41.56 12.53
C GLN A 375 -12.60 41.18 13.51
N ASN A 376 -12.62 39.93 13.95
CA ASN A 376 -13.55 39.43 14.96
C ASN A 376 -13.43 40.21 16.28
N ILE A 377 -12.22 40.44 16.81
CA ILE A 377 -12.05 41.24 18.03
C ILE A 377 -12.51 42.70 17.81
N GLN A 378 -12.22 43.29 16.65
CA GLN A 378 -12.69 44.65 16.34
C GLN A 378 -14.23 44.75 16.26
N GLU A 379 -14.91 43.72 15.76
CA GLU A 379 -16.37 43.65 15.83
C GLU A 379 -16.88 43.55 17.27
N LEU A 380 -16.26 42.69 18.10
CA LEU A 380 -16.58 42.62 19.53
C LEU A 380 -16.42 43.99 20.19
N GLN A 381 -15.32 44.69 19.92
CA GLN A 381 -15.07 46.03 20.45
C GLN A 381 -16.17 47.02 20.04
N LYS A 382 -16.65 46.97 18.79
CA LYS A 382 -17.80 47.79 18.34
C LYS A 382 -19.09 47.45 19.09
N ILE A 383 -19.37 46.17 19.32
CA ILE A 383 -20.57 45.73 20.06
C ILE A 383 -20.47 46.17 21.53
N VAL A 384 -19.31 45.97 22.17
CA VAL A 384 -19.05 46.39 23.56
C VAL A 384 -19.19 47.91 23.69
N PHE A 385 -18.60 48.68 22.77
CA PHE A 385 -18.72 50.14 22.76
C PHE A 385 -20.18 50.62 22.69
N LYS A 386 -21.02 49.92 21.91
CA LYS A 386 -22.41 50.30 21.67
C LYS A 386 -23.36 49.87 22.79
N ASN A 387 -23.21 48.64 23.29
CA ASN A 387 -24.21 47.99 24.15
C ASN A 387 -23.78 47.88 25.63
N PHE A 388 -22.47 47.94 25.92
CA PHE A 388 -21.90 47.74 27.25
C PHE A 388 -21.01 48.94 27.66
N PRO A 389 -21.61 50.13 27.89
CA PRO A 389 -20.86 51.33 28.28
C PRO A 389 -20.06 51.15 29.59
N GLU A 390 -20.48 50.23 30.46
CA GLU A 390 -19.84 49.90 31.74
C GLU A 390 -18.40 49.37 31.55
N ILE A 391 -18.15 48.69 30.43
CA ILE A 391 -16.85 48.09 30.07
C ILE A 391 -16.30 48.69 28.77
N LYS A 392 -16.65 49.95 28.48
CA LYS A 392 -16.20 50.69 27.29
C LYS A 392 -14.67 50.73 27.14
N GLU A 393 -13.93 50.57 28.24
CA GLU A 393 -12.47 50.45 28.22
C GLU A 393 -12.00 49.31 27.30
N ILE A 394 -12.66 48.15 27.32
CA ILE A 394 -12.32 47.00 26.45
C ILE A 394 -12.41 47.39 24.97
N ALA A 395 -13.40 48.21 24.61
CA ALA A 395 -13.61 48.65 23.24
C ALA A 395 -12.52 49.59 22.70
N LEU A 396 -11.73 50.22 23.58
CA LEU A 396 -10.69 51.18 23.22
C LEU A 396 -9.27 50.62 23.38
N ARG A 397 -9.11 49.45 24.00
CA ARG A 397 -7.80 48.81 24.22
C ARG A 397 -7.30 48.11 22.94
N ASN A 398 -6.01 47.80 22.90
CA ASN A 398 -5.45 47.03 21.80
C ASN A 398 -5.93 45.57 21.83
N VAL A 399 -5.86 44.89 20.68
CA VAL A 399 -6.33 43.50 20.53
C VAL A 399 -5.62 42.56 21.51
N SER A 400 -4.31 42.73 21.72
CA SER A 400 -3.51 41.92 22.66
C SER A 400 -4.02 41.99 24.10
N PHE A 401 -4.55 43.13 24.54
CA PHE A 401 -5.11 43.28 25.88
C PHE A 401 -6.45 42.54 25.99
N VAL A 402 -7.27 42.55 24.93
CA VAL A 402 -8.55 41.81 24.90
C VAL A 402 -8.31 40.29 24.91
N GLU A 403 -7.20 39.83 24.31
CA GLU A 403 -6.81 38.41 24.33
C GLU A 403 -6.31 37.92 25.70
N SER A 404 -5.79 38.82 26.53
CA SER A 404 -5.24 38.46 27.85
C SER A 404 -6.35 38.04 28.81
N LYS A 405 -6.39 36.75 29.16
CA LYS A 405 -7.39 36.17 30.08
C LYS A 405 -7.44 36.91 31.41
N SER A 406 -6.29 37.25 32.00
CA SER A 406 -6.23 37.94 33.30
C SER A 406 -6.79 39.35 33.21
N ASP A 407 -6.45 40.08 32.15
CA ASP A 407 -6.86 41.48 31.98
C ASP A 407 -8.36 41.58 31.67
N LEU A 408 -8.84 40.66 30.81
CA LEU A 408 -10.25 40.57 30.47
C LEU A 408 -11.11 40.22 31.70
N LEU A 409 -10.67 39.25 32.54
CA LEU A 409 -11.38 38.89 33.76
C LEU A 409 -11.46 40.05 34.75
N ASN A 410 -10.39 40.83 34.91
CA ASN A 410 -10.37 41.99 35.80
C ASN A 410 -11.46 43.00 35.43
N ILE A 411 -11.63 43.32 34.14
CA ILE A 411 -12.63 44.31 33.71
C ILE A 411 -14.04 43.73 33.72
N ILE A 412 -14.22 42.50 33.20
CA ILE A 412 -15.53 41.87 33.12
C ILE A 412 -16.13 41.62 34.51
N SER A 413 -15.28 41.38 35.54
CA SER A 413 -15.74 41.18 36.92
C SER A 413 -16.52 42.36 37.53
N THR A 414 -16.46 43.53 36.90
CA THR A 414 -17.21 44.73 37.32
C THR A 414 -18.69 44.70 36.90
N LEU A 415 -19.08 43.83 35.97
CA LEU A 415 -20.45 43.72 35.47
C LEU A 415 -21.37 42.99 36.44
N SER A 416 -22.65 43.37 36.46
CA SER A 416 -23.70 42.59 37.14
C SER A 416 -23.89 41.23 36.46
N GLN A 417 -24.41 40.24 37.20
CA GLN A 417 -24.62 38.89 36.66
C GLN A 417 -25.52 38.88 35.40
N GLU A 418 -26.55 39.74 35.35
CA GLU A 418 -27.43 39.87 34.17
C GLU A 418 -26.67 40.38 32.95
N ARG A 419 -25.87 41.45 33.12
CA ARG A 419 -25.02 42.00 32.06
C ARG A 419 -23.92 41.02 31.64
N LEU A 420 -23.36 40.29 32.60
CA LEU A 420 -22.38 39.24 32.35
C LEU A 420 -22.99 38.14 31.47
N ASN A 421 -24.25 37.75 31.72
CA ASN A 421 -24.95 36.77 30.89
C ASN A 421 -25.17 37.29 29.45
N GLU A 422 -25.62 38.55 29.29
CA GLU A 422 -25.74 39.18 27.96
C GLU A 422 -24.38 39.21 27.22
N LEU A 423 -23.33 39.65 27.91
CA LEU A 423 -21.98 39.73 27.36
C LEU A 423 -21.41 38.34 27.05
N SER A 424 -21.69 37.32 27.88
CA SER A 424 -21.17 35.96 27.70
C SER A 424 -21.60 35.36 26.37
N LEU A 425 -22.84 35.60 25.95
CA LEU A 425 -23.36 35.17 24.64
C LEU A 425 -22.61 35.82 23.49
N VAL A 426 -22.21 37.09 23.65
CA VAL A 426 -21.41 37.82 22.67
C VAL A 426 -19.97 37.34 22.67
N LEU A 427 -19.32 37.22 23.83
CA LEU A 427 -17.91 36.85 23.95
C LEU A 427 -17.60 35.46 23.39
N MET A 428 -18.53 34.50 23.54
CA MET A 428 -18.33 33.15 23.00
C MET A 428 -18.08 33.16 21.48
N LYS A 429 -18.74 34.06 20.75
CA LYS A 429 -18.57 34.24 19.28
C LYS A 429 -17.16 34.68 18.90
N TYR A 430 -16.47 35.41 19.79
CA TYR A 430 -15.23 36.13 19.50
C TYR A 430 -14.00 35.52 20.20
N LYS A 431 -14.13 34.32 20.77
CA LYS A 431 -13.02 33.60 21.38
C LYS A 431 -11.94 33.32 20.32
N LYS A 432 -10.67 33.59 20.67
CA LYS A 432 -9.53 33.14 19.86
C LYS A 432 -9.58 31.63 19.69
N LYS A 433 -9.61 31.19 18.44
CA LYS A 433 -9.43 29.78 18.10
C LYS A 433 -7.96 29.45 18.28
N GLU A 434 -7.65 28.41 19.05
CA GLU A 434 -6.30 27.87 19.08
C GLU A 434 -6.06 27.20 17.73
N SER A 435 -5.15 27.76 16.92
CA SER A 435 -4.86 27.18 15.61
C SER A 435 -4.33 25.76 15.80
N VAL A 436 -4.81 24.83 14.98
CA VAL A 436 -4.30 23.45 14.90
C VAL A 436 -2.79 23.44 14.62
N ILE A 437 -2.28 24.49 13.94
CA ILE A 437 -0.86 24.64 13.65
C ILE A 437 -0.04 24.96 14.91
N GLU A 438 -0.59 25.60 15.96
CA GLU A 438 0.12 25.81 17.23
C GLU A 438 0.29 24.50 18.02
N GLN A 439 -0.64 23.55 17.83
CA GLN A 439 -0.53 22.17 18.29
C GLN A 439 0.32 21.28 17.34
N SER A 440 1.15 21.92 16.49
CA SER A 440 1.90 21.29 15.39
C SER A 440 2.50 19.92 15.72
N ILE A 441 2.40 19.04 14.72
CA ILE A 441 3.15 17.78 14.58
C ILE A 441 4.64 17.94 14.97
N ASN A 442 5.22 19.10 14.68
CA ASN A 442 6.62 19.45 14.97
C ASN A 442 7.02 19.36 16.47
N ARG A 443 6.05 19.45 17.39
CA ARG A 443 6.25 19.35 18.85
C ARG A 443 6.05 17.93 19.39
N VAL A 444 5.63 16.99 18.55
CA VAL A 444 5.32 15.62 18.97
C VAL A 444 6.54 14.72 18.82
N SER A 445 6.82 13.92 19.85
CA SER A 445 7.85 12.87 19.80
C SER A 445 7.51 11.81 18.73
N LEU A 446 8.49 11.52 17.85
CA LEU A 446 8.33 10.57 16.75
C LEU A 446 8.41 9.12 17.24
N TYR A 447 9.05 8.90 18.39
CA TYR A 447 9.16 7.59 19.01
C TYR A 447 8.08 7.41 20.07
N PRO A 448 7.47 6.21 20.16
CA PRO A 448 6.53 5.94 21.23
C PRO A 448 7.23 5.87 22.59
N THR A 449 6.54 6.35 23.63
CA THR A 449 6.95 6.26 25.03
C THR A 449 6.02 5.37 25.83
N GLU A 450 6.39 5.07 27.07
CA GLU A 450 5.55 4.33 28.02
C GLU A 450 4.12 4.89 28.13
N LYS A 451 3.93 6.21 27.99
CA LYS A 451 2.63 6.87 28.04
C LYS A 451 1.74 6.44 26.86
N LEU A 452 2.33 6.31 25.66
CA LEU A 452 1.60 5.94 24.45
C LEU A 452 1.43 4.43 24.32
N LEU A 453 2.49 3.66 24.58
CA LEU A 453 2.50 2.20 24.47
C LEU A 453 1.44 1.54 25.36
N TRP A 454 1.24 2.09 26.56
CA TRP A 454 0.30 1.55 27.54
C TRP A 454 -1.03 2.31 27.60
N ASN A 455 -1.30 3.21 26.65
CA ASN A 455 -2.59 3.88 26.55
C ASN A 455 -3.61 2.99 25.81
N GLU A 456 -4.45 2.30 26.57
CA GLU A 456 -5.48 1.40 26.04
C GLU A 456 -6.56 2.12 25.22
N THR A 457 -6.79 3.43 25.42
CA THR A 457 -7.78 4.18 24.63
C THR A 457 -7.24 4.59 23.27
N ALA A 458 -5.93 4.85 23.17
CA ALA A 458 -5.26 5.19 21.92
C ALA A 458 -4.86 3.95 21.11
N ILE A 459 -4.47 2.86 21.78
CA ILE A 459 -4.06 1.60 21.14
C ILE A 459 -4.90 0.45 21.73
N PRO A 460 -6.12 0.21 21.19
CA PRO A 460 -6.97 -0.87 21.65
C PRO A 460 -6.29 -2.23 21.49
N ASN A 461 -6.64 -3.19 22.35
CA ASN A 461 -6.18 -4.57 22.22
C ASN A 461 -6.80 -5.25 20.98
N THR A 462 -6.16 -6.34 20.54
CA THR A 462 -6.19 -6.93 19.19
C THR A 462 -7.55 -7.18 18.52
N ASN A 463 -8.65 -7.27 19.28
CA ASN A 463 -9.96 -7.68 18.76
C ASN A 463 -10.97 -6.53 18.85
N TYR A 464 -10.79 -5.53 18.00
CA TYR A 464 -11.79 -4.48 17.83
C TYR A 464 -12.90 -4.95 16.88
N ASN A 465 -14.13 -4.99 17.40
CA ASN A 465 -15.33 -5.42 16.68
C ASN A 465 -16.22 -4.23 16.29
N ASN A 466 -15.71 -3.01 16.12
CA ASN A 466 -16.55 -1.81 15.83
C ASN A 466 -17.68 -1.52 16.86
N GLU A 467 -17.67 -2.11 18.06
CA GLU A 467 -18.76 -1.96 19.05
C GLU A 467 -18.69 -0.62 19.81
N LYS A 468 -17.48 -0.19 20.19
CA LYS A 468 -17.22 1.05 20.92
C LYS A 468 -16.67 2.14 20.01
N ALA A 469 -17.00 3.40 20.24
CA ALA A 469 -16.33 4.50 19.55
C ALA A 469 -14.86 4.56 19.99
N LEU A 470 -13.99 5.05 19.11
CA LEU A 470 -12.57 5.27 19.42
C LEU A 470 -12.19 6.73 19.14
N PRO A 471 -11.40 7.38 20.00
CA PRO A 471 -10.92 8.74 19.77
C PRO A 471 -9.76 8.73 18.77
N LEU A 472 -10.03 8.30 17.54
CA LEU A 472 -9.07 8.15 16.46
C LEU A 472 -9.56 8.87 15.20
N PRO A 473 -8.66 9.52 14.44
CA PRO A 473 -9.03 10.08 13.15
C PRO A 473 -9.36 8.96 12.15
N LYS A 474 -10.26 9.24 11.21
CA LYS A 474 -10.62 8.34 10.10
C LYS A 474 -10.07 8.85 8.78
N LEU A 475 -9.53 7.96 7.94
CA LEU A 475 -9.13 8.27 6.56
C LEU A 475 -10.35 8.17 5.64
N ASN A 476 -11.19 9.21 5.70
CA ASN A 476 -12.37 9.35 4.84
C ASN A 476 -11.96 9.49 3.36
N LEU A 477 -12.95 9.42 2.47
CA LEU A 477 -12.71 9.62 1.03
C LEU A 477 -12.27 11.05 0.69
N GLN A 478 -12.73 12.01 1.48
CA GLN A 478 -12.45 13.43 1.35
C GLN A 478 -11.72 13.94 2.60
N PHE A 479 -10.82 14.89 2.39
CA PHE A 479 -10.10 15.61 3.45
C PHE A 479 -10.46 17.10 3.41
N LEU A 480 -10.21 17.82 4.50
CA LEU A 480 -10.39 19.29 4.54
C LEU A 480 -9.24 20.01 3.82
N SER A 481 -8.01 19.54 4.00
CA SER A 481 -6.82 20.08 3.33
C SER A 481 -5.69 19.06 3.36
N PHE A 482 -4.53 19.41 2.75
CA PHE A 482 -3.32 18.59 2.88
C PHE A 482 -2.82 18.52 4.33
N ASN A 483 -2.94 19.58 5.11
CA ASN A 483 -2.54 19.54 6.52
C ASN A 483 -3.44 18.64 7.36
N ASP A 484 -4.76 18.65 7.09
CA ASP A 484 -5.67 17.66 7.68
C ASP A 484 -5.26 16.23 7.30
N TYR A 485 -5.08 15.97 6.00
CA TYR A 485 -4.61 14.68 5.49
C TYR A 485 -3.31 14.21 6.18
N LEU A 486 -2.31 15.08 6.27
CA LEU A 486 -1.02 14.78 6.91
C LEU A 486 -1.16 14.55 8.40
N MET A 487 -1.99 15.34 9.10
CA MET A 487 -2.24 15.20 10.53
C MET A 487 -2.87 13.84 10.86
N ARG A 488 -3.91 13.43 10.11
CA ARG A 488 -4.55 12.12 10.31
C ARG A 488 -3.55 10.99 10.11
N ASN A 489 -2.78 11.04 9.01
CA ASN A 489 -1.77 10.03 8.72
C ASN A 489 -0.64 10.00 9.76
N PHE A 490 -0.18 11.16 10.23
CA PHE A 490 0.84 11.25 11.28
C PHE A 490 0.39 10.54 12.55
N VAL A 491 -0.83 10.83 13.02
CA VAL A 491 -1.40 10.19 14.21
C VAL A 491 -1.52 8.68 14.01
N LEU A 492 -2.07 8.22 12.89
CA LEU A 492 -2.30 6.80 12.64
C LEU A 492 -0.99 6.00 12.50
N ILE A 493 0.01 6.50 11.77
CA ILE A 493 1.32 5.85 11.64
C ILE A 493 2.03 5.79 12.99
N ARG A 494 1.92 6.85 13.79
CA ARG A 494 2.50 6.87 15.14
C ARG A 494 1.84 5.83 16.04
N LEU A 495 0.52 5.65 15.95
CA LEU A 495 -0.19 4.62 16.70
C LEU A 495 0.11 3.19 16.20
N GLU A 496 0.21 3.01 14.89
CA GLU A 496 0.56 1.71 14.28
C GLU A 496 1.99 1.30 14.69
N SER A 497 2.96 2.20 14.55
CA SER A 497 4.32 1.94 14.99
C SER A 497 4.40 1.69 16.50
N ALA A 498 3.65 2.43 17.32
CA ALA A 498 3.56 2.18 18.75
C ALA A 498 2.99 0.79 19.07
N TYR A 499 1.97 0.34 18.33
CA TYR A 499 1.41 -1.01 18.46
C TYR A 499 2.46 -2.09 18.16
N GLU A 500 3.17 -1.98 17.04
CA GLU A 500 4.22 -2.96 16.67
C GLU A 500 5.38 -2.97 17.68
N ILE A 501 5.83 -1.78 18.10
CA ILE A 501 6.91 -1.64 19.08
C ILE A 501 6.48 -2.23 20.43
N ARG A 502 5.21 -2.06 20.82
CA ARG A 502 4.66 -2.69 22.02
C ARG A 502 4.76 -4.21 21.94
N GLU A 503 4.41 -4.82 20.81
CA GLU A 503 4.52 -6.28 20.62
C GLU A 503 5.99 -6.75 20.67
N ASP A 504 6.90 -6.04 20.00
CA ASP A 504 8.34 -6.33 20.01
C ASP A 504 8.93 -6.27 21.44
N ILE A 505 8.50 -5.27 22.23
CA ILE A 505 8.91 -5.10 23.63
C ILE A 505 8.31 -6.23 24.48
N GLN A 506 7.02 -6.55 24.33
CA GLN A 506 6.39 -7.63 25.08
C GLN A 506 7.05 -8.98 24.82
N ASP A 507 7.35 -9.32 23.56
CA ASP A 507 8.09 -10.55 23.21
C ASP A 507 9.50 -10.54 23.83
N SER A 508 10.20 -9.41 23.75
CA SER A 508 11.53 -9.26 24.34
C SER A 508 11.52 -9.44 25.87
N VAL A 509 10.57 -8.83 26.58
CA VAL A 509 10.43 -8.93 28.04
C VAL A 509 10.09 -10.35 28.47
N LYS A 510 9.15 -11.03 27.77
CA LYS A 510 8.82 -12.44 28.02
C LYS A 510 10.05 -13.34 27.90
N ARG A 511 10.86 -13.13 26.85
CA ARG A 511 12.09 -13.90 26.60
C ARG A 511 13.22 -13.61 27.58
N LEU A 512 13.40 -12.36 27.99
CA LEU A 512 14.41 -11.97 28.98
C LEU A 512 14.11 -12.53 30.38
N SER A 513 12.84 -12.81 30.69
CA SER A 513 12.40 -13.41 31.96
C SER A 513 13.01 -12.68 33.18
N PRO A 514 12.59 -11.43 33.44
CA PRO A 514 13.10 -10.65 34.55
C PRO A 514 12.74 -11.30 35.90
N LYS A 515 13.67 -11.29 36.85
CA LYS A 515 13.52 -11.76 38.23
C LYS A 515 14.00 -10.71 39.22
N PHE A 516 13.30 -10.63 40.35
CA PHE A 516 13.69 -9.78 41.46
C PHE A 516 14.68 -10.52 42.36
N ILE A 517 15.78 -9.85 42.74
CA ILE A 517 16.69 -10.33 43.77
C ILE A 517 16.71 -9.31 44.90
N GLN A 518 16.34 -9.77 46.10
CA GLN A 518 16.47 -8.99 47.33
C GLN A 518 17.90 -9.15 47.86
N SER A 519 18.68 -8.07 47.90
CA SER A 519 20.01 -8.10 48.52
C SER A 519 19.87 -8.04 50.05
N ASN A 520 20.35 -9.07 50.76
CA ASN A 520 20.32 -9.13 52.24
C ASN A 520 21.34 -8.21 52.94
N THR A 521 21.91 -7.20 52.26
CA THR A 521 22.84 -6.24 52.87
C THR A 521 22.08 -4.98 53.27
N ASN A 522 22.02 -4.70 54.58
CA ASN A 522 21.34 -3.54 55.20
C ASN A 522 21.93 -2.16 54.83
N THR A 523 22.70 -2.05 53.76
CA THR A 523 23.28 -0.81 53.27
C THR A 523 22.81 -0.58 51.83
N THR A 524 21.84 0.33 51.68
CA THR A 524 21.16 0.75 50.45
C THR A 524 20.09 -0.22 49.89
N ASN A 525 18.85 0.27 49.83
CA ASN A 525 17.68 -0.35 49.18
C ASN A 525 17.86 -0.46 47.65
N ASN A 526 18.87 -1.18 47.18
CA ASN A 526 19.07 -1.43 45.75
C ASN A 526 18.28 -2.69 45.34
N ASN A 527 16.97 -2.52 45.14
CA ASN A 527 16.13 -3.46 44.41
C ASN A 527 16.78 -3.76 43.05
N LYS A 528 17.35 -4.97 42.85
CA LYS A 528 18.01 -5.33 41.59
C LYS A 528 17.15 -6.30 40.78
N THR A 529 16.77 -5.86 39.59
CA THR A 529 16.16 -6.71 38.57
C THR A 529 17.27 -7.43 37.81
N THR A 530 17.22 -8.76 37.76
CA THR A 530 18.14 -9.59 36.96
C THR A 530 17.37 -10.32 35.88
N PHE A 531 18.05 -10.74 34.81
CA PHE A 531 17.42 -11.40 33.68
C PHE A 531 17.94 -12.83 33.59
N THR A 532 17.03 -13.82 33.68
CA THR A 532 17.42 -15.25 33.58
C THR A 532 17.25 -15.84 32.20
N GLY A 533 16.47 -15.18 31.35
CA GLY A 533 16.23 -15.59 29.98
C GLY A 533 17.12 -14.84 28.99
N TRP A 534 16.92 -15.13 27.71
CA TRP A 534 17.69 -14.53 26.63
C TRP A 534 16.77 -14.19 25.45
N SER A 535 17.04 -13.07 24.79
CA SER A 535 16.30 -12.61 23.62
C SER A 535 17.26 -12.29 22.47
N ARG A 536 16.88 -12.66 21.25
CA ARG A 536 17.61 -12.35 20.01
C ARG A 536 17.61 -10.85 19.69
N MET A 537 16.56 -10.15 20.10
CA MET A 537 16.27 -8.76 19.73
C MET A 537 16.55 -7.76 20.85
N SER A 538 16.94 -8.23 22.04
CA SER A 538 17.23 -7.34 23.16
C SER A 538 18.45 -7.79 23.97
N LEU A 539 19.27 -6.83 24.39
CA LEU A 539 20.47 -7.05 25.21
C LEU A 539 20.46 -6.15 26.44
N GLN A 540 21.09 -6.61 27.51
CA GLN A 540 21.38 -5.77 28.67
C GLN A 540 22.53 -4.80 28.34
N LEU A 541 22.40 -3.56 28.80
CA LEU A 541 23.47 -2.57 28.69
C LEU A 541 24.67 -2.99 29.56
N SER A 542 25.89 -2.93 29.01
CA SER A 542 27.11 -3.29 29.73
C SER A 542 27.55 -2.21 30.73
N THR A 543 27.17 -0.96 30.48
CA THR A 543 27.31 0.17 31.40
C THR A 543 26.02 0.99 31.41
N PRO A 544 25.74 1.76 32.47
CA PRO A 544 24.61 2.70 32.47
C PRO A 544 24.65 3.62 31.26
N PHE A 545 23.49 3.92 30.69
CA PHE A 545 23.35 4.89 29.61
C PHE A 545 23.81 6.28 30.07
N LYS A 546 24.49 7.02 29.19
CA LYS A 546 24.95 8.38 29.48
C LYS A 546 24.70 9.30 28.30
N ILE A 547 24.19 10.49 28.58
CA ILE A 547 24.11 11.60 27.63
C ILE A 547 25.48 12.29 27.59
N ILE A 548 26.03 12.47 26.38
CA ILE A 548 27.35 13.07 26.16
C ILE A 548 27.24 14.55 25.79
N ASN A 549 26.27 14.90 24.95
CA ASN A 549 26.16 16.25 24.41
C ASN A 549 24.69 16.64 24.19
N VAL A 550 24.36 17.88 24.54
CA VAL A 550 23.07 18.52 24.26
C VAL A 550 23.37 19.86 23.60
N GLN A 551 22.98 20.01 22.34
CA GLN A 551 23.16 21.27 21.61
C GLN A 551 22.04 22.26 21.97
N PRO A 552 22.35 23.57 22.00
CA PRO A 552 21.34 24.60 22.26
C PRO A 552 20.23 24.60 21.19
N PRO A 553 19.03 25.12 21.51
CA PRO A 553 17.93 25.28 20.56
C PRO A 553 18.29 26.21 19.40
N ILE A 554 17.67 26.00 18.23
CA ILE A 554 17.73 26.92 17.09
C ILE A 554 16.82 28.13 17.39
N ILE A 555 17.14 29.32 16.86
CA ILE A 555 16.32 30.52 17.02
C ILE A 555 14.86 30.23 16.60
N GLY A 556 13.92 30.45 17.51
CA GLY A 556 12.49 30.17 17.30
C GLY A 556 12.02 28.80 17.81
N GLU A 557 12.93 27.90 18.17
CA GLU A 557 12.61 26.61 18.78
C GLU A 557 12.86 26.62 20.30
N ILE A 558 12.10 25.78 21.01
CA ILE A 558 12.24 25.59 22.46
C ILE A 558 13.09 24.33 22.76
N LYS A 559 12.99 23.32 21.90
CA LYS A 559 13.70 22.05 22.01
C LYS A 559 15.18 22.17 21.62
N PRO A 560 16.08 21.37 22.21
CA PRO A 560 17.49 21.36 21.79
C PRO A 560 17.64 20.92 20.33
N LYS A 561 18.65 21.45 19.62
CA LYS A 561 18.94 21.05 18.24
C LYS A 561 19.30 19.56 18.11
N GLN A 562 20.01 19.01 19.11
CA GLN A 562 20.46 17.62 19.10
C GLN A 562 20.77 17.15 20.52
N VAL A 563 20.44 15.90 20.83
CA VAL A 563 20.77 15.23 22.09
C VAL A 563 21.49 13.92 21.76
N ILE A 564 22.72 13.75 22.22
CA ILE A 564 23.58 12.61 21.90
C ILE A 564 23.86 11.81 23.18
N GLY A 565 23.65 10.50 23.13
CA GLY A 565 24.05 9.56 24.18
C GLY A 565 24.89 8.40 23.66
N VAL A 566 25.39 7.56 24.58
CA VAL A 566 26.15 6.35 24.25
C VAL A 566 25.54 5.11 24.89
N VAL A 567 25.37 4.08 24.06
CA VAL A 567 24.81 2.77 24.39
C VAL A 567 25.92 1.73 24.30
N ASN A 568 26.31 1.15 25.43
CA ASN A 568 27.33 0.11 25.47
C ASN A 568 26.68 -1.26 25.62
N ILE A 569 27.03 -2.21 24.74
CA ILE A 569 26.53 -3.58 24.76
C ILE A 569 27.67 -4.60 24.74
N SER A 570 27.40 -5.80 25.27
CA SER A 570 28.26 -6.97 25.11
C SER A 570 27.52 -8.08 24.37
N THR A 571 28.11 -8.57 23.29
CA THR A 571 27.63 -9.70 22.48
C THR A 571 28.25 -11.04 22.89
N SER A 572 29.03 -11.08 23.99
CA SER A 572 29.69 -12.31 24.46
C SER A 572 28.72 -13.46 24.77
N SER A 573 27.49 -13.14 25.16
CA SER A 573 26.42 -14.10 25.45
C SER A 573 25.67 -14.61 24.19
N CYS A 574 25.92 -14.02 23.02
CA CYS A 574 25.19 -14.34 21.79
C CYS A 574 25.85 -15.49 21.02
N LYS A 575 25.03 -16.36 20.41
CA LYS A 575 25.52 -17.35 19.43
C LYS A 575 26.08 -16.61 18.19
N PRO A 576 27.03 -17.21 17.43
CA PRO A 576 27.70 -16.54 16.30
C PRO A 576 26.74 -15.85 15.31
N HIS A 577 25.71 -16.55 14.83
CA HIS A 577 24.76 -15.96 13.87
C HIS A 577 23.98 -14.76 14.42
N ILE A 578 23.61 -14.73 15.71
CA ILE A 578 22.93 -13.58 16.32
C ILE A 578 23.93 -12.44 16.56
N ARG A 579 25.16 -12.78 16.93
CA ARG A 579 26.24 -11.79 17.03
C ARG A 579 26.45 -11.11 15.68
N ASP A 580 26.41 -11.85 14.58
CA ASP A 580 26.51 -11.28 13.23
C ASP A 580 25.34 -10.33 12.92
N GLU A 581 24.14 -10.63 13.42
CA GLU A 581 23.00 -9.71 13.29
C GLU A 581 23.16 -8.42 14.10
N TRP A 582 23.61 -8.50 15.35
CA TRP A 582 23.94 -7.29 16.14
C TRP A 582 25.13 -6.53 15.54
N ASN A 583 26.05 -7.25 14.89
CA ASN A 583 27.13 -6.64 14.13
C ASN A 583 26.68 -6.00 12.82
N SER A 584 25.50 -6.35 12.31
CA SER A 584 24.94 -5.80 11.07
C SER A 584 24.19 -4.49 11.27
N ILE A 585 24.08 -3.99 12.51
CA ILE A 585 23.52 -2.66 12.81
C ILE A 585 24.35 -1.59 12.09
N LYS A 586 23.67 -0.62 11.49
CA LYS A 586 24.26 0.48 10.71
C LYS A 586 23.86 1.82 11.28
N GLU A 587 24.50 2.87 10.75
CA GLU A 587 24.02 4.24 10.93
C GLU A 587 22.56 4.36 10.47
N HIS A 588 21.79 5.20 11.16
CA HIS A 588 20.35 5.42 10.99
C HIS A 588 19.44 4.29 11.50
N ASP A 589 19.98 3.17 11.98
CA ASP A 589 19.16 2.15 12.62
C ASP A 589 18.57 2.68 13.94
N ILE A 590 17.32 2.31 14.21
CA ILE A 590 16.60 2.73 15.43
C ILE A 590 16.76 1.69 16.52
N LEU A 591 17.09 2.16 17.72
CA LEU A 591 17.17 1.38 18.95
C LEU A 591 16.22 1.96 20.01
N PHE A 592 15.69 1.09 20.87
CA PHE A 592 14.85 1.48 22.01
C PHE A 592 15.56 1.19 23.32
N LEU A 593 15.70 2.22 24.15
CA LEU A 593 16.22 2.13 25.50
C LEU A 593 15.05 1.91 26.45
N ILE A 594 15.17 0.88 27.31
CA ILE A 594 14.09 0.43 28.18
C ILE A 594 14.59 0.30 29.62
N THR A 595 13.78 0.80 30.56
CA THR A 595 13.95 0.57 31.99
C THR A 595 12.98 -0.51 32.44
N ILE A 596 13.52 -1.69 32.77
CA ILE A 596 12.76 -2.78 33.37
C ILE A 596 13.05 -2.81 34.88
N GLN A 597 12.02 -2.65 35.70
CA GLN A 597 12.13 -2.72 37.17
C GLN A 597 10.99 -3.55 37.75
N LEU A 598 11.36 -4.53 38.59
CA LEU A 598 10.43 -5.32 39.38
C LEU A 598 10.37 -4.80 40.83
N ASN A 599 9.15 -4.71 41.37
CA ASN A 599 8.91 -4.43 42.80
C ASN A 599 8.65 -5.74 43.56
N ASN A 600 8.88 -5.74 44.88
CA ASN A 600 8.71 -6.93 45.73
C ASN A 600 7.30 -7.55 45.65
N ASN A 601 6.27 -6.75 45.35
CA ASN A 601 4.90 -7.22 45.17
C ASN A 601 4.69 -8.08 43.92
N ASN A 602 5.57 -8.01 42.92
CA ASN A 602 5.41 -8.73 41.65
C ASN A 602 5.94 -10.17 41.69
N THR A 603 6.65 -10.58 42.75
CA THR A 603 7.32 -11.89 42.84
C THR A 603 6.40 -13.04 43.25
N ASN A 604 5.32 -12.77 43.99
CA ASN A 604 4.39 -13.81 44.45
C ASN A 604 3.56 -14.44 43.31
N ASN A 605 3.51 -13.81 42.13
CA ASN A 605 2.93 -14.40 40.93
C ASN A 605 4.02 -14.99 40.04
N THR A 606 4.39 -16.25 40.30
CA THR A 606 5.36 -17.02 39.49
C THR A 606 4.87 -17.37 38.08
N ASN A 607 3.68 -16.92 37.67
CA ASN A 607 3.19 -17.00 36.30
C ASN A 607 3.45 -15.68 35.56
N THR A 608 4.57 -15.60 34.82
CA THR A 608 4.92 -14.48 33.92
C THR A 608 3.87 -14.16 32.86
N ASN A 609 2.86 -15.02 32.67
CA ASN A 609 1.79 -14.80 31.70
C ASN A 609 0.76 -13.73 32.11
N ASN A 610 0.62 -13.40 33.40
CA ASN A 610 -0.45 -12.51 33.89
C ASN A 610 0.01 -11.18 34.51
N ASN A 611 1.30 -10.82 34.43
CA ASN A 611 1.73 -9.50 34.91
C ASN A 611 1.38 -8.42 33.88
N ASN A 612 0.76 -7.31 34.32
CA ASN A 612 0.61 -6.11 33.51
C ASN A 612 2.00 -5.59 33.10
N PHE A 613 2.32 -5.63 31.80
CA PHE A 613 3.61 -5.14 31.29
C PHE A 613 3.87 -3.67 31.65
N SER A 614 2.82 -2.86 31.83
CA SER A 614 2.88 -1.47 32.31
C SER A 614 3.55 -1.32 33.67
N ASP A 615 3.47 -2.34 34.54
CA ASP A 615 4.07 -2.28 35.87
C ASP A 615 5.57 -2.62 35.83
N ILE A 616 6.00 -3.39 34.83
CA ILE A 616 7.36 -3.89 34.66
C ILE A 616 8.21 -2.92 33.84
N VAL A 617 7.66 -2.40 32.74
CA VAL A 617 8.33 -1.49 31.81
C VAL A 617 8.06 -0.05 32.24
N LYS A 618 9.05 0.59 32.88
CA LYS A 618 8.88 1.94 33.46
C LYS A 618 9.09 3.07 32.46
N HIS A 619 10.13 2.97 31.64
CA HIS A 619 10.49 4.02 30.68
C HIS A 619 10.91 3.40 29.35
N VAL A 620 10.51 4.05 28.26
CA VAL A 620 10.90 3.70 26.89
C VAL A 620 11.30 4.97 26.15
N ARG A 621 12.50 4.99 25.58
CA ARG A 621 12.97 6.08 24.70
C ARG A 621 13.56 5.50 23.42
N GLY A 622 13.12 6.02 22.28
CA GLY A 622 13.70 5.70 20.99
C GLY A 622 14.95 6.55 20.71
N CYS A 623 15.89 5.99 19.97
CA CYS A 623 17.10 6.68 19.54
C CYS A 623 17.58 6.13 18.19
N GLU A 624 18.35 6.95 17.46
CA GLU A 624 18.90 6.62 16.15
C GLU A 624 20.42 6.47 16.24
N VAL A 625 21.00 5.42 15.66
CA VAL A 625 22.45 5.21 15.64
C VAL A 625 23.11 6.24 14.72
N ILE A 626 24.03 7.04 15.27
CA ILE A 626 24.84 8.03 14.54
C ILE A 626 26.20 7.44 14.15
N GLU A 627 26.83 6.70 15.06
CA GLU A 627 28.20 6.23 14.90
C GLU A 627 28.42 4.93 15.69
N ILE A 628 29.24 4.02 15.15
CA ILE A 628 29.57 2.73 15.77
C ILE A 628 31.05 2.75 16.17
N ILE A 629 31.28 2.58 17.47
CA ILE A 629 32.61 2.70 18.10
C ILE A 629 33.03 1.31 18.61
N ASP A 630 34.23 0.87 18.21
CA ASP A 630 34.89 -0.32 18.75
C ASP A 630 35.68 -0.01 20.05
N ASN A 631 36.11 -1.05 20.77
CA ASN A 631 36.94 -0.94 21.99
C ASN A 631 38.20 -0.06 21.84
N ASN A 632 38.70 0.13 20.61
CA ASN A 632 39.86 0.96 20.31
C ASN A 632 39.53 2.41 19.95
N ASN A 633 38.30 2.88 20.17
CA ASN A 633 37.79 4.20 19.74
C ASN A 633 37.86 4.46 18.22
N ASN A 634 38.07 3.41 17.41
CA ASN A 634 38.09 3.53 15.95
C ASN A 634 36.68 3.41 15.38
N ASN A 635 36.38 4.24 14.39
CA ASN A 635 35.10 4.25 13.68
C ASN A 635 35.10 3.14 12.60
N LEU A 636 34.20 2.17 12.74
CA LEU A 636 34.14 0.97 11.89
C LEU A 636 33.72 1.26 10.44
N ASN A 637 32.94 2.32 10.20
CA ASN A 637 32.36 2.59 8.88
C ASN A 637 33.39 3.08 7.85
N ASN A 638 34.49 3.72 8.28
CA ASN A 638 35.53 4.18 7.37
C ASN A 638 36.43 3.04 6.85
N ASN A 639 36.53 1.90 7.56
CA ASN A 639 37.44 0.82 7.14
C ASN A 639 36.80 -0.19 6.17
N ASN A 640 35.48 -0.42 6.23
CA ASN A 640 34.83 -1.39 5.35
C ASN A 640 34.62 -0.89 3.90
N ASN A 641 34.62 0.42 3.66
CA ASN A 641 34.59 0.95 2.29
C ASN A 641 35.96 0.94 1.60
N ASN A 642 37.07 0.89 2.35
CA ASN A 642 38.41 0.87 1.77
C ASN A 642 38.98 -0.54 1.58
N ASN A 643 38.63 -1.51 2.44
CA ASN A 643 39.22 -2.85 2.37
C ASN A 643 38.61 -3.79 1.31
N ASN A 644 37.42 -3.50 0.78
CA ASN A 644 36.88 -4.28 -0.34
C ASN A 644 37.48 -3.90 -1.71
N ASN A 645 38.21 -2.79 -1.81
CA ASN A 645 38.79 -2.34 -3.09
C ASN A 645 40.27 -2.69 -3.28
N ASN A 646 40.99 -3.16 -2.25
CA ASN A 646 42.42 -3.48 -2.38
C ASN A 646 42.74 -4.97 -2.63
N ASN A 647 41.77 -5.87 -2.66
CA ASN A 647 42.02 -7.30 -2.91
C ASN A 647 41.80 -7.77 -4.36
N ASN A 648 41.47 -6.87 -5.31
CA ASN A 648 41.34 -7.23 -6.73
C ASN A 648 42.50 -6.80 -7.63
N ASN A 649 43.53 -6.13 -7.10
CA ASN A 649 44.75 -5.80 -7.84
C ASN A 649 45.96 -6.47 -7.19
N ASN A 650 46.02 -7.80 -7.21
CA ASN A 650 47.25 -8.60 -7.09
C ASN A 650 46.90 -10.08 -7.25
N ASN A 651 46.48 -10.49 -8.45
CA ASN A 651 46.41 -11.90 -8.85
C ASN A 651 46.56 -12.00 -10.39
N ASN A 652 47.61 -11.40 -10.91
CA ASN A 652 48.24 -11.82 -12.16
C ASN A 652 49.68 -12.20 -11.79
N ASN A 653 50.10 -13.40 -12.19
CA ASN A 653 51.39 -14.06 -11.92
C ASN A 653 51.44 -14.93 -10.65
N ASN A 654 50.90 -16.14 -10.74
CA ASN A 654 51.75 -17.34 -10.77
C ASN A 654 50.90 -18.60 -10.97
N ASN A 655 50.88 -19.05 -12.23
CA ASN A 655 50.77 -20.46 -12.56
C ASN A 655 51.90 -21.20 -11.85
N ASN A 656 51.59 -22.16 -10.99
CA ASN A 656 52.34 -23.41 -10.88
C ASN A 656 51.61 -24.43 -10.01
N ASN A 657 51.18 -25.49 -10.69
CA ASN A 657 51.36 -26.88 -10.30
C ASN A 657 50.71 -27.40 -9.00
N ASN A 658 49.65 -28.18 -9.26
CA ASN A 658 49.63 -29.62 -9.04
C ASN A 658 49.47 -30.16 -7.61
N ASN A 659 48.31 -30.79 -7.48
CA ASN A 659 48.16 -32.20 -7.16
C ASN A 659 48.08 -32.63 -5.71
N ASN A 660 47.07 -33.51 -5.53
CA ASN A 660 47.04 -34.65 -4.64
C ASN A 660 46.80 -34.36 -3.16
N ASN A 661 46.04 -35.16 -2.44
CA ASN A 661 45.03 -36.18 -2.73
C ASN A 661 44.59 -36.61 -1.33
N ASN A 662 43.33 -37.03 -1.21
CA ASN A 662 42.93 -38.16 -0.39
C ASN A 662 43.08 -38.13 1.15
N ASN A 663 41.89 -38.26 1.74
CA ASN A 663 41.48 -39.37 2.60
C ASN A 663 41.88 -39.40 4.07
N ASN A 664 40.79 -39.38 4.84
CA ASN A 664 40.41 -40.40 5.81
C ASN A 664 40.97 -40.33 7.23
N ASN A 665 39.99 -40.53 8.11
CA ASN A 665 40.01 -41.28 9.35
C ASN A 665 40.37 -40.55 10.65
N ASN A 666 39.27 -40.36 11.40
CA ASN A 666 39.03 -40.92 12.72
C ASN A 666 39.93 -40.48 13.89
N ASN A 667 39.24 -39.89 14.87
CA ASN A 667 39.30 -40.22 16.29
C ASN A 667 40.69 -40.50 16.89
N ASN A 668 41.21 -39.54 17.65
CA ASN A 668 41.29 -39.73 19.10
C ASN A 668 41.80 -38.50 19.85
N LYS A 669 41.24 -38.38 21.06
CA LYS A 669 41.68 -37.54 22.18
C LYS A 669 43.18 -37.71 22.45
N ASN A 670 43.90 -36.61 22.71
CA ASN A 670 44.58 -36.39 23.99
C ASN A 670 45.36 -35.08 24.05
N SER A 671 45.21 -34.42 25.19
CA SER A 671 46.02 -33.33 25.72
C SER A 671 47.52 -33.62 25.68
N ASN A 672 48.33 -32.62 25.30
CA ASN A 672 49.22 -31.89 26.21
C ASN A 672 50.36 -31.18 25.46
N ASN A 673 50.59 -29.94 25.92
CA ASN A 673 51.87 -29.24 25.98
C ASN A 673 52.49 -28.57 24.74
N LYS A 674 52.52 -27.24 24.90
CA LYS A 674 53.68 -26.32 24.80
C LYS A 674 54.04 -25.75 23.43
N ASN A 675 53.88 -24.42 23.41
CA ASN A 675 54.75 -23.41 22.81
C ASN A 675 55.05 -23.54 21.33
N ASN A 676 54.36 -22.72 20.53
CA ASN A 676 55.06 -21.79 19.67
C ASN A 676 54.19 -20.58 19.33
N ASN A 677 54.78 -19.41 19.58
CA ASN A 677 54.32 -18.09 19.20
C ASN A 677 54.02 -18.06 17.70
N ASN A 678 52.78 -17.74 17.33
CA ASN A 678 52.49 -17.12 16.04
C ASN A 678 51.34 -16.11 16.24
N ASN A 679 51.59 -14.89 15.77
CA ASN A 679 50.82 -13.66 15.91
C ASN A 679 49.38 -13.76 15.35
N ASN A 680 48.48 -14.48 16.02
CA ASN A 680 47.05 -14.37 15.79
C ASN A 680 46.44 -13.34 16.75
N ASN A 681 46.54 -12.06 16.38
CA ASN A 681 45.72 -10.97 16.92
C ASN A 681 44.25 -11.13 16.45
N ASN A 682 43.60 -12.23 16.81
CA ASN A 682 42.14 -12.34 16.79
C ASN A 682 41.61 -11.90 18.16
N TYR A 683 41.69 -10.60 18.44
CA TYR A 683 40.93 -10.02 19.55
C TYR A 683 39.44 -10.21 19.23
N ASN A 684 38.79 -11.13 19.92
CA ASN A 684 37.35 -11.30 19.86
C ASN A 684 36.67 -10.00 20.38
N ASN A 685 36.30 -9.08 19.47
CA ASN A 685 35.52 -7.87 19.82
C ASN A 685 34.09 -8.27 20.20
N TYR A 686 33.87 -8.55 21.49
CA TYR A 686 32.53 -8.83 22.02
C TYR A 686 31.78 -7.58 22.46
N SER A 687 32.47 -6.49 22.83
CA SER A 687 31.85 -5.24 23.29
C SER A 687 31.80 -4.19 22.18
N LYS A 688 30.69 -3.45 22.13
CA LYS A 688 30.44 -2.37 21.17
C LYS A 688 29.81 -1.17 21.88
N ALA A 689 30.14 0.02 21.38
CA ALA A 689 29.53 1.27 21.80
C ALA A 689 28.82 1.93 20.61
N PHE A 690 27.56 2.28 20.78
CA PHE A 690 26.80 3.05 19.78
C PHE A 690 26.62 4.47 20.28
N LYS A 691 27.03 5.45 19.47
CA LYS A 691 26.64 6.84 19.67
C LYS A 691 25.27 7.04 19.05
N VAL A 692 24.30 7.48 19.83
CA VAL A 692 22.91 7.55 19.43
C VAL A 692 22.35 8.98 19.57
N SER A 693 21.47 9.37 18.66
CA SER A 693 20.67 10.59 18.74
C SER A 693 19.35 10.27 19.45
N LEU A 694 19.05 10.99 20.52
CA LEU A 694 17.75 10.94 21.19
C LEU A 694 16.77 11.91 20.53
N ASP A 695 15.48 11.65 20.72
CA ASP A 695 14.43 12.57 20.29
C ASP A 695 14.46 13.87 21.12
N THR A 696 14.63 14.98 20.42
CA THR A 696 14.71 16.32 21.01
C THR A 696 13.37 16.78 21.59
N ASN A 697 12.24 16.40 20.96
CA ASN A 697 10.91 16.73 21.48
C ASN A 697 10.68 16.02 22.81
N GLN A 698 10.99 14.72 22.86
CA GLN A 698 10.83 13.95 24.09
C GLN A 698 11.78 14.41 25.21
N TYR A 699 13.02 14.74 24.87
CA TYR A 699 13.97 15.26 25.84
C TYR A 699 13.50 16.59 26.44
N GLN A 700 12.89 17.46 25.63
CA GLN A 700 12.32 18.72 26.10
C GLN A 700 11.15 18.48 27.08
N GLU A 701 10.24 17.56 26.77
CA GLU A 701 9.17 17.16 27.71
C GLU A 701 9.73 16.56 29.01
N ASP A 702 10.80 15.78 28.93
CA ASP A 702 11.46 15.18 30.09
C ASP A 702 12.15 16.26 30.97
N LEU A 703 12.69 17.30 30.33
CA LEU A 703 13.27 18.47 31.00
C LEU A 703 12.18 19.27 31.74
N GLU A 704 11.06 19.58 31.07
CA GLU A 704 9.93 20.32 31.64
C GLU A 704 9.24 19.57 32.77
N SER A 705 9.14 18.24 32.66
CA SER A 705 8.62 17.37 33.73
C SER A 705 9.62 17.10 34.86
N SER A 706 10.82 17.69 34.83
CA SER A 706 11.90 17.49 35.81
C SER A 706 12.33 16.02 35.98
N SER A 707 12.20 15.21 34.93
CA SER A 707 12.36 13.75 34.95
C SER A 707 13.70 13.24 34.39
N LEU A 708 14.68 14.12 34.14
CA LEU A 708 15.99 13.78 33.54
C LEU A 708 16.77 12.63 34.21
N LYS A 709 16.54 12.35 35.50
CA LYS A 709 17.15 11.20 36.19
C LYS A 709 16.74 9.85 35.59
N LEU A 710 15.68 9.80 34.78
CA LEU A 710 15.24 8.58 34.11
C LEU A 710 16.30 8.01 33.15
N TYR A 711 17.14 8.85 32.55
CA TYR A 711 18.13 8.41 31.56
C TYR A 711 19.20 7.49 32.17
N ASP A 712 19.49 7.65 33.46
CA ASP A 712 20.41 6.79 34.21
C ASP A 712 19.83 5.40 34.50
N THR A 713 18.50 5.24 34.35
CA THR A 713 17.79 4.01 34.74
C THR A 713 17.70 2.96 33.63
N PHE A 714 17.99 3.33 32.37
CA PHE A 714 17.93 2.39 31.25
C PHE A 714 18.87 1.21 31.48
N ASN A 715 18.34 0.00 31.31
CA ASN A 715 19.09 -1.24 31.54
C ASN A 715 19.01 -2.24 30.39
N ILE A 716 18.06 -2.09 29.47
CA ILE A 716 17.91 -2.92 28.27
C ILE A 716 17.92 -2.05 27.02
N VAL A 717 18.52 -2.56 25.94
CA VAL A 717 18.35 -2.06 24.58
C VAL A 717 17.61 -3.09 23.73
N VAL A 718 16.64 -2.64 22.95
CA VAL A 718 15.87 -3.43 21.98
C VAL A 718 16.12 -2.90 20.58
N ARG A 719 16.41 -3.79 19.64
CA ARG A 719 16.46 -3.48 18.21
C ARG A 719 15.21 -4.03 17.52
N ARG A 720 14.79 -3.43 16.42
CA ARG A 720 13.75 -3.97 15.54
C ARG A 720 14.35 -4.61 14.29
N ASN A 721 13.53 -5.33 13.54
CA ASN A 721 13.92 -5.84 12.23
C ASN A 721 14.09 -4.67 11.25
N PRO A 722 15.27 -4.48 10.62
CA PRO A 722 15.51 -3.34 9.72
C PRO A 722 14.54 -3.25 8.53
N LYS A 723 13.91 -4.36 8.13
CA LYS A 723 12.93 -4.37 7.03
C LYS A 723 11.57 -3.76 7.41
N GLU A 724 11.25 -3.74 8.70
CA GLU A 724 9.96 -3.26 9.25
C GLU A 724 10.15 -1.92 10.00
N ASN A 725 11.40 -1.45 10.13
CA ASN A 725 11.75 -0.30 10.95
C ASN A 725 11.83 1.00 10.14
N ASN A 726 10.81 1.28 9.31
CA ASN A 726 10.76 2.45 8.42
C ASN A 726 9.86 3.59 8.95
N PHE A 727 9.12 3.38 10.05
CA PHE A 727 8.13 4.33 10.56
C PHE A 727 8.69 5.74 10.79
N LYS A 728 9.91 5.86 11.33
CA LYS A 728 10.54 7.16 11.60
C LYS A 728 10.74 7.97 10.32
N ALA A 729 11.21 7.35 9.24
CA ALA A 729 11.43 8.05 7.97
C ALA A 729 10.11 8.55 7.35
N VAL A 730 9.03 7.79 7.53
CA VAL A 730 7.68 8.20 7.11
C VAL A 730 7.19 9.37 7.97
N LEU A 731 7.32 9.30 9.30
CA LEU A 731 6.92 10.38 10.21
C LEU A 731 7.77 11.66 10.04
N ASP A 732 9.08 11.54 9.84
CA ASP A 732 9.99 12.63 9.47
C ASP A 732 9.52 13.29 8.17
N THR A 733 9.15 12.48 7.18
CA THR A 733 8.65 12.98 5.90
C THR A 733 7.36 13.78 6.09
N ILE A 734 6.38 13.25 6.84
CA ILE A 734 5.12 13.95 7.12
C ILE A 734 5.36 15.26 7.87
N THR A 735 6.23 15.23 8.88
CA THR A 735 6.60 16.41 9.67
C THR A 735 7.26 17.49 8.79
N SER A 736 8.14 17.09 7.87
CA SER A 736 8.74 18.01 6.90
C SER A 736 7.71 18.60 5.93
N LEU A 737 6.76 17.78 5.47
CA LEU A 737 5.72 18.17 4.52
C LEU A 737 4.69 19.11 5.12
N PHE A 738 4.40 18.99 6.42
CA PHE A 738 3.48 19.87 7.14
C PHE A 738 3.91 21.36 7.12
N ASN A 739 5.19 21.62 6.81
CA ASN A 739 5.72 22.98 6.69
C ASN A 739 5.81 23.47 5.22
N CYS A 740 5.40 22.65 4.25
CA CYS A 740 5.40 22.98 2.82
C CYS A 740 4.05 23.59 2.37
N LYS A 741 4.06 24.40 1.32
CA LYS A 741 2.83 25.03 0.76
C LYS A 741 2.33 24.33 -0.51
N ASP A 742 3.24 23.98 -1.41
CA ASP A 742 2.89 23.45 -2.74
C ASP A 742 3.16 21.95 -2.79
N TYR A 743 2.13 21.14 -2.55
CA TYR A 743 2.26 19.68 -2.54
C TYR A 743 2.22 19.08 -3.95
N LEU A 744 1.17 19.37 -4.72
CA LEU A 744 0.89 18.71 -6.00
C LEU A 744 0.54 19.75 -7.07
N PRO A 745 0.68 19.40 -8.37
CA PRO A 745 0.17 20.24 -9.44
C PRO A 745 -1.33 20.50 -9.29
N ASP A 746 -1.79 21.71 -9.65
CA ASP A 746 -3.20 22.13 -9.55
C ASP A 746 -4.18 21.13 -10.17
N TRP A 747 -3.81 20.51 -11.31
CA TRP A 747 -4.63 19.53 -12.00
C TRP A 747 -4.86 18.24 -11.18
N PHE A 748 -3.99 17.94 -10.21
CA PHE A 748 -4.06 16.75 -9.39
C PHE A 748 -4.50 17.03 -7.94
N SER A 749 -4.21 18.21 -7.40
CA SER A 749 -4.45 18.56 -5.98
C SER A 749 -5.89 18.34 -5.52
N SER A 750 -6.88 18.83 -6.26
CA SER A 750 -8.30 18.68 -5.89
C SER A 750 -8.77 17.23 -5.96
N ILE A 751 -8.32 16.49 -6.99
CA ILE A 751 -8.61 15.06 -7.15
C ILE A 751 -8.02 14.28 -5.97
N PHE A 752 -6.79 14.61 -5.57
CA PHE A 752 -6.13 13.97 -4.45
C PHE A 752 -6.88 14.18 -3.12
N LEU A 753 -7.42 15.38 -2.87
CA LEU A 753 -8.21 15.67 -1.66
C LEU A 753 -9.63 15.08 -1.69
N GLY A 754 -10.06 14.53 -2.83
CA GLY A 754 -11.37 13.91 -3.02
C GLY A 754 -12.48 14.88 -3.39
N TYR A 755 -12.14 16.09 -3.86
CA TYR A 755 -13.13 17.03 -4.35
C TYR A 755 -13.52 16.68 -5.78
N PRO A 756 -14.82 16.79 -6.13
CA PRO A 756 -15.23 16.71 -7.52
C PRO A 756 -14.44 17.77 -8.29
N SER A 757 -13.74 17.34 -9.34
CA SER A 757 -13.04 18.26 -10.21
C SER A 757 -14.04 19.32 -10.69
N SER A 758 -13.85 20.56 -10.26
CA SER A 758 -14.39 21.71 -11.01
C SER A 758 -13.93 21.63 -12.48
N ASN A 759 -12.88 20.86 -12.78
CA ASN A 759 -12.39 20.52 -14.12
C ASN A 759 -13.18 19.44 -14.89
N ASN A 760 -14.38 19.01 -14.47
CA ASN A 760 -15.34 18.58 -15.50
C ASN A 760 -15.83 19.78 -16.35
N ASN A 761 -15.57 21.02 -15.90
CA ASN A 761 -15.53 22.22 -16.75
C ASN A 761 -14.16 22.43 -17.42
N SER A 762 -13.36 21.38 -17.68
CA SER A 762 -12.44 21.42 -18.83
C SER A 762 -13.19 21.68 -20.15
N ASN A 763 -14.51 21.47 -20.18
CA ASN A 763 -15.41 22.00 -21.20
C ASN A 763 -15.61 23.54 -21.18
N ASN A 764 -15.10 24.29 -20.19
CA ASN A 764 -15.16 25.76 -20.17
C ASN A 764 -13.78 26.44 -20.25
N ASN A 765 -12.68 25.69 -20.29
CA ASN A 765 -11.43 26.19 -20.87
C ASN A 765 -11.36 25.76 -22.34
N ASN A 766 -12.37 26.16 -23.13
CA ASN A 766 -12.50 25.91 -24.58
C ASN A 766 -11.40 26.56 -25.45
N GLU A 767 -10.23 26.91 -24.89
CA GLU A 767 -9.08 27.39 -25.69
C GLU A 767 -7.85 26.47 -25.59
N GLY A 768 -7.84 25.51 -24.65
CA GLY A 768 -6.68 24.65 -24.37
C GLY A 768 -6.81 23.18 -24.79
N GLU A 769 -7.98 22.56 -24.63
CA GLU A 769 -8.16 21.13 -24.91
C GLU A 769 -8.37 20.81 -26.40
N GLU A 770 -9.05 21.69 -27.15
CA GLU A 770 -9.14 21.58 -28.62
C GLU A 770 -7.75 21.56 -29.31
N LYS A 771 -6.72 22.12 -28.65
CA LYS A 771 -5.34 22.11 -29.16
C LYS A 771 -4.60 20.81 -28.86
N LYS A 772 -4.93 20.07 -27.78
CA LYS A 772 -4.19 18.85 -27.40
C LYS A 772 -4.75 17.57 -28.03
N GLU A 773 -6.05 17.49 -28.31
CA GLU A 773 -6.64 16.31 -28.98
C GLU A 773 -6.19 16.19 -30.45
N ASN A 774 -5.66 17.27 -31.02
CA ASN A 774 -5.19 17.34 -32.39
C ASN A 774 -3.76 16.82 -32.63
N GLU A 775 -3.07 16.32 -31.60
CA GLU A 775 -1.69 15.82 -31.70
C GLU A 775 -1.62 14.30 -31.92
N PHE A 776 -0.60 13.85 -32.64
CA PHE A 776 -0.31 12.42 -32.81
C PHE A 776 0.24 11.82 -31.50
N ILE A 777 -0.40 10.76 -31.01
CA ILE A 777 0.17 9.91 -29.96
C ILE A 777 1.13 8.91 -30.60
N LEU A 778 2.38 8.89 -30.14
CA LEU A 778 3.41 7.97 -30.60
C LEU A 778 3.27 6.63 -29.88
N PHE A 779 2.75 5.62 -30.59
CA PHE A 779 2.54 4.27 -30.04
C PHE A 779 3.75 3.35 -30.23
N ASN A 780 4.76 3.75 -31.01
CA ASN A 780 5.93 2.92 -31.29
C ASN A 780 5.51 1.51 -31.74
N ASP A 781 6.13 0.47 -31.20
CA ASP A 781 5.85 -0.95 -31.44
C ASP A 781 4.68 -1.52 -30.61
N THR A 782 3.83 -0.67 -30.02
CA THR A 782 2.62 -1.13 -29.30
C THR A 782 1.72 -1.94 -30.22
N PHE A 783 1.59 -1.52 -31.49
CA PHE A 783 0.84 -2.28 -32.48
C PHE A 783 1.77 -3.16 -33.32
N LEU A 784 1.51 -4.47 -33.34
CA LEU A 784 2.31 -5.42 -34.11
C LEU A 784 2.22 -5.23 -35.64
N ASN A 785 1.08 -4.74 -36.14
CA ASN A 785 0.81 -4.47 -37.55
C ASN A 785 -0.52 -3.69 -37.71
N LEU A 786 -0.85 -3.27 -38.94
CA LEU A 786 -2.12 -2.61 -39.25
C LEU A 786 -3.35 -3.48 -38.96
N ASN A 787 -3.26 -4.81 -39.10
CA ASN A 787 -4.37 -5.70 -38.73
C ASN A 787 -4.69 -5.64 -37.25
N HIS A 788 -3.68 -5.49 -36.40
CA HIS A 788 -3.85 -5.30 -34.96
C HIS A 788 -4.57 -3.98 -34.65
N ILE A 789 -4.24 -2.89 -35.36
CA ILE A 789 -4.96 -1.60 -35.26
C ILE A 789 -6.42 -1.78 -35.67
N ASN A 790 -6.68 -2.46 -36.80
CA ASN A 790 -8.04 -2.72 -37.30
C ASN A 790 -8.87 -3.55 -36.31
N LYS A 791 -8.26 -4.53 -35.63
CA LYS A 791 -8.93 -5.32 -34.58
C LYS A 791 -9.27 -4.48 -33.35
N VAL A 792 -8.40 -3.55 -32.96
CA VAL A 792 -8.55 -2.73 -31.75
C VAL A 792 -9.58 -1.62 -31.93
N TYR A 793 -9.60 -0.99 -33.11
CA TYR A 793 -10.45 0.16 -33.45
C TYR A 793 -11.51 -0.20 -34.50
N ASN A 794 -12.06 -1.40 -34.42
CA ASN A 794 -13.15 -1.87 -35.29
C ASN A 794 -14.41 -0.98 -35.23
N ASP A 795 -14.60 -0.24 -34.14
CA ASP A 795 -15.73 0.68 -33.92
C ASP A 795 -15.49 2.10 -34.48
N LYS A 796 -14.32 2.37 -35.08
CA LYS A 796 -13.92 3.69 -35.60
C LYS A 796 -13.55 3.61 -37.08
N THR A 797 -13.74 4.71 -37.81
CA THR A 797 -13.24 4.82 -39.19
C THR A 797 -11.73 5.03 -39.17
N ILE A 798 -10.98 4.14 -39.82
CA ILE A 798 -9.52 4.17 -39.86
C ILE A 798 -9.08 4.82 -41.18
N GLU A 799 -8.51 6.01 -41.08
CA GLU A 799 -7.91 6.73 -42.18
C GLU A 799 -6.39 6.56 -42.13
N ILE A 800 -5.78 6.22 -43.26
CA ILE A 800 -4.34 6.02 -43.39
C ILE A 800 -3.77 7.14 -44.26
N THR A 801 -2.64 7.73 -43.85
CA THR A 801 -1.94 8.76 -44.63
C THR A 801 -1.50 8.23 -46.00
N ASP A 802 -1.43 9.11 -47.01
CA ASP A 802 -1.01 8.69 -48.36
C ASP A 802 0.40 8.11 -48.39
N LYS A 803 1.29 8.58 -47.51
CA LYS A 803 2.63 8.01 -47.30
C LYS A 803 2.57 6.53 -46.91
N LEU A 804 1.71 6.17 -45.95
CA LEU A 804 1.54 4.78 -45.54
C LEU A 804 0.91 3.92 -46.65
N LYS A 805 0.00 4.49 -47.47
CA LYS A 805 -0.59 3.78 -48.62
C LYS A 805 0.49 3.44 -49.64
N GLU A 806 1.33 4.40 -50.00
CA GLU A 806 2.48 4.20 -50.90
C GLU A 806 3.49 3.18 -50.33
N GLU A 807 3.71 3.17 -49.02
CA GLU A 807 4.56 2.17 -48.35
C GLU A 807 3.95 0.75 -48.40
N GLN A 808 2.63 0.61 -48.31
CA GLN A 808 1.94 -0.68 -48.46
C GLN A 808 2.06 -1.27 -49.87
N GLU A 809 1.91 -0.45 -50.91
CA GLU A 809 1.99 -0.91 -52.31
C GLU A 809 3.39 -1.42 -52.69
N ASN A 810 4.43 -0.85 -52.08
CA ASN A 810 5.83 -1.15 -52.39
C ASN A 810 6.40 -2.43 -51.71
N ASN A 811 5.60 -3.24 -51.00
CA ASN A 811 5.98 -4.53 -50.38
C ASN A 811 7.26 -4.51 -49.50
N ASN A 812 7.75 -3.34 -49.07
CA ASN A 812 9.00 -3.18 -48.30
C ASN A 812 8.78 -3.15 -46.77
N ASN A 813 7.65 -3.65 -46.26
CA ASN A 813 7.16 -3.36 -44.92
C ASN A 813 7.74 -4.26 -43.80
N ASN A 814 8.54 -3.66 -42.92
CA ASN A 814 8.78 -4.13 -41.54
C ASN A 814 8.75 -2.99 -40.49
N ASN A 815 8.38 -1.76 -40.86
CA ASN A 815 8.30 -0.65 -39.91
C ASN A 815 6.96 -0.71 -39.14
N ASN A 816 7.03 -1.03 -37.85
CA ASN A 816 5.87 -1.17 -36.96
C ASN A 816 5.72 0.00 -35.97
N ASN A 817 6.36 1.15 -36.23
CA ASN A 817 6.24 2.32 -35.37
C ASN A 817 5.06 3.19 -35.80
N PHE A 818 3.93 2.98 -35.14
CA PHE A 818 2.69 3.68 -35.45
C PHE A 818 2.53 4.94 -34.61
N LYS A 819 1.93 5.97 -35.22
CA LYS A 819 1.40 7.14 -34.54
C LYS A 819 -0.05 7.34 -34.93
N ILE A 820 -0.89 7.68 -33.96
CA ILE A 820 -2.34 7.79 -34.16
C ILE A 820 -2.81 9.15 -33.66
N LYS A 821 -3.58 9.84 -34.50
CA LYS A 821 -4.33 11.04 -34.13
C LYS A 821 -5.81 10.69 -34.01
N PHE A 822 -6.44 11.11 -32.92
CA PHE A 822 -7.84 10.80 -32.63
C PHE A 822 -8.74 11.98 -32.99
N ASN A 823 -9.72 11.76 -33.88
CA ASN A 823 -10.72 12.76 -34.23
C ASN A 823 -12.06 12.39 -33.60
N ASN A 824 -12.39 12.99 -32.46
CA ASN A 824 -13.60 12.66 -31.71
C ASN A 824 -14.89 13.09 -32.43
N GLU A 825 -14.87 14.17 -33.22
CA GLU A 825 -16.05 14.68 -33.94
C GLU A 825 -16.59 13.70 -34.99
N ASN A 826 -15.69 13.06 -35.74
CA ASN A 826 -16.04 12.12 -36.82
C ASN A 826 -15.97 10.65 -36.39
N ASN A 827 -15.67 10.38 -35.11
CA ASN A 827 -15.35 9.05 -34.61
C ASN A 827 -14.31 8.30 -35.48
N SER A 828 -13.32 9.04 -35.98
CA SER A 828 -12.28 8.54 -36.89
C SER A 828 -10.88 8.60 -36.24
N ILE A 829 -9.97 7.78 -36.74
CA ILE A 829 -8.55 7.84 -36.37
C ILE A 829 -7.70 7.97 -37.62
N LEU A 830 -6.70 8.84 -37.56
CA LEU A 830 -5.68 8.97 -38.60
C LEU A 830 -4.42 8.23 -38.16
N VAL A 831 -4.04 7.20 -38.92
CA VAL A 831 -2.88 6.33 -38.68
C VAL A 831 -1.77 6.70 -39.66
N ASP A 832 -0.56 6.83 -39.11
CA ASP A 832 0.65 7.11 -39.87
C ASP A 832 1.83 6.33 -39.27
N THR A 833 2.89 6.12 -40.05
CA THR A 833 4.16 5.55 -39.59
C THR A 833 5.18 6.66 -39.33
N TYR A 834 6.22 6.34 -38.57
CA TYR A 834 7.39 7.20 -38.47
C TYR A 834 8.65 6.35 -38.35
N ASN A 835 9.77 6.86 -38.85
CA ASN A 835 11.06 6.23 -38.66
C ASN A 835 11.64 6.74 -37.34
N ASN A 836 11.84 5.84 -36.38
CA ASN A 836 12.66 6.15 -35.22
C ASN A 836 14.13 6.22 -35.69
N ASN A 837 14.95 7.10 -35.10
CA ASN A 837 16.36 7.22 -35.49
C ASN A 837 17.13 5.88 -35.40
N ASN A 838 16.67 4.94 -34.58
CA ASN A 838 17.23 3.59 -34.43
C ASN A 838 16.73 2.58 -35.49
N ASP A 839 15.63 2.88 -36.20
CA ASP A 839 14.86 1.91 -36.98
C ASP A 839 15.24 1.84 -38.46
N ASN A 840 16.24 2.62 -38.90
CA ASN A 840 16.87 2.46 -40.22
C ASN A 840 17.46 1.04 -40.45
N ASN A 841 17.51 0.21 -39.42
CA ASN A 841 17.98 -1.18 -39.40
C ASN A 841 16.91 -2.23 -39.81
N ASN A 842 15.69 -1.83 -40.20
CA ASN A 842 14.55 -2.76 -40.32
C ASN A 842 14.64 -3.85 -41.40
N ASN A 843 15.44 -3.65 -42.45
CA ASN A 843 15.75 -4.74 -43.37
C ASN A 843 16.84 -5.61 -42.72
N ASN A 844 16.45 -6.57 -41.88
CA ASN A 844 17.37 -7.55 -41.28
C ASN A 844 18.31 -8.22 -42.30
N ASN A 845 17.89 -8.28 -43.58
CA ASN A 845 18.69 -8.78 -44.70
C ASN A 845 19.64 -7.73 -45.32
N ASN A 846 19.41 -6.43 -45.13
CA ASN A 846 20.22 -5.35 -45.72
C ASN A 846 21.14 -4.63 -44.72
N ILE A 847 20.99 -4.83 -43.39
CA ILE A 847 21.94 -4.30 -42.39
C ILE A 847 23.34 -4.80 -42.77
N ILE A 848 24.24 -3.89 -43.11
CA ILE A 848 25.61 -4.22 -43.53
C ILE A 848 26.49 -4.57 -42.33
N ILE A 849 26.21 -4.03 -41.16
CA ILE A 849 26.97 -4.28 -39.93
C ILE A 849 26.58 -5.65 -39.33
N LYS A 850 27.57 -6.41 -38.84
CA LYS A 850 27.36 -7.68 -38.11
C LYS A 850 26.50 -7.43 -36.88
N LYS A 851 25.56 -8.34 -36.63
CA LYS A 851 24.68 -8.29 -35.45
C LYS A 851 25.46 -8.22 -34.13
N GLU A 852 26.63 -8.83 -34.04
CA GLU A 852 27.49 -8.79 -32.85
C GLU A 852 27.96 -7.37 -32.48
N ASN A 853 27.95 -6.45 -33.45
CA ASN A 853 28.37 -5.07 -33.27
C ASN A 853 27.19 -4.09 -33.10
N LEU A 854 25.96 -4.56 -33.27
CA LEU A 854 24.73 -3.77 -33.10
C LEU A 854 24.00 -4.24 -31.84
N GLU A 855 23.37 -3.31 -31.11
CA GLU A 855 22.41 -3.69 -30.08
C GLU A 855 21.24 -4.42 -30.76
N GLU A 856 20.86 -5.62 -30.29
CA GLU A 856 19.67 -6.31 -30.81
C GLU A 856 18.45 -5.42 -30.60
N ILE A 857 17.72 -5.08 -31.68
CA ILE A 857 16.47 -4.31 -31.58
C ILE A 857 15.42 -5.20 -30.93
N LYS A 858 15.11 -4.88 -29.67
CA LYS A 858 14.19 -5.61 -28.82
C LYS A 858 12.77 -5.08 -29.02
N ARG A 859 11.95 -5.83 -29.76
CA ARG A 859 10.55 -5.44 -30.01
C ARG A 859 9.54 -6.11 -29.11
N ASN A 860 8.43 -5.40 -28.90
CA ASN A 860 7.21 -5.94 -28.36
C ASN A 860 6.72 -7.15 -29.18
N LYS A 861 6.27 -8.18 -28.47
CA LYS A 861 5.69 -9.42 -29.02
C LYS A 861 4.25 -9.63 -28.58
N ILE A 862 3.70 -8.71 -27.79
CA ILE A 862 2.38 -8.81 -27.17
C ILE A 862 1.36 -8.12 -28.07
N GLU A 863 0.34 -8.86 -28.50
CA GLU A 863 -0.85 -8.30 -29.13
C GLU A 863 -1.79 -7.78 -28.03
N PHE A 864 -1.79 -6.47 -27.81
CA PHE A 864 -2.55 -5.82 -26.75
C PHE A 864 -4.05 -5.73 -27.08
N THR A 865 -4.93 -5.95 -26.10
CA THR A 865 -6.38 -5.83 -26.30
C THR A 865 -6.82 -4.36 -26.40
N SER A 866 -8.04 -4.11 -26.88
CA SER A 866 -8.59 -2.76 -26.97
C SER A 866 -8.56 -2.00 -25.63
N LYS A 867 -8.93 -2.66 -24.51
CA LYS A 867 -8.82 -2.06 -23.17
C LYS A 867 -7.40 -1.83 -22.69
N GLN A 868 -6.45 -2.68 -23.09
CA GLN A 868 -5.02 -2.47 -22.80
C GLN A 868 -4.47 -1.28 -23.61
N ILE A 869 -4.87 -1.13 -24.88
CA ILE A 869 -4.50 0.03 -25.71
C ILE A 869 -5.12 1.32 -25.16
N GLU A 870 -6.37 1.30 -24.70
CA GLU A 870 -7.00 2.43 -24.00
C GLU A 870 -6.18 2.84 -22.77
N ALA A 871 -5.73 1.87 -21.97
CA ALA A 871 -4.86 2.09 -20.81
C ALA A 871 -3.51 2.69 -21.20
N ILE A 872 -2.86 2.16 -22.25
CA ILE A 872 -1.60 2.69 -22.78
C ILE A 872 -1.79 4.12 -23.28
N SER A 873 -2.83 4.39 -24.06
CA SER A 873 -3.15 5.71 -24.59
C SER A 873 -3.39 6.73 -23.48
N SER A 874 -4.15 6.37 -22.45
CA SER A 874 -4.41 7.24 -21.29
C SER A 874 -3.12 7.57 -20.54
N GLY A 875 -2.26 6.57 -20.33
CA GLY A 875 -0.95 6.73 -19.69
C GLY A 875 0.05 7.59 -20.49
N MET A 876 -0.18 7.79 -21.79
CA MET A 876 0.61 8.68 -22.64
C MET A 876 0.18 10.15 -22.56
N LYS A 877 -1.07 10.44 -22.14
CA LYS A 877 -1.59 11.82 -22.05
C LYS A 877 -0.83 12.63 -21.00
N ARG A 878 -0.56 13.91 -21.31
CA ARG A 878 0.08 14.86 -20.38
C ARG A 878 -0.96 15.51 -19.48
N ASP A 879 -0.53 15.95 -18.30
CA ASP A 879 -1.33 16.58 -17.24
C ASP A 879 -2.52 15.71 -16.82
N ASN A 880 -2.30 14.40 -16.72
CA ASN A 880 -3.35 13.41 -16.54
C ASN A 880 -3.05 12.41 -15.40
N LEU A 881 -4.11 12.03 -14.69
CA LEU A 881 -4.14 10.90 -13.78
C LEU A 881 -4.72 9.69 -14.52
N THR A 882 -3.92 8.65 -14.68
CA THR A 882 -4.35 7.39 -15.29
C THR A 882 -4.52 6.32 -14.21
N LEU A 883 -5.76 5.88 -13.99
CA LEU A 883 -6.09 4.78 -13.09
C LEU A 883 -6.38 3.51 -13.89
N ILE A 884 -5.61 2.45 -13.68
CA ILE A 884 -5.78 1.17 -14.36
C ILE A 884 -6.09 0.09 -13.32
N VAL A 885 -7.31 -0.43 -13.36
CA VAL A 885 -7.73 -1.60 -12.60
C VAL A 885 -7.39 -2.84 -13.41
N GLY A 886 -6.42 -3.63 -12.92
CA GLY A 886 -5.97 -4.83 -13.60
C GLY A 886 -6.26 -6.10 -12.80
N PRO A 887 -7.37 -6.82 -13.12
CA PRO A 887 -7.66 -8.13 -12.55
C PRO A 887 -6.49 -9.13 -12.71
N PRO A 888 -6.49 -10.26 -11.98
CA PRO A 888 -5.44 -11.26 -12.08
C PRO A 888 -5.24 -11.73 -13.53
N GLY A 889 -3.99 -11.71 -14.01
CA GLY A 889 -3.65 -12.24 -15.34
C GLY A 889 -3.94 -11.33 -16.54
N THR A 890 -4.32 -10.07 -16.32
CA THR A 890 -4.68 -9.12 -17.39
C THR A 890 -3.50 -8.32 -17.99
N GLY A 891 -2.26 -8.62 -17.59
CA GLY A 891 -1.07 -8.00 -18.17
C GLY A 891 -0.70 -6.61 -17.61
N LYS A 892 -1.02 -6.32 -16.34
CA LYS A 892 -0.65 -5.06 -15.65
C LYS A 892 0.79 -4.61 -15.92
N THR A 893 1.74 -5.50 -15.66
CA THR A 893 3.17 -5.21 -15.85
C THR A 893 3.52 -4.98 -17.31
N ASP A 894 2.86 -5.67 -18.25
CA ASP A 894 3.12 -5.51 -19.69
C ASP A 894 2.65 -4.14 -20.20
N ILE A 895 1.49 -3.68 -19.73
CA ILE A 895 0.97 -2.33 -20.01
C ILE A 895 1.90 -1.27 -19.42
N ALA A 896 2.31 -1.44 -18.16
CA ALA A 896 3.23 -0.52 -17.49
C ALA A 896 4.53 -0.36 -18.29
N VAL A 897 5.10 -1.50 -18.71
CA VAL A 897 6.33 -1.56 -19.50
C VAL A 897 6.16 -0.91 -20.87
N GLN A 898 5.03 -1.12 -21.56
CA GLN A 898 4.76 -0.47 -22.84
C GLN A 898 4.56 1.04 -22.70
N ILE A 899 3.88 1.51 -21.66
CA ILE A 899 3.75 2.96 -21.39
C ILE A 899 5.14 3.58 -21.18
N ILE A 900 6.00 2.93 -20.37
CA ILE A 900 7.37 3.40 -20.12
C ILE A 900 8.16 3.47 -21.42
N SER A 901 8.06 2.43 -22.27
CA SER A 901 8.72 2.39 -23.58
C SER A 901 8.23 3.52 -24.48
N ASN A 902 6.93 3.72 -24.58
CA ASN A 902 6.36 4.77 -25.42
C ASN A 902 6.78 6.16 -24.94
N ILE A 903 6.76 6.42 -23.62
CA ILE A 903 7.24 7.68 -23.03
C ILE A 903 8.73 7.90 -23.32
N TYR A 904 9.55 6.86 -23.16
CA TYR A 904 11.00 6.94 -23.40
C TYR A 904 11.31 7.38 -24.84
N HIS A 905 10.58 6.86 -25.83
CA HIS A 905 10.75 7.22 -27.23
C HIS A 905 10.08 8.54 -27.61
N SER A 906 8.86 8.80 -27.12
CA SER A 906 8.10 10.01 -27.47
C SER A 906 8.64 11.27 -26.81
N SER A 907 9.23 11.12 -25.63
CA SER A 907 9.68 12.20 -24.76
C SER A 907 11.09 11.91 -24.21
N PRO A 908 12.16 11.87 -25.02
CA PRO A 908 13.50 11.45 -24.59
C PRO A 908 14.13 12.35 -23.51
N ASN A 909 13.63 13.58 -23.37
CA ASN A 909 14.06 14.53 -22.34
C ASN A 909 13.33 14.35 -21.00
N GLU A 910 12.24 13.59 -20.98
CA GLU A 910 11.44 13.36 -19.77
C GLU A 910 11.99 12.20 -18.95
N ARG A 911 11.82 12.28 -17.64
CA ARG A 911 12.28 11.26 -16.70
C ARG A 911 11.09 10.54 -16.07
N THR A 912 11.16 9.21 -16.06
CA THR A 912 10.11 8.35 -15.53
C THR A 912 10.58 7.72 -14.23
N LEU A 913 9.86 8.02 -13.15
CA LEU A 913 10.01 7.39 -11.84
C LEU A 913 9.03 6.22 -11.73
N ILE A 914 9.54 5.05 -11.39
CA ILE A 914 8.76 3.84 -11.16
C ILE A 914 8.79 3.49 -9.68
N ILE A 915 7.61 3.29 -9.10
CA ILE A 915 7.42 2.88 -7.72
C ILE A 915 6.66 1.56 -7.66
N THR A 916 7.11 0.65 -6.80
CA THR A 916 6.40 -0.60 -6.51
C THR A 916 6.35 -0.86 -5.00
N HIS A 917 5.34 -1.60 -4.53
CA HIS A 917 5.24 -1.98 -3.12
C HIS A 917 6.36 -2.92 -2.66
N SER A 918 6.86 -3.81 -3.53
CA SER A 918 7.86 -4.82 -3.15
C SER A 918 9.03 -4.93 -4.14
N ASN A 919 10.17 -5.39 -3.64
CA ASN A 919 11.36 -5.63 -4.46
C ASN A 919 11.12 -6.68 -5.55
N GLN A 920 10.19 -7.62 -5.33
CA GLN A 920 9.86 -8.64 -6.31
C GLN A 920 9.11 -8.05 -7.50
N ALA A 921 8.08 -7.24 -7.26
CA ALA A 921 7.37 -6.54 -8.32
C ALA A 921 8.34 -5.64 -9.11
N LEU A 922 9.21 -4.91 -8.40
CA LEU A 922 10.25 -4.09 -9.02
C LEU A 922 11.17 -4.90 -9.96
N ASN A 923 11.64 -6.09 -9.52
CA ASN A 923 12.47 -6.96 -10.35
C ASN A 923 11.76 -7.36 -11.63
N GLN A 924 10.52 -7.84 -11.52
CA GLN A 924 9.74 -8.35 -12.65
C GLN A 924 9.48 -7.27 -13.69
N LEU A 925 9.08 -6.08 -13.25
CA LEU A 925 8.87 -4.94 -14.11
C LEU A 925 10.17 -4.51 -14.79
N PHE A 926 11.28 -4.42 -14.03
CA PHE A 926 12.58 -4.03 -14.57
C PHE A 926 13.15 -5.06 -15.58
N GLU A 927 12.96 -6.36 -15.33
CA GLU A 927 13.31 -7.45 -16.26
C GLU A 927 12.53 -7.35 -17.58
N LYS A 928 11.26 -6.92 -17.54
CA LYS A 928 10.45 -6.72 -18.75
C LYS A 928 10.83 -5.46 -19.52
N ILE A 929 11.12 -4.34 -18.83
CA ILE A 929 11.66 -3.11 -19.46
C ILE A 929 12.93 -3.44 -20.24
N TYR A 930 13.81 -4.24 -19.65
CA TYR A 930 15.07 -4.65 -20.29
C TYR A 930 14.86 -5.48 -21.58
N ARG A 931 13.69 -6.09 -21.78
CA ARG A 931 13.34 -6.88 -22.98
C ARG A 931 12.72 -6.03 -24.10
N LEU A 932 12.56 -4.73 -23.90
CA LEU A 932 12.14 -3.78 -24.93
C LEU A 932 13.33 -2.92 -25.41
N ASP A 933 13.10 -2.11 -26.43
CA ASP A 933 14.07 -1.19 -27.04
C ASP A 933 14.37 0.01 -26.13
N ILE A 934 14.91 -0.25 -24.94
CA ILE A 934 15.32 0.78 -24.00
C ILE A 934 16.79 0.53 -23.67
N ASN A 935 17.63 1.51 -24.00
CA ASN A 935 19.07 1.36 -23.77
C ASN A 935 19.35 1.27 -22.26
N GLU A 936 20.09 0.24 -21.87
CA GLU A 936 20.35 -0.07 -20.47
C GLU A 936 21.08 1.05 -19.74
N ARG A 937 21.86 1.90 -20.44
CA ARG A 937 22.62 3.02 -19.85
C ARG A 937 21.74 4.07 -19.16
N TYR A 938 20.46 4.17 -19.57
CA TYR A 938 19.50 5.12 -19.01
C TYR A 938 18.62 4.54 -17.88
N LEU A 939 18.81 3.24 -17.56
CA LEU A 939 18.07 2.55 -16.50
C LEU A 939 18.85 2.58 -15.18
N LEU A 940 18.18 2.98 -14.10
CA LEU A 940 18.72 2.97 -12.74
C LEU A 940 17.72 2.38 -11.76
N ARG A 941 18.16 1.41 -10.96
CA ARG A 941 17.38 0.82 -9.88
C ARG A 941 17.97 1.17 -8.53
N LEU A 942 17.14 1.66 -7.62
CA LEU A 942 17.52 2.00 -6.25
C LEU A 942 16.89 1.04 -5.22
N GLY A 943 17.57 0.89 -4.09
CA GLY A 943 17.09 0.11 -2.94
C GLY A 943 17.69 -1.27 -2.78
N HIS A 944 17.13 -2.03 -1.84
CA HIS A 944 17.57 -3.39 -1.54
C HIS A 944 17.13 -4.35 -2.66
N GLY A 945 17.93 -5.39 -2.94
CA GLY A 945 17.62 -6.38 -3.98
C GLY A 945 18.20 -6.10 -5.36
N GLN A 946 18.93 -4.98 -5.55
CA GLN A 946 19.73 -4.71 -6.76
C GLN A 946 20.60 -5.91 -7.19
N LYS A 947 21.15 -6.67 -6.23
CA LYS A 947 21.95 -7.88 -6.45
C LYS A 947 21.14 -9.10 -6.95
N GLN A 948 19.83 -9.16 -6.68
CA GLN A 948 18.97 -10.29 -7.08
C GLN A 948 18.67 -10.29 -8.57
N LEU A 949 18.61 -9.11 -9.21
CA LEU A 949 18.53 -8.99 -10.67
C LEU A 949 19.74 -9.66 -11.36
N SER A 950 20.90 -9.64 -10.71
CA SER A 950 22.12 -10.26 -11.24
C SER A 950 22.07 -11.78 -11.28
N SER A 951 21.23 -12.43 -10.45
CA SER A 951 21.11 -13.89 -10.42
C SER A 951 20.10 -14.46 -11.43
N THR A 952 19.13 -13.67 -11.91
CA THR A 952 18.06 -14.18 -12.81
C THR A 952 18.48 -14.20 -14.28
N ASN A 953 19.39 -13.31 -14.70
CA ASN A 953 19.84 -13.24 -16.07
C ASN A 953 21.03 -14.19 -16.28
N SER A 954 21.00 -14.98 -17.37
CA SER A 954 22.12 -15.83 -17.83
C SER A 954 23.43 -15.05 -18.04
N THR A 955 23.36 -13.71 -18.07
CA THR A 955 24.48 -12.78 -18.10
C THR A 955 24.64 -12.11 -16.73
N GLN A 956 25.80 -12.30 -16.08
CA GLN A 956 26.22 -11.67 -14.81
C GLN A 956 26.25 -10.14 -14.91
N LYS A 957 25.09 -9.45 -14.88
CA LYS A 957 24.99 -8.00 -14.96
C LYS A 957 24.64 -7.38 -13.59
N ASP A 958 25.41 -6.37 -13.18
CA ASP A 958 25.25 -5.71 -11.88
C ASP A 958 24.48 -4.37 -12.00
N PHE A 959 23.28 -4.32 -11.44
CA PHE A 959 22.46 -3.09 -11.36
C PHE A 959 22.66 -2.33 -10.04
N THR A 960 23.66 -2.69 -9.23
CA THR A 960 24.02 -1.94 -8.02
C THR A 960 24.59 -0.57 -8.35
N LYS A 961 24.55 0.38 -7.40
CA LYS A 961 25.18 1.71 -7.56
C LYS A 961 26.60 1.63 -8.15
N THR A 962 27.42 0.72 -7.62
CA THR A 962 28.79 0.46 -8.07
C THR A 962 28.79 -0.20 -9.44
N GLY A 963 28.00 -1.27 -9.62
CA GLY A 963 27.90 -1.98 -10.91
C GLY A 963 27.46 -1.09 -12.08
N ARG A 964 26.61 -0.09 -11.82
CA ARG A 964 26.23 0.91 -12.85
C ARG A 964 27.38 1.84 -13.20
N ILE A 965 28.18 2.28 -12.23
CA ILE A 965 29.37 3.09 -12.50
C ILE A 965 30.41 2.25 -13.25
N ASP A 966 30.64 1.02 -12.83
CA ASP A 966 31.58 0.09 -13.47
C ASP A 966 31.16 -0.18 -14.91
N PHE A 967 29.86 -0.34 -15.18
CA PHE A 967 29.32 -0.41 -16.54
C PHE A 967 29.71 0.80 -17.40
N TRP A 968 29.58 2.04 -16.88
CA TRP A 968 29.96 3.26 -17.60
C TRP A 968 31.47 3.34 -17.87
N LEU A 969 32.29 2.89 -16.92
CA LEU A 969 33.75 2.85 -17.07
C LEU A 969 34.19 1.77 -18.07
N ASP A 970 33.55 0.61 -18.06
CA ASP A 970 33.78 -0.47 -19.02
C ASP A 970 33.31 -0.08 -20.43
N LEU A 971 32.16 0.58 -20.55
CA LEU A 971 31.67 1.12 -21.80
C LEU A 971 32.69 2.12 -22.38
N ARG A 972 33.21 3.03 -21.55
CA ARG A 972 34.25 3.97 -21.94
C ARG A 972 35.48 3.25 -22.52
N LEU A 973 36.01 2.24 -21.82
CA LEU A 973 37.18 1.49 -22.30
C LEU A 973 36.91 0.79 -23.63
N LYS A 974 35.74 0.17 -23.80
CA LYS A 974 35.33 -0.47 -25.06
C LYS A 974 35.22 0.53 -26.20
N LYS A 975 34.69 1.73 -25.95
CA LYS A 975 34.52 2.77 -26.99
C LYS A 975 35.85 3.42 -27.35
N LEU A 976 36.74 3.64 -26.38
CA LEU A 976 38.10 4.12 -26.65
C LEU A 976 38.92 3.12 -27.47
N ASP A 977 38.78 1.81 -27.22
CA ASP A 977 39.37 0.75 -28.07
C ASP A 977 38.84 0.81 -29.52
N GLN A 978 37.55 1.09 -29.72
CA GLN A 978 37.00 1.31 -31.05
C GLN A 978 37.56 2.57 -31.71
N VAL A 979 37.83 3.63 -30.95
CA VAL A 979 38.47 4.85 -31.44
C VAL A 979 39.93 4.59 -31.84
N ASP A 980 40.70 3.82 -31.06
CA ASP A 980 42.06 3.41 -31.40
C ASP A 980 42.10 2.62 -32.73
N LYS A 981 41.19 1.65 -32.86
CA LYS A 981 41.01 0.89 -34.10
C LYS A 981 40.64 1.79 -35.28
N LEU A 982 39.79 2.78 -35.07
CA LEU A 982 39.42 3.76 -36.09
C LEU A 982 40.62 4.62 -36.50
N ALA A 983 41.41 5.12 -35.54
CA ALA A 983 42.61 5.92 -35.79
C ALA A 983 43.67 5.16 -36.61
N LYS A 984 43.96 3.91 -36.22
CA LYS A 984 44.89 3.02 -36.95
C LYS A 984 44.44 2.75 -38.37
N SER A 985 43.13 2.59 -38.58
CA SER A 985 42.58 2.35 -39.92
C SER A 985 42.73 3.55 -40.85
N ILE A 986 42.80 4.78 -40.32
CA ILE A 986 42.95 6.01 -41.10
C ILE A 986 44.38 6.58 -41.09
N SER A 987 45.33 5.78 -40.58
CA SER A 987 46.77 6.10 -40.46
C SER A 987 47.06 7.35 -39.64
N VAL A 988 46.26 7.63 -38.60
CA VAL A 988 46.59 8.62 -37.58
C VAL A 988 47.45 7.93 -36.51
N THR A 989 48.68 8.41 -36.33
CA THR A 989 49.65 7.86 -35.37
C THR A 989 49.54 8.49 -33.98
N ASP A 990 48.73 9.54 -33.85
CA ASP A 990 48.53 10.23 -32.58
C ASP A 990 47.76 9.35 -31.60
N ASP A 991 48.09 9.46 -30.31
CA ASP A 991 47.41 8.73 -29.25
C ASP A 991 46.05 9.39 -28.94
N VAL A 992 45.05 9.04 -29.73
CA VAL A 992 43.70 9.65 -29.69
C VAL A 992 42.72 8.90 -28.80
N SER A 993 43.09 7.71 -28.32
CA SER A 993 42.24 6.84 -27.49
C SER A 993 42.55 6.92 -26.00
N TYR A 994 43.41 7.85 -25.58
CA TYR A 994 43.85 7.96 -24.20
C TYR A 994 42.75 8.50 -23.26
N THR A 995 41.95 9.47 -23.72
CA THR A 995 40.85 10.09 -22.95
C THR A 995 39.61 10.30 -23.83
N CYS A 996 38.44 10.47 -23.21
CA CYS A 996 37.24 10.86 -23.97
C CYS A 996 37.45 12.20 -24.69
N ASP A 997 38.18 13.14 -24.08
CA ASP A 997 38.44 14.45 -24.70
C ASP A 997 39.32 14.37 -25.94
N THR A 998 40.39 13.56 -25.91
CA THR A 998 41.23 13.32 -27.09
C THR A 998 40.46 12.60 -28.19
N ALA A 999 39.59 11.66 -27.83
CA ALA A 999 38.70 10.99 -28.78
C ALA A 999 37.67 11.95 -29.43
N LEU A 1000 37.05 12.85 -28.65
CA LEU A 1000 36.10 13.84 -29.17
C LEU A 1000 36.77 14.90 -30.05
N HIS A 1001 38.00 15.29 -29.71
CA HIS A 1001 38.83 16.13 -30.56
C HIS A 1001 39.17 15.40 -31.87
N PHE A 1002 39.60 14.15 -31.79
CA PHE A 1002 39.82 13.30 -32.96
C PHE A 1002 38.58 13.18 -33.86
N PHE A 1003 37.39 13.03 -33.27
CA PHE A 1003 36.14 13.06 -34.03
C PHE A 1003 35.97 14.37 -34.81
N SER A 1004 36.12 15.50 -34.13
CA SER A 1004 35.89 16.82 -34.72
C SER A 1004 36.92 17.17 -35.81
N TYR A 1005 38.21 16.89 -35.58
CA TYR A 1005 39.30 17.32 -36.45
C TYR A 1005 39.65 16.32 -37.56
N HIS A 1006 39.54 15.01 -37.31
CA HIS A 1006 39.94 13.98 -38.28
C HIS A 1006 38.77 13.24 -38.89
N ILE A 1007 37.76 12.86 -38.11
CA ILE A 1007 36.65 12.05 -38.60
C ILE A 1007 35.63 12.91 -39.36
N LEU A 1008 35.11 13.95 -38.71
CA LEU A 1008 34.10 14.84 -39.28
C LEU A 1008 34.63 15.54 -40.53
N SER A 1009 35.84 16.11 -40.46
CA SER A 1009 36.48 16.79 -41.60
C SER A 1009 36.67 15.89 -42.83
N ARG A 1010 37.11 14.63 -42.64
CA ARG A 1010 37.27 13.66 -43.73
C ARG A 1010 35.92 13.23 -44.30
N PHE A 1011 34.92 13.05 -43.44
CA PHE A 1011 33.57 12.68 -43.89
C PHE A 1011 32.90 13.81 -44.67
N GLU A 1012 32.98 15.05 -44.18
CA GLU A 1012 32.45 16.24 -44.86
C GLU A 1012 33.14 16.45 -46.21
N LYS A 1013 34.47 16.30 -46.26
CA LYS A 1013 35.21 16.34 -47.53
C LYS A 1013 34.74 15.26 -48.50
N PHE A 1014 34.57 14.02 -48.03
CA PHE A 1014 34.06 12.93 -48.86
C PHE A 1014 32.65 13.22 -49.39
N GLN A 1015 31.76 13.77 -48.56
CA GLN A 1015 30.41 14.17 -48.97
C GLN A 1015 30.43 15.28 -50.02
N TYR A 1016 31.29 16.28 -49.83
CA TYR A 1016 31.51 17.36 -50.79
C TYR A 1016 32.05 16.85 -52.13
N ASP A 1017 33.10 16.03 -52.11
CA ASP A 1017 33.68 15.45 -53.32
C ASP A 1017 32.66 14.55 -54.05
N LEU A 1018 31.85 13.77 -53.31
CA LEU A 1018 30.77 12.96 -53.88
C LEU A 1018 29.69 13.83 -54.56
N SER A 1019 29.40 15.00 -54.00
CA SER A 1019 28.43 15.96 -54.56
C SER A 1019 28.92 16.68 -55.81
N LEU A 1020 30.23 16.74 -56.06
CA LEU A 1020 30.81 17.38 -57.26
C LEU A 1020 30.72 16.51 -58.51
N LEU A 1021 30.42 15.22 -58.37
CA LEU A 1021 30.30 14.30 -59.50
C LEU A 1021 29.01 14.58 -60.28
N GLN A 1022 29.17 14.94 -61.56
CA GLN A 1022 28.09 15.23 -62.50
C GLN A 1022 27.20 13.99 -62.75
N ASP A 1023 25.89 14.23 -62.79
CA ASP A 1023 24.83 13.27 -63.13
C ASP A 1023 24.73 13.09 -64.65
N ASP A 1024 25.79 12.61 -65.29
CA ASP A 1024 25.75 12.20 -66.71
C ASP A 1024 25.11 10.79 -66.84
N ASP A 1025 24.92 10.28 -68.07
CA ASP A 1025 24.34 8.93 -68.31
C ASP A 1025 25.12 7.79 -67.61
N ASP A 1026 26.44 7.95 -67.40
CA ASP A 1026 27.30 7.05 -66.61
C ASP A 1026 27.49 7.51 -65.13
N GLY A 1027 26.72 8.50 -64.68
CA GLY A 1027 26.90 9.23 -63.41
C GLY A 1027 26.77 8.33 -62.18
N ASP A 1028 25.80 7.42 -62.17
CA ASP A 1028 25.62 6.46 -61.06
C ASP A 1028 26.78 5.47 -60.98
N GLU A 1029 27.29 4.99 -62.11
CA GLU A 1029 28.46 4.10 -62.14
C GLU A 1029 29.72 4.84 -61.66
N LYS A 1030 29.93 6.08 -62.12
CA LYS A 1030 31.02 6.95 -61.64
C LYS A 1030 30.92 7.18 -60.13
N LYS A 1031 29.72 7.45 -59.60
CA LYS A 1031 29.48 7.64 -58.15
C LYS A 1031 29.72 6.36 -57.36
N ILE A 1032 29.24 5.20 -57.83
CA ILE A 1032 29.49 3.91 -57.19
C ILE A 1032 31.00 3.62 -57.14
N LYS A 1033 31.70 3.83 -58.26
CA LYS A 1033 33.16 3.66 -58.35
C LYS A 1033 33.88 4.62 -57.40
N PHE A 1034 33.50 5.89 -57.38
CA PHE A 1034 34.05 6.88 -56.47
C PHE A 1034 33.85 6.48 -55.01
N ILE A 1035 32.65 6.07 -54.60
CA ILE A 1035 32.37 5.66 -53.23
C ILE A 1035 33.23 4.44 -52.87
N LYS A 1036 33.34 3.45 -53.78
CA LYS A 1036 34.12 2.22 -53.58
C LYS A 1036 35.60 2.50 -53.36
N GLU A 1037 36.13 3.50 -54.06
CA GLU A 1037 37.55 3.90 -54.01
C GLU A 1037 37.84 4.89 -52.87
N ASN A 1038 36.94 5.82 -52.56
CA ASN A 1038 37.22 7.01 -51.74
C ASN A 1038 36.54 7.05 -50.36
N TYR A 1039 35.72 6.05 -49.98
CA TYR A 1039 35.10 6.06 -48.65
C TYR A 1039 36.17 6.00 -47.52
N PRO A 1040 36.30 7.06 -46.67
CA PRO A 1040 37.48 7.26 -45.83
C PRO A 1040 37.64 6.22 -44.71
N PHE A 1041 36.55 5.60 -44.28
CA PHE A 1041 36.55 4.65 -43.15
C PHE A 1041 36.43 3.19 -43.60
N LYS A 1042 36.57 2.92 -44.91
CA LYS A 1042 36.45 1.56 -45.47
C LYS A 1042 37.31 0.54 -44.72
N LYS A 1043 38.56 0.92 -44.42
CA LYS A 1043 39.53 0.07 -43.72
C LYS A 1043 39.10 -0.29 -42.29
N PHE A 1044 38.51 0.66 -41.55
CA PHE A 1044 37.98 0.43 -40.20
C PHE A 1044 36.98 -0.71 -40.15
N PHE A 1045 36.00 -0.67 -41.05
CA PHE A 1045 34.90 -1.63 -41.06
C PHE A 1045 35.33 -3.01 -41.53
N ILE A 1046 36.28 -3.09 -42.48
CA ILE A 1046 36.81 -4.35 -43.01
C ILE A 1046 37.75 -5.00 -42.00
N GLU A 1047 38.78 -4.29 -41.52
CA GLU A 1047 39.81 -4.87 -40.63
C GLU A 1047 39.25 -5.33 -39.30
N ASN A 1048 38.28 -4.60 -38.74
CA ASN A 1048 37.65 -4.96 -37.48
C ASN A 1048 36.49 -5.94 -37.65
N SER A 1049 36.33 -6.52 -38.84
CA SER A 1049 35.28 -7.50 -39.12
C SER A 1049 33.88 -6.99 -38.74
N ILE A 1050 33.63 -5.69 -38.91
CA ILE A 1050 32.39 -5.05 -38.48
C ILE A 1050 31.24 -5.38 -39.44
N LEU A 1051 31.54 -5.68 -40.70
CA LEU A 1051 30.59 -5.91 -41.79
C LEU A 1051 30.20 -7.39 -41.88
N LYS A 1052 28.94 -7.70 -42.22
CA LYS A 1052 28.47 -9.08 -42.47
C LYS A 1052 29.20 -9.74 -43.63
N ASN A 1053 29.42 -8.98 -44.71
CA ASN A 1053 30.12 -9.40 -45.91
C ASN A 1053 31.17 -8.35 -46.29
N ASP A 1054 32.33 -8.77 -46.78
CA ASP A 1054 33.39 -7.87 -47.30
C ASP A 1054 32.97 -7.12 -48.57
N LYS A 1055 31.79 -7.43 -49.12
CA LYS A 1055 31.20 -6.82 -50.31
C LYS A 1055 30.51 -5.49 -50.01
N LEU A 1056 31.23 -4.53 -49.41
CA LEU A 1056 30.73 -3.19 -49.11
C LEU A 1056 30.18 -2.47 -50.37
N PHE A 1057 30.70 -2.84 -51.55
CA PHE A 1057 30.48 -2.15 -52.84
C PHE A 1057 30.27 -3.08 -54.06
N ASP A 1058 30.09 -4.39 -53.90
CA ASP A 1058 29.90 -5.32 -55.03
C ASP A 1058 28.43 -5.74 -55.17
N THR A 1059 27.81 -5.37 -56.28
CA THR A 1059 26.40 -5.62 -56.60
C THR A 1059 26.19 -6.88 -57.46
N THR A 1060 27.13 -7.83 -57.49
CA THR A 1060 27.04 -9.03 -58.35
C THR A 1060 26.03 -10.09 -57.87
N THR A 1061 25.04 -9.73 -57.06
CA THR A 1061 23.96 -10.63 -56.65
C THR A 1061 22.61 -9.98 -56.95
N THR A 1062 22.28 -9.80 -58.24
CA THR A 1062 20.97 -10.07 -58.86
C THR A 1062 20.94 -9.56 -60.31
N THR A 1063 20.79 -10.49 -61.24
CA THR A 1063 20.19 -10.40 -62.59
C THR A 1063 20.42 -9.15 -63.48
N THR A 1064 20.99 -9.44 -64.64
CA THR A 1064 21.18 -8.67 -65.88
C THR A 1064 20.06 -7.70 -66.28
N SER A 1065 20.24 -6.38 -66.12
CA SER A 1065 19.69 -5.31 -66.98
C SER A 1065 20.22 -3.93 -66.56
N VAL A 1066 20.13 -2.94 -67.46
CA VAL A 1066 20.78 -1.61 -67.38
C VAL A 1066 20.24 -0.72 -66.24
N ASP A 1067 19.01 -0.98 -65.73
CA ASP A 1067 18.36 -0.25 -64.63
C ASP A 1067 18.96 -0.52 -63.23
N ASN A 1068 20.03 -1.33 -63.13
CA ASN A 1068 20.64 -1.74 -61.86
C ASN A 1068 21.48 -0.65 -61.17
N HIS A 1069 22.01 0.35 -61.87
CA HIS A 1069 22.97 1.30 -61.28
C HIS A 1069 22.32 2.24 -60.26
N HIS A 1070 21.15 2.80 -60.56
CA HIS A 1070 20.48 3.76 -59.67
C HIS A 1070 20.02 3.11 -58.34
N GLN A 1071 19.41 1.92 -58.41
CA GLN A 1071 19.04 1.16 -57.20
C GLN A 1071 20.27 0.74 -56.38
N SER A 1072 21.35 0.35 -57.07
CA SER A 1072 22.64 0.05 -56.44
C SER A 1072 23.17 1.27 -55.68
N LEU A 1073 23.14 2.45 -56.28
CA LEU A 1073 23.59 3.69 -55.63
C LEU A 1073 22.72 4.04 -54.42
N LEU A 1074 21.40 3.89 -54.50
CA LEU A 1074 20.49 4.11 -53.36
C LEU A 1074 20.80 3.17 -52.19
N ASN A 1075 21.04 1.88 -52.46
CA ASN A 1075 21.43 0.91 -51.43
C ASN A 1075 22.78 1.27 -50.82
N ILE A 1076 23.77 1.65 -51.64
CA ILE A 1076 25.07 2.12 -51.15
C ILE A 1076 24.92 3.37 -50.27
N LYS A 1077 24.10 4.36 -50.66
CA LYS A 1077 23.82 5.54 -49.84
C LYS A 1077 23.22 5.18 -48.49
N LYS A 1078 22.26 4.25 -48.43
CA LYS A 1078 21.70 3.74 -47.16
C LYS A 1078 22.78 3.11 -46.28
N ASN A 1079 23.63 2.27 -46.87
CA ASN A 1079 24.75 1.65 -46.16
C ASN A 1079 25.71 2.71 -45.61
N LEU A 1080 26.06 3.73 -46.39
CA LEU A 1080 26.94 4.82 -45.94
C LEU A 1080 26.35 5.59 -44.74
N ILE A 1081 25.04 5.82 -44.73
CA ILE A 1081 24.33 6.46 -43.59
C ILE A 1081 24.41 5.57 -42.35
N GLU A 1082 24.21 4.26 -42.49
CA GLU A 1082 24.30 3.28 -41.39
C GLU A 1082 25.70 3.25 -40.78
N LEU A 1083 26.74 3.16 -41.63
CA LEU A 1083 28.14 3.20 -41.21
C LEU A 1083 28.49 4.52 -40.52
N TRP A 1084 27.97 5.65 -41.03
CA TRP A 1084 28.18 6.95 -40.41
C TRP A 1084 27.48 7.08 -39.06
N ASN A 1085 26.26 6.57 -38.93
CA ASN A 1085 25.54 6.54 -37.65
C ASN A 1085 26.26 5.67 -36.62
N TYR A 1086 26.81 4.53 -37.05
CA TYR A 1086 27.66 3.70 -36.18
C TYR A 1086 28.85 4.49 -35.63
N ILE A 1087 29.56 5.23 -36.48
CA ILE A 1087 30.67 6.09 -36.04
C ILE A 1087 30.18 7.18 -35.09
N LYS A 1088 29.08 7.89 -35.41
CA LYS A 1088 28.54 8.95 -34.54
C LYS A 1088 28.12 8.43 -33.16
N GLU A 1089 27.50 7.26 -33.07
CA GLU A 1089 27.09 6.70 -31.78
C GLU A 1089 28.29 6.35 -30.90
N ILE A 1090 29.44 5.92 -31.45
CA ILE A 1090 30.69 5.74 -30.68
C ILE A 1090 31.05 7.03 -29.93
N PHE A 1091 31.05 8.16 -30.64
CA PHE A 1091 31.49 9.44 -30.06
C PHE A 1091 30.42 10.08 -29.16
N LYS A 1092 29.13 9.91 -29.46
CA LYS A 1092 28.04 10.32 -28.57
C LYS A 1092 28.07 9.56 -27.24
N GLU A 1093 28.34 8.26 -27.26
CA GLU A 1093 28.54 7.47 -26.03
C GLU A 1093 29.79 7.92 -25.25
N LEU A 1094 30.89 8.24 -25.95
CA LEU A 1094 32.08 8.80 -25.31
C LEU A 1094 31.83 10.18 -24.68
N GLU A 1095 31.02 11.02 -25.32
CA GLU A 1095 30.60 12.31 -24.77
C GLU A 1095 29.82 12.13 -23.45
N GLU A 1096 28.93 11.14 -23.37
CA GLU A 1096 28.24 10.78 -22.14
C GLU A 1096 29.20 10.17 -21.08
N CYS A 1097 30.17 9.35 -21.50
CA CYS A 1097 31.20 8.76 -20.63
C CYS A 1097 32.18 9.80 -20.07
N LYS A 1098 32.40 10.94 -20.76
CA LYS A 1098 33.37 11.98 -20.38
C LYS A 1098 33.20 12.44 -18.94
N VAL A 1099 31.96 12.61 -18.47
CA VAL A 1099 31.71 13.08 -17.10
C VAL A 1099 32.17 12.04 -16.06
N PHE A 1100 32.02 10.74 -16.35
CA PHE A 1100 32.48 9.68 -15.46
C PHE A 1100 34.02 9.58 -15.40
N GLU A 1101 34.71 9.99 -16.45
CA GLU A 1101 36.17 10.13 -16.46
C GLU A 1101 36.62 11.28 -15.56
N LEU A 1102 35.96 12.44 -15.64
CA LEU A 1102 36.31 13.65 -14.90
C LEU A 1102 36.01 13.54 -13.40
N LEU A 1103 34.84 12.97 -13.04
CA LEU A 1103 34.45 12.78 -11.65
C LEU A 1103 35.30 11.68 -11.01
N LYS A 1104 35.98 11.98 -9.91
CA LYS A 1104 36.88 11.02 -9.23
C LYS A 1104 36.18 10.20 -8.15
N SER A 1105 35.25 10.82 -7.41
CA SER A 1105 34.53 10.17 -6.32
C SER A 1105 33.42 9.24 -6.86
N PRO A 1106 33.31 8.00 -6.36
CA PRO A 1106 32.18 7.13 -6.68
C PRO A 1106 30.82 7.75 -6.34
N ASN A 1107 30.76 8.57 -5.28
CA ASN A 1107 29.51 9.25 -4.88
C ASN A 1107 29.11 10.33 -5.90
N ASP A 1108 30.06 11.12 -6.40
CA ASP A 1108 29.77 12.17 -7.38
C ASP A 1108 29.33 11.55 -8.71
N ARG A 1109 30.00 10.47 -9.14
CA ARG A 1109 29.59 9.68 -10.32
C ARG A 1109 28.16 9.14 -10.17
N TYR A 1110 27.85 8.59 -9.00
CA TYR A 1110 26.50 8.11 -8.70
C TYR A 1110 25.46 9.23 -8.72
N ASN A 1111 25.78 10.39 -8.14
CA ASN A 1111 24.89 11.54 -8.11
C ASN A 1111 24.63 12.06 -9.53
N TYR A 1112 25.67 12.18 -10.37
CA TYR A 1112 25.51 12.54 -11.77
C TYR A 1112 24.62 11.54 -12.53
N LEU A 1113 24.88 10.24 -12.34
CA LEU A 1113 24.07 9.17 -12.91
C LEU A 1113 22.59 9.31 -12.50
N LEU A 1114 22.33 9.53 -11.21
CA LEU A 1114 20.98 9.66 -10.66
C LEU A 1114 20.26 10.95 -11.08
N LEU A 1115 20.96 12.06 -11.30
CA LEU A 1115 20.33 13.37 -11.53
C LEU A 1115 20.20 13.74 -13.01
N LYS A 1116 21.15 13.34 -13.84
CA LYS A 1116 21.24 13.80 -15.24
C LYS A 1116 21.16 12.66 -16.24
N GLN A 1117 21.87 11.57 -15.98
CA GLN A 1117 22.01 10.49 -16.97
C GLN A 1117 20.80 9.54 -16.99
N SER A 1118 20.32 9.11 -15.83
CA SER A 1118 19.22 8.13 -15.74
C SER A 1118 17.89 8.74 -16.19
N LYS A 1119 17.25 8.15 -17.19
CA LYS A 1119 15.92 8.55 -17.68
C LYS A 1119 14.80 7.76 -17.00
N ILE A 1120 15.06 6.50 -16.66
CA ILE A 1120 14.11 5.66 -15.94
C ILE A 1120 14.73 5.26 -14.60
N VAL A 1121 14.12 5.72 -13.52
CA VAL A 1121 14.56 5.45 -12.15
C VAL A 1121 13.50 4.60 -11.46
N ALA A 1122 13.88 3.43 -10.95
CA ALA A 1122 12.96 2.48 -10.33
C ALA A 1122 13.32 2.23 -8.87
N MET A 1123 12.37 2.35 -7.95
CA MET A 1123 12.60 2.09 -6.52
C MET A 1123 11.34 1.57 -5.82
N THR A 1124 11.49 1.01 -4.62
CA THR A 1124 10.33 0.68 -3.80
C THR A 1124 9.81 1.88 -3.05
N CYS A 1125 8.53 1.83 -2.66
CA CYS A 1125 7.91 2.88 -1.86
C CYS A 1125 8.63 3.12 -0.52
N THR A 1126 9.06 2.05 0.14
CA THR A 1126 9.89 2.13 1.35
C THR A 1126 11.21 2.86 1.10
N HIS A 1127 11.83 2.64 -0.07
CA HIS A 1127 13.08 3.31 -0.41
C HIS A 1127 12.88 4.80 -0.70
N ALA A 1128 11.77 5.16 -1.35
CA ALA A 1128 11.37 6.54 -1.55
C ALA A 1128 11.27 7.30 -0.21
N ALA A 1129 10.59 6.72 0.78
CA ALA A 1129 10.50 7.31 2.12
C ALA A 1129 11.87 7.45 2.81
N LEU A 1130 12.71 6.41 2.77
CA LEU A 1130 14.03 6.42 3.39
C LEU A 1130 15.01 7.39 2.74
N LYS A 1131 14.89 7.65 1.43
CA LYS A 1131 15.83 8.47 0.66
C LYS A 1131 15.30 9.85 0.27
N ARG A 1132 14.09 10.21 0.68
CA ARG A 1132 13.48 11.51 0.33
C ARG A 1132 14.41 12.70 0.61
N ASN A 1133 14.92 12.82 1.83
CA ASN A 1133 15.77 13.97 2.20
C ASN A 1133 17.07 14.04 1.38
N GLU A 1134 17.66 12.90 1.06
CA GLU A 1134 18.84 12.82 0.18
C GLU A 1134 18.48 13.24 -1.25
N LEU A 1135 17.35 12.74 -1.79
CA LEU A 1135 16.90 13.05 -3.15
C LEU A 1135 16.53 14.53 -3.32
N LEU A 1136 15.86 15.13 -2.33
CA LEU A 1136 15.54 16.56 -2.34
C LEU A 1136 16.80 17.41 -2.27
N ARG A 1137 17.74 17.09 -1.37
CA ARG A 1137 19.04 17.78 -1.28
C ARG A 1137 19.85 17.69 -2.57
N LEU A 1138 19.77 16.55 -3.26
CA LEU A 1138 20.42 16.36 -4.56
C LEU A 1138 19.68 17.05 -5.71
N GLY A 1139 18.48 17.59 -5.50
CA GLY A 1139 17.68 18.22 -6.57
C GLY A 1139 17.11 17.21 -7.57
N PHE A 1140 16.72 16.02 -7.11
CA PHE A 1140 16.09 15.00 -7.93
C PHE A 1140 14.77 15.52 -8.54
N LYS A 1141 14.60 15.34 -9.86
CA LYS A 1141 13.40 15.75 -10.62
C LYS A 1141 12.94 14.65 -11.56
N PHE A 1142 11.63 14.55 -11.75
CA PHE A 1142 11.01 13.58 -12.66
C PHE A 1142 9.67 14.10 -13.21
N ASP A 1143 9.36 13.72 -14.45
CA ASP A 1143 8.17 14.17 -15.17
C ASP A 1143 7.00 13.20 -15.05
N ASN A 1144 7.29 11.90 -15.02
CA ASN A 1144 6.29 10.85 -15.09
C ASN A 1144 6.43 9.93 -13.89
N LEU A 1145 5.33 9.64 -13.20
CA LEU A 1145 5.28 8.72 -12.08
C LEU A 1145 4.41 7.52 -12.44
N LEU A 1146 4.99 6.33 -12.38
CA LEU A 1146 4.26 5.07 -12.53
C LEU A 1146 4.31 4.29 -11.21
N MET A 1147 3.15 3.93 -10.67
CA MET A 1147 3.02 3.07 -9.51
C MET A 1147 2.35 1.75 -9.88
N GLU A 1148 3.08 0.65 -9.74
CA GLU A 1148 2.53 -0.70 -9.92
C GLU A 1148 2.14 -1.32 -8.58
N GLU A 1149 1.02 -2.05 -8.58
CA GLU A 1149 0.39 -2.63 -7.39
C GLU A 1149 0.01 -1.55 -6.36
N SER A 1150 -0.47 -0.40 -6.85
CA SER A 1150 -0.84 0.78 -6.06
C SER A 1150 -1.94 0.50 -5.02
N ALA A 1151 -2.79 -0.50 -5.27
CA ALA A 1151 -3.83 -0.92 -4.34
C ALA A 1151 -3.29 -1.47 -3.01
N GLN A 1152 -2.03 -1.95 -2.99
CA GLN A 1152 -1.35 -2.51 -1.81
C GLN A 1152 -0.46 -1.50 -1.07
N ILE A 1153 -0.29 -0.30 -1.61
CA ILE A 1153 0.50 0.77 -0.99
C ILE A 1153 -0.44 1.63 -0.16
N SER A 1154 -0.08 1.92 1.10
CA SER A 1154 -0.91 2.80 1.94
C SER A 1154 -1.08 4.19 1.30
N ASP A 1155 -2.14 4.91 1.67
CA ASP A 1155 -2.43 6.23 1.08
C ASP A 1155 -1.24 7.18 1.19
N ILE A 1156 -0.69 7.32 2.40
CA ILE A 1156 0.47 8.18 2.67
C ILE A 1156 1.76 7.71 2.01
N GLU A 1157 1.99 6.40 1.94
CA GLU A 1157 3.15 5.88 1.20
C GLU A 1157 3.00 6.15 -0.30
N SER A 1158 1.78 6.14 -0.85
CA SER A 1158 1.53 6.57 -2.24
C SER A 1158 1.75 8.07 -2.43
N PHE A 1159 1.60 8.88 -1.38
CA PHE A 1159 1.84 10.31 -1.42
C PHE A 1159 3.34 10.68 -1.42
N ILE A 1160 4.17 9.97 -0.65
CA ILE A 1160 5.59 10.28 -0.50
C ILE A 1160 6.37 10.36 -1.83
N PRO A 1161 6.21 9.43 -2.79
CA PRO A 1161 6.89 9.51 -4.08
C PRO A 1161 6.56 10.76 -4.89
N LEU A 1162 5.35 11.30 -4.76
CA LEU A 1162 4.96 12.56 -5.41
C LEU A 1162 5.78 13.75 -4.86
N GLN A 1163 6.30 13.61 -3.64
CA GLN A 1163 7.06 14.61 -2.89
C GLN A 1163 8.58 14.38 -2.91
N LEU A 1164 9.09 13.58 -3.87
CA LEU A 1164 10.54 13.37 -4.05
C LEU A 1164 11.23 14.48 -4.84
N GLN A 1165 10.49 15.47 -5.31
CA GLN A 1165 10.98 16.67 -5.97
C GLN A 1165 10.35 17.91 -5.36
N LEU A 1166 11.06 19.03 -5.38
CA LEU A 1166 10.51 20.33 -4.99
C LEU A 1166 9.74 20.95 -6.17
N ASN A 1167 8.61 21.58 -5.87
CA ASN A 1167 7.88 22.36 -6.86
C ASN A 1167 8.63 23.70 -7.11
N SER A 1168 8.63 24.17 -8.36
CA SER A 1168 9.51 25.23 -8.87
C SER A 1168 9.46 26.55 -8.10
N ASN A 1169 8.35 26.84 -7.40
CA ASN A 1169 8.19 28.06 -6.62
C ASN A 1169 9.12 28.11 -5.39
N GLU A 1170 9.60 26.97 -4.87
CA GLU A 1170 10.45 26.91 -3.67
C GLU A 1170 11.96 27.05 -3.95
N ILE A 1171 12.38 27.01 -5.22
CA ILE A 1171 13.81 27.10 -5.59
C ILE A 1171 14.40 28.46 -5.19
N GLY A 1172 13.57 29.50 -5.09
CA GLY A 1172 13.98 30.83 -4.62
C GLY A 1172 14.44 30.87 -3.17
N ASP A 1173 13.86 30.06 -2.27
CA ASP A 1173 14.09 30.18 -0.82
C ASP A 1173 14.93 29.02 -0.24
N ALA A 1174 14.88 27.81 -0.81
CA ALA A 1174 15.50 26.63 -0.20
C ALA A 1174 16.99 26.39 -0.56
N ILE A 1175 17.50 26.99 -1.65
CA ILE A 1175 18.86 26.73 -2.18
C ILE A 1175 19.77 27.97 -2.10
N ILE A 1176 19.55 28.88 -1.14
CA ILE A 1176 20.51 29.98 -0.85
C ILE A 1176 21.75 29.45 -0.09
N GLY A 1177 22.27 28.27 -0.44
CA GLY A 1177 23.38 27.64 0.29
C GLY A 1177 24.41 26.90 -0.54
N VAL A 1178 24.22 26.73 -1.84
CA VAL A 1178 25.21 26.03 -2.69
C VAL A 1178 25.35 26.78 -4.01
N ASP A 1179 26.46 27.51 -4.10
CA ASP A 1179 27.09 28.11 -5.29
C ASP A 1179 26.18 28.98 -6.18
N GLY A 1180 26.35 30.29 -6.00
CA GLY A 1180 25.80 31.29 -6.91
C GLY A 1180 26.46 31.23 -8.28
N ASP A 1181 25.63 31.37 -9.31
CA ASP A 1181 25.90 32.17 -10.51
C ASP A 1181 24.57 32.40 -11.25
N ASP A 1182 24.50 33.54 -11.93
CA ASP A 1182 23.50 33.98 -12.92
C ASP A 1182 22.23 34.73 -12.46
N ASN A 1183 22.46 36.02 -12.19
CA ASN A 1183 21.81 37.16 -12.84
C ASN A 1183 20.32 37.05 -13.23
N GLY A 1184 19.50 37.76 -12.45
CA GLY A 1184 18.15 38.14 -12.84
C GLY A 1184 18.13 38.95 -14.15
N ASN A 1185 17.48 38.37 -15.16
CA ASN A 1185 16.87 39.13 -16.25
C ASN A 1185 15.60 38.43 -16.72
N GLY A 1186 14.55 39.24 -16.86
CA GLY A 1186 13.16 38.83 -17.00
C GLY A 1186 12.85 37.94 -18.21
N ASN A 1187 12.02 36.94 -17.93
CA ASN A 1187 10.73 36.69 -18.59
C ASN A 1187 10.09 35.53 -17.83
N GLY A 1188 8.86 35.72 -17.37
CA GLY A 1188 8.04 34.70 -16.69
C GLY A 1188 7.62 33.58 -17.64
N ASN A 1189 8.58 32.96 -18.32
CA ASN A 1189 8.41 31.72 -19.04
C ASN A 1189 8.16 30.64 -18.00
N ASN A 1190 6.88 30.37 -17.74
CA ASN A 1190 6.32 29.18 -17.09
C ASN A 1190 7.39 28.10 -16.83
N ILE A 1191 8.09 28.23 -15.70
CA ILE A 1191 9.13 27.30 -15.31
C ILE A 1191 8.40 25.98 -15.06
N SER A 1192 8.67 25.02 -15.94
CA SER A 1192 7.90 23.79 -16.14
C SER A 1192 7.48 23.11 -14.83
N ARG A 1193 6.17 23.00 -14.60
CA ARG A 1193 5.55 22.14 -13.58
C ARG A 1193 6.20 20.76 -13.64
N GLY A 1194 6.78 20.29 -12.52
CA GLY A 1194 7.66 19.12 -12.50
C GLY A 1194 6.96 17.82 -12.90
N LEU A 1195 5.76 17.58 -12.40
CA LEU A 1195 5.01 16.34 -12.63
C LEU A 1195 3.95 16.50 -13.73
N LYS A 1196 4.11 15.74 -14.81
CA LYS A 1196 3.24 15.75 -16.00
C LYS A 1196 2.30 14.56 -16.05
N ARG A 1197 2.66 13.40 -15.48
CA ARG A 1197 1.85 12.18 -15.56
C ARG A 1197 1.87 11.39 -14.27
N VAL A 1198 0.71 10.93 -13.83
CA VAL A 1198 0.57 10.00 -12.70
C VAL A 1198 -0.20 8.78 -13.18
N ILE A 1199 0.46 7.62 -13.20
CA ILE A 1199 -0.11 6.35 -13.67
C ILE A 1199 -0.16 5.39 -12.48
N LEU A 1200 -1.36 5.08 -11.99
CA LEU A 1200 -1.57 4.14 -10.89
C LEU A 1200 -2.20 2.86 -11.44
N ILE A 1201 -1.52 1.73 -11.25
CA ILE A 1201 -1.94 0.43 -11.73
C ILE A 1201 -2.12 -0.49 -10.53
N GLY A 1202 -3.32 -1.04 -10.33
CA GLY A 1202 -3.63 -1.84 -9.15
C GLY A 1202 -4.91 -2.65 -9.30
N ASP A 1203 -5.33 -3.31 -8.22
CA ASP A 1203 -6.61 -4.02 -8.14
C ASP A 1203 -7.19 -3.90 -6.73
N HIS A 1204 -8.22 -3.08 -6.58
CA HIS A 1204 -8.91 -2.83 -5.31
C HIS A 1204 -9.74 -4.03 -4.82
N ASN A 1205 -9.96 -5.04 -5.66
CA ASN A 1205 -10.62 -6.29 -5.29
C ASN A 1205 -9.63 -7.38 -4.83
N GLN A 1206 -8.33 -7.09 -4.78
CA GLN A 1206 -7.30 -7.91 -4.15
C GLN A 1206 -6.86 -7.31 -2.81
N LEU A 1207 -5.76 -7.79 -2.24
CA LEU A 1207 -5.34 -7.42 -0.89
C LEU A 1207 -5.06 -5.90 -0.75
N PRO A 1208 -5.56 -5.27 0.32
CA PRO A 1208 -5.19 -3.91 0.70
C PRO A 1208 -3.78 -3.84 1.31
N PRO A 1209 -3.26 -2.63 1.63
CA PRO A 1209 -2.10 -2.45 2.48
C PRO A 1209 -2.23 -3.21 3.81
N ILE A 1210 -1.11 -3.72 4.32
CA ILE A 1210 -1.08 -4.50 5.55
C ILE A 1210 -1.04 -3.55 6.74
N VAL A 1211 -2.04 -3.65 7.62
CA VAL A 1211 -2.12 -2.98 8.92
C VAL A 1211 -2.21 -4.05 10.00
N GLN A 1212 -1.28 -4.02 10.96
CA GLN A 1212 -1.22 -4.96 12.08
C GLN A 1212 -2.35 -4.69 13.07
N ASN A 1213 -2.57 -3.42 13.43
CA ASN A 1213 -3.64 -3.05 14.35
C ASN A 1213 -5.01 -3.05 13.65
N GLN A 1214 -5.82 -4.08 13.93
CA GLN A 1214 -7.17 -4.22 13.38
C GLN A 1214 -8.10 -3.05 13.71
N SER A 1215 -7.86 -2.36 14.83
CA SER A 1215 -8.64 -1.16 15.18
C SER A 1215 -8.35 -0.03 14.21
N LEU A 1216 -7.07 0.20 13.88
CA LEU A 1216 -6.69 1.23 12.91
C LEU A 1216 -7.15 0.88 11.49
N ALA A 1217 -7.06 -0.41 11.13
CA ALA A 1217 -7.58 -0.89 9.85
C ALA A 1217 -9.09 -0.64 9.73
N LYS A 1218 -9.89 -1.16 10.66
CA LYS A 1218 -11.36 -1.16 10.55
C LYS A 1218 -12.02 0.18 10.92
N TYR A 1219 -11.60 0.81 12.01
CA TYR A 1219 -12.20 2.06 12.50
C TYR A 1219 -11.71 3.26 11.72
N SER A 1220 -10.39 3.37 11.55
CA SER A 1220 -9.74 4.52 10.94
C SER A 1220 -9.56 4.38 9.43
N HIS A 1221 -9.93 3.24 8.84
CA HIS A 1221 -9.73 2.93 7.41
C HIS A 1221 -8.26 3.03 6.99
N PHE A 1222 -7.33 2.64 7.89
CA PHE A 1222 -5.90 2.77 7.64
C PHE A 1222 -5.36 1.76 6.60
N ASP A 1223 -6.14 0.71 6.28
CA ASP A 1223 -5.89 -0.22 5.17
C ASP A 1223 -6.47 0.29 3.83
N GLN A 1224 -6.92 1.55 3.75
CA GLN A 1224 -7.31 2.15 2.48
C GLN A 1224 -6.08 2.70 1.75
N SER A 1225 -5.87 2.26 0.51
CA SER A 1225 -4.88 2.85 -0.39
C SER A 1225 -5.44 4.06 -1.13
N LEU A 1226 -4.54 4.95 -1.59
CA LEU A 1226 -4.89 6.07 -2.47
C LEU A 1226 -5.64 5.57 -3.71
N PHE A 1227 -5.18 4.45 -4.29
CA PHE A 1227 -5.83 3.84 -5.44
C PHE A 1227 -7.28 3.44 -5.14
N THR A 1228 -7.52 2.70 -4.06
CA THR A 1228 -8.89 2.30 -3.66
C THR A 1228 -9.76 3.53 -3.35
N ARG A 1229 -9.20 4.55 -2.69
CA ARG A 1229 -9.91 5.80 -2.40
C ARG A 1229 -10.37 6.50 -3.68
N LEU A 1230 -9.51 6.62 -4.69
CA LEU A 1230 -9.85 7.23 -5.97
C LEU A 1230 -10.90 6.43 -6.75
N ILE A 1231 -10.85 5.09 -6.68
CA ILE A 1231 -11.91 4.25 -7.26
C ILE A 1231 -13.25 4.47 -6.54
N ARG A 1232 -13.26 4.57 -5.21
CA ARG A 1232 -14.48 4.86 -4.41
C ARG A 1232 -15.03 6.26 -4.66
N LEU A 1233 -14.16 7.22 -4.95
CA LEU A 1233 -14.54 8.57 -5.40
C LEU A 1233 -15.09 8.61 -6.83
N GLU A 1234 -15.24 7.46 -7.49
CA GLU A 1234 -15.73 7.33 -8.86
C GLU A 1234 -14.87 8.09 -9.89
N ILE A 1235 -13.57 8.25 -9.61
CA ILE A 1235 -12.63 8.84 -10.56
C ILE A 1235 -12.57 7.95 -11.81
N PRO A 1236 -12.59 8.54 -13.03
CA PRO A 1236 -12.48 7.79 -14.27
C PRO A 1236 -11.28 6.84 -14.26
N HIS A 1237 -11.54 5.56 -14.54
CA HIS A 1237 -10.53 4.51 -14.52
C HIS A 1237 -10.82 3.47 -15.60
N ILE A 1238 -9.75 2.79 -16.02
CA ILE A 1238 -9.80 1.77 -17.07
C ILE A 1238 -9.69 0.42 -16.42
N THR A 1239 -10.69 -0.43 -16.62
CA THR A 1239 -10.67 -1.82 -16.13
C THR A 1239 -10.28 -2.77 -17.25
N LEU A 1240 -9.22 -3.53 -17.05
CA LEU A 1240 -8.77 -4.55 -18.01
C LEU A 1240 -9.71 -5.75 -17.98
N ASP A 1241 -10.01 -6.29 -19.16
CA ASP A 1241 -11.17 -7.15 -19.39
C ASP A 1241 -10.82 -8.57 -19.85
N ARG A 1242 -9.54 -8.89 -20.10
CA ARG A 1242 -9.13 -10.22 -20.57
C ARG A 1242 -7.94 -10.79 -19.80
N GLN A 1243 -8.12 -11.97 -19.19
CA GLN A 1243 -7.08 -12.67 -18.45
C GLN A 1243 -6.40 -13.76 -19.30
N GLY A 1244 -5.07 -13.85 -19.23
CA GLY A 1244 -4.25 -14.86 -19.93
C GLY A 1244 -3.46 -15.78 -19.01
N ARG A 1245 -3.81 -15.83 -17.72
CA ARG A 1245 -3.00 -16.46 -16.68
C ARG A 1245 -3.44 -17.87 -16.34
N SER A 1246 -4.74 -18.12 -16.24
CA SER A 1246 -5.32 -19.39 -15.80
C SER A 1246 -6.28 -19.96 -16.83
N ARG A 1247 -6.64 -21.23 -16.68
CA ARG A 1247 -7.73 -21.83 -17.45
C ARG A 1247 -9.06 -21.06 -17.25
N PRO A 1248 -9.94 -21.01 -18.26
CA PRO A 1248 -11.28 -20.40 -18.14
C PRO A 1248 -12.11 -20.97 -16.97
N SER A 1249 -12.03 -22.28 -16.73
CA SER A 1249 -12.69 -22.97 -15.61
C SER A 1249 -12.20 -22.48 -14.24
N ILE A 1250 -10.91 -22.16 -14.11
CA ILE A 1250 -10.33 -21.61 -12.88
C ILE A 1250 -10.63 -20.12 -12.76
N SER A 1251 -10.57 -19.36 -13.86
CA SER A 1251 -10.87 -17.93 -13.85
C SER A 1251 -12.33 -17.65 -13.48
N GLU A 1252 -13.25 -18.55 -13.82
CA GLU A 1252 -14.66 -18.50 -13.43
C GLU A 1252 -14.87 -18.44 -11.90
N LEU A 1253 -13.93 -18.98 -11.11
CA LEU A 1253 -14.00 -18.95 -9.64
C LEU A 1253 -13.86 -17.54 -9.06
N PHE A 1254 -13.28 -16.59 -9.80
CA PHE A 1254 -13.09 -15.21 -9.34
C PHE A 1254 -13.60 -14.13 -10.31
N SER A 1255 -13.93 -14.47 -11.56
CA SER A 1255 -14.37 -13.51 -12.58
C SER A 1255 -15.67 -12.80 -12.22
N TRP A 1256 -16.55 -13.43 -11.44
CA TRP A 1256 -17.82 -12.85 -10.96
C TRP A 1256 -17.65 -11.52 -10.21
N LYS A 1257 -16.48 -11.25 -9.64
CA LYS A 1257 -16.21 -9.98 -8.96
C LYS A 1257 -15.93 -8.83 -9.92
N TYR A 1258 -15.53 -9.14 -11.16
CA TYR A 1258 -15.10 -8.17 -12.15
C TYR A 1258 -16.14 -8.08 -13.28
N LYS A 1259 -16.68 -6.87 -13.50
CA LYS A 1259 -17.68 -6.65 -14.56
C LYS A 1259 -17.05 -6.91 -15.93
N GLY A 1260 -17.52 -7.95 -16.63
CA GLY A 1260 -17.12 -8.24 -18.01
C GLY A 1260 -15.75 -8.91 -18.19
N LEU A 1261 -15.14 -9.49 -17.13
CA LEU A 1261 -13.87 -10.19 -17.27
C LEU A 1261 -14.02 -11.48 -18.08
N GLN A 1262 -13.27 -11.57 -19.18
CA GLN A 1262 -13.19 -12.70 -20.10
C GLN A 1262 -11.76 -13.26 -20.16
N ASP A 1263 -11.53 -14.24 -21.02
CA ASP A 1263 -10.22 -14.85 -21.23
C ASP A 1263 -9.59 -14.43 -22.57
N LEU A 1264 -8.25 -14.39 -22.61
CA LEU A 1264 -7.48 -14.22 -23.85
C LEU A 1264 -7.54 -15.51 -24.72
N PRO A 1265 -7.43 -15.39 -26.05
CA PRO A 1265 -7.39 -16.55 -26.95
C PRO A 1265 -6.29 -17.56 -26.58
N LEU A 1266 -5.15 -17.08 -26.09
CA LEU A 1266 -4.00 -17.90 -25.68
C LEU A 1266 -4.37 -19.05 -24.73
N VAL A 1267 -5.20 -18.80 -23.72
CA VAL A 1267 -5.60 -19.82 -22.73
C VAL A 1267 -6.68 -20.77 -23.25
N LYS A 1268 -7.24 -20.49 -24.43
CA LYS A 1268 -8.17 -21.36 -25.16
C LYS A 1268 -7.48 -22.14 -26.26
N GLU A 1269 -6.36 -21.66 -26.78
CA GLU A 1269 -5.67 -22.23 -27.95
C GLU A 1269 -4.49 -23.13 -27.58
N GLN A 1270 -3.66 -22.70 -26.62
CA GLN A 1270 -2.45 -23.44 -26.25
C GLN A 1270 -2.76 -24.78 -25.60
N LEU A 1271 -2.01 -25.81 -26.01
CA LEU A 1271 -2.20 -27.20 -25.62
C LEU A 1271 -2.24 -27.41 -24.10
N GLN A 1272 -1.34 -26.78 -23.35
CA GLN A 1272 -1.24 -26.91 -21.89
C GLN A 1272 -2.52 -26.51 -21.13
N PHE A 1273 -3.34 -25.61 -21.69
CA PHE A 1273 -4.62 -25.21 -21.07
C PHE A 1273 -5.78 -26.13 -21.44
N LYS A 1274 -5.68 -26.89 -22.54
CA LYS A 1274 -6.70 -27.84 -23.02
C LYS A 1274 -6.58 -29.23 -22.40
N LEU A 1275 -5.35 -29.67 -22.14
CA LEU A 1275 -5.08 -31.00 -21.58
C LEU A 1275 -5.51 -31.07 -20.12
N ALA A 1276 -6.07 -32.20 -19.69
CA ALA A 1276 -6.32 -32.46 -18.29
C ALA A 1276 -5.00 -32.57 -17.50
N ASN A 1277 -5.06 -32.41 -16.17
CA ASN A 1277 -3.89 -32.59 -15.32
C ASN A 1277 -3.65 -34.11 -15.14
N PRO A 1278 -2.52 -34.68 -15.60
CA PRO A 1278 -2.25 -36.10 -15.45
C PRO A 1278 -2.42 -36.57 -14.01
N GLY A 1279 -3.12 -37.69 -13.85
CA GLY A 1279 -3.37 -38.35 -12.56
C GLY A 1279 -4.53 -37.74 -11.78
N LEU A 1280 -5.13 -36.64 -12.23
CA LEU A 1280 -6.14 -35.90 -11.49
C LEU A 1280 -7.39 -35.74 -12.35
N ALA A 1281 -8.55 -36.20 -11.86
CA ALA A 1281 -9.78 -36.20 -12.64
C ALA A 1281 -10.20 -34.78 -13.06
N TYR A 1282 -10.03 -33.80 -12.18
CA TYR A 1282 -10.47 -32.41 -12.36
C TYR A 1282 -9.31 -31.42 -12.29
N ASP A 1283 -9.42 -30.31 -13.00
CA ASP A 1283 -8.46 -29.21 -12.97
C ASP A 1283 -8.56 -28.32 -11.73
N TYR A 1284 -9.72 -28.32 -11.07
CA TYR A 1284 -9.86 -27.80 -9.73
C TYR A 1284 -10.80 -28.69 -8.91
N GLN A 1285 -10.56 -28.82 -7.62
CA GLN A 1285 -11.43 -29.61 -6.75
C GLN A 1285 -11.39 -29.06 -5.33
N LEU A 1286 -12.54 -29.08 -4.67
CA LEU A 1286 -12.62 -28.93 -3.22
C LEU A 1286 -12.52 -30.33 -2.61
N ILE A 1287 -11.60 -30.53 -1.68
CA ILE A 1287 -11.39 -31.75 -0.93
C ILE A 1287 -11.88 -31.50 0.49
N ASN A 1288 -12.95 -32.18 0.88
CA ASN A 1288 -13.44 -32.12 2.24
C ASN A 1288 -12.45 -32.82 3.17
N VAL A 1289 -12.14 -32.17 4.28
CA VAL A 1289 -11.30 -32.72 5.36
C VAL A 1289 -12.05 -32.55 6.66
N ASP A 1290 -12.72 -33.61 7.10
CA ASP A 1290 -13.47 -33.62 8.35
C ASP A 1290 -12.54 -33.94 9.54
N GLU A 1291 -13.03 -33.75 10.77
CA GLU A 1291 -12.25 -34.09 11.98
C GLU A 1291 -11.78 -35.56 11.99
N SER A 1292 -12.57 -36.47 11.41
CA SER A 1292 -12.22 -37.89 11.25
C SER A 1292 -11.01 -38.13 10.34
N ASP A 1293 -10.75 -37.23 9.39
CA ASP A 1293 -9.64 -37.34 8.43
C ASP A 1293 -8.33 -36.80 9.01
N GLY A 1294 -8.39 -36.08 10.14
CA GLY A 1294 -7.31 -35.26 10.68
C GLY A 1294 -6.90 -35.60 12.11
N TYR A 1295 -6.71 -36.89 12.42
CA TYR A 1295 -6.37 -37.35 13.77
C TYR A 1295 -7.38 -36.93 14.86
N GLY A 1296 -8.62 -36.58 14.49
CA GLY A 1296 -9.71 -36.26 15.41
C GLY A 1296 -9.76 -34.83 15.95
N VAL A 1297 -8.86 -33.93 15.56
CA VAL A 1297 -8.72 -32.60 16.22
C VAL A 1297 -9.32 -31.44 15.40
N GLY A 1298 -9.31 -31.53 14.07
CA GLY A 1298 -9.71 -30.41 13.21
C GLY A 1298 -8.78 -29.19 13.38
N GLU A 1299 -9.35 -27.99 13.56
CA GLU A 1299 -8.55 -26.80 13.87
C GLU A 1299 -8.01 -26.81 15.31
N SER A 1300 -6.72 -26.52 15.47
CA SER A 1300 -6.05 -26.33 16.75
C SER A 1300 -5.40 -24.94 16.84
N GLU A 1301 -5.25 -24.45 18.06
CA GLU A 1301 -4.64 -23.14 18.36
C GLU A 1301 -3.62 -23.31 19.51
N PRO A 1302 -2.39 -23.80 19.22
CA PRO A 1302 -1.38 -24.07 20.27
C PRO A 1302 -0.95 -22.83 21.05
N THR A 1303 -0.97 -21.67 20.40
CA THR A 1303 -0.81 -20.35 21.01
C THR A 1303 -1.88 -19.41 20.46
N PRO A 1304 -2.32 -18.38 21.20
CA PRO A 1304 -3.33 -17.44 20.71
C PRO A 1304 -3.03 -16.93 19.30
N TYR A 1305 -4.03 -16.94 18.42
CA TYR A 1305 -3.99 -16.53 17.01
C TYR A 1305 -3.10 -17.37 16.09
N PHE A 1306 -2.57 -18.49 16.59
CA PHE A 1306 -1.70 -19.39 15.83
C PHE A 1306 -2.47 -20.64 15.40
N TYR A 1307 -3.28 -20.49 14.35
CA TYR A 1307 -4.17 -21.54 13.87
C TYR A 1307 -3.47 -22.60 13.02
N GLN A 1308 -3.84 -23.86 13.24
CA GLN A 1308 -3.31 -25.05 12.58
C GLN A 1308 -4.43 -26.07 12.31
N ASN A 1309 -4.24 -26.93 11.31
CA ASN A 1309 -5.09 -28.08 11.02
C ASN A 1309 -4.21 -29.22 10.48
N LEU A 1310 -3.97 -30.22 11.33
CA LEU A 1310 -3.09 -31.34 11.02
C LEU A 1310 -3.66 -32.23 9.91
N GLY A 1311 -4.98 -32.43 9.86
CA GLY A 1311 -5.62 -33.23 8.82
C GLY A 1311 -5.40 -32.66 7.43
N GLU A 1312 -5.63 -31.36 7.26
CA GLU A 1312 -5.37 -30.69 5.98
C GLU A 1312 -3.87 -30.73 5.63
N ALA A 1313 -2.98 -30.53 6.61
CA ALA A 1313 -1.54 -30.55 6.38
C ALA A 1313 -1.05 -31.93 5.89
N GLU A 1314 -1.55 -33.00 6.51
CA GLU A 1314 -1.18 -34.36 6.18
C GLU A 1314 -1.73 -34.81 4.83
N TYR A 1315 -2.96 -34.42 4.51
CA TYR A 1315 -3.56 -34.71 3.21
C TYR A 1315 -2.82 -33.98 2.08
N ILE A 1316 -2.43 -32.72 2.28
CA ILE A 1316 -1.64 -31.96 1.31
C ILE A 1316 -0.28 -32.59 1.05
N VAL A 1317 0.41 -33.03 2.10
CA VAL A 1317 1.72 -33.67 1.96
C VAL A 1317 1.60 -35.00 1.22
N ALA A 1318 0.60 -35.82 1.55
CA ALA A 1318 0.33 -37.07 0.83
C ALA A 1318 -0.01 -36.81 -0.65
N MET A 1319 -0.81 -35.77 -0.93
CA MET A 1319 -1.11 -35.37 -2.30
C MET A 1319 0.15 -34.93 -3.05
N PHE A 1320 1.03 -34.13 -2.41
CA PHE A 1320 2.31 -33.75 -3.02
C PHE A 1320 3.17 -34.97 -3.35
N GLN A 1321 3.30 -35.93 -2.43
CA GLN A 1321 4.07 -37.15 -2.66
C GLN A 1321 3.53 -37.93 -3.87
N TYR A 1322 2.21 -38.07 -3.99
CA TYR A 1322 1.58 -38.68 -5.16
C TYR A 1322 1.93 -37.94 -6.46
N LEU A 1323 1.82 -36.61 -6.49
CA LEU A 1323 2.14 -35.81 -7.68
C LEU A 1323 3.60 -36.00 -8.12
N ILE A 1324 4.53 -36.03 -7.17
CA ILE A 1324 5.94 -36.31 -7.47
C ILE A 1324 6.11 -37.75 -7.96
N ALA A 1325 5.45 -38.73 -7.34
CA ALA A 1325 5.54 -40.15 -7.71
C ALA A 1325 5.04 -40.41 -9.15
N ILE A 1326 4.02 -39.69 -9.62
CA ILE A 1326 3.54 -39.78 -11.01
C ILE A 1326 4.34 -38.91 -11.99
N GLY A 1327 5.36 -38.18 -11.52
CA GLY A 1327 6.35 -37.50 -12.36
C GLY A 1327 6.28 -35.97 -12.40
N TYR A 1328 5.38 -35.31 -11.67
CA TYR A 1328 5.39 -33.83 -11.64
C TYR A 1328 6.69 -33.30 -11.03
N PRO A 1329 7.32 -32.28 -11.63
CA PRO A 1329 8.46 -31.62 -11.03
C PRO A 1329 8.03 -30.76 -9.84
N SER A 1330 8.83 -30.76 -8.78
CA SER A 1330 8.52 -30.06 -7.53
C SER A 1330 8.47 -28.53 -7.71
N GLU A 1331 9.20 -27.96 -8.67
CA GLU A 1331 9.12 -26.53 -8.98
C GLU A 1331 7.75 -26.08 -9.53
N LYS A 1332 6.94 -27.00 -10.06
CA LYS A 1332 5.60 -26.70 -10.60
C LYS A 1332 4.48 -26.73 -9.56
N ILE A 1333 4.80 -27.09 -8.31
CA ILE A 1333 3.82 -27.23 -7.23
C ILE A 1333 4.11 -26.18 -6.16
N THR A 1334 3.05 -25.55 -5.66
CA THR A 1334 3.14 -24.63 -4.52
C THR A 1334 2.01 -24.88 -3.53
N VAL A 1335 2.38 -24.83 -2.25
CA VAL A 1335 1.43 -25.00 -1.15
C VAL A 1335 1.13 -23.65 -0.53
N LEU A 1336 -0.15 -23.31 -0.51
CA LEU A 1336 -0.68 -22.08 0.07
C LEU A 1336 -1.55 -22.37 1.27
N THR A 1337 -1.58 -21.42 2.20
CA THR A 1337 -2.47 -21.47 3.36
C THR A 1337 -2.87 -20.06 3.80
N THR A 1338 -3.97 -19.95 4.53
CA THR A 1338 -4.47 -18.70 5.12
C THR A 1338 -3.68 -18.27 6.36
N TYR A 1339 -3.03 -19.19 7.08
CA TYR A 1339 -2.42 -18.88 8.39
C TYR A 1339 -0.93 -19.22 8.49
N ASN A 1340 -0.18 -18.38 9.20
CA ASN A 1340 1.23 -18.61 9.50
C ASN A 1340 1.45 -19.88 10.34
N GLY A 1341 0.53 -20.18 11.27
CA GLY A 1341 0.59 -21.40 12.09
C GLY A 1341 0.55 -22.66 11.23
N GLN A 1342 -0.39 -22.72 10.29
CA GLN A 1342 -0.48 -23.79 9.31
C GLN A 1342 0.74 -23.85 8.39
N LYS A 1343 1.27 -22.71 7.92
CA LYS A 1343 2.48 -22.69 7.10
C LYS A 1343 3.66 -23.35 7.84
N ASN A 1344 3.81 -23.09 9.14
CA ASN A 1344 4.87 -23.69 9.94
C ASN A 1344 4.63 -25.19 10.10
N LEU A 1345 3.39 -25.60 10.43
CA LEU A 1345 3.02 -27.02 10.50
C LEU A 1345 3.33 -27.76 9.20
N LEU A 1346 2.86 -27.22 8.07
CA LEU A 1346 3.14 -27.77 6.74
C LEU A 1346 4.65 -27.96 6.51
N ARG A 1347 5.47 -26.95 6.83
CA ARG A 1347 6.93 -27.06 6.68
C ARG A 1347 7.53 -28.19 7.52
N ASP A 1348 7.04 -28.37 8.74
CA ASP A 1348 7.52 -29.44 9.62
C ASP A 1348 7.11 -30.81 9.11
N VAL A 1349 5.87 -30.97 8.65
CA VAL A 1349 5.38 -32.23 8.04
C VAL A 1349 6.12 -32.54 6.72
N PHE A 1350 6.31 -31.54 5.84
CA PHE A 1350 7.09 -31.69 4.60
C PHE A 1350 8.52 -32.13 4.88
N LYS A 1351 9.19 -31.51 5.86
CA LYS A 1351 10.55 -31.91 6.25
C LYS A 1351 10.61 -33.34 6.76
N ALA A 1352 9.64 -33.73 7.59
CA ALA A 1352 9.61 -35.06 8.19
C ALA A 1352 9.33 -36.16 7.16
N LYS A 1353 8.47 -35.90 6.17
CA LYS A 1353 7.98 -36.93 5.24
C LYS A 1353 8.64 -36.91 3.85
N CYS A 1354 8.95 -35.73 3.31
CA CYS A 1354 9.45 -35.59 1.94
C CYS A 1354 10.98 -35.44 1.84
N THR A 1355 11.64 -35.06 2.94
CA THR A 1355 13.11 -34.98 3.04
C THR A 1355 13.64 -35.75 4.26
N PRO A 1356 13.37 -37.06 4.37
CA PRO A 1356 13.86 -37.86 5.48
C PRO A 1356 15.40 -37.89 5.50
N GLN A 1357 15.98 -37.86 6.70
CA GLN A 1357 17.43 -38.01 6.89
C GLN A 1357 17.92 -39.42 6.55
N ASP A 1358 17.02 -40.41 6.60
CA ASP A 1358 17.31 -41.79 6.24
C ASP A 1358 17.38 -41.94 4.71
N PRO A 1359 18.56 -42.24 4.13
CA PRO A 1359 18.72 -42.39 2.70
C PRO A 1359 17.96 -43.59 2.11
N LYS A 1360 17.41 -44.50 2.94
CA LYS A 1360 16.56 -45.61 2.48
C LYS A 1360 15.15 -45.18 2.09
N LYS A 1361 14.71 -43.99 2.50
CA LYS A 1361 13.36 -43.49 2.20
C LYS A 1361 13.36 -42.62 0.96
N THR A 1362 12.29 -42.70 0.17
CA THR A 1362 12.09 -41.91 -1.05
C THR A 1362 12.18 -40.41 -0.76
N GLN A 1363 13.06 -39.72 -1.49
CA GLN A 1363 13.21 -38.27 -1.39
C GLN A 1363 12.32 -37.57 -2.42
N TYR A 1364 11.11 -37.19 -2.01
CA TYR A 1364 10.17 -36.43 -2.84
C TYR A 1364 10.62 -34.98 -3.08
N GLY A 1365 11.50 -34.45 -2.22
CA GLY A 1365 11.92 -33.05 -2.26
C GLY A 1365 10.87 -32.11 -1.66
N LEU A 1366 10.99 -30.82 -1.93
CA LEU A 1366 10.07 -29.80 -1.41
C LEU A 1366 9.38 -29.09 -2.57
N PRO A 1367 8.09 -28.69 -2.43
CA PRO A 1367 7.44 -27.84 -3.41
C PRO A 1367 8.21 -26.51 -3.55
N LEU A 1368 8.05 -25.83 -4.68
CA LEU A 1368 8.70 -24.53 -4.95
C LEU A 1368 8.58 -23.57 -3.77
N LYS A 1369 7.40 -23.54 -3.13
CA LYS A 1369 7.13 -22.68 -1.98
C LYS A 1369 6.04 -23.27 -1.08
N ILE A 1370 6.21 -23.04 0.23
CA ILE A 1370 5.19 -23.22 1.26
C ILE A 1370 5.04 -21.88 1.98
N THR A 1371 3.90 -21.22 1.81
CA THR A 1371 3.72 -19.84 2.28
C THR A 1371 2.25 -19.49 2.49
N THR A 1372 2.00 -18.35 3.15
CA THR A 1372 0.65 -17.80 3.23
C THR A 1372 0.23 -17.14 1.93
N ILE A 1373 -1.09 -17.07 1.68
CA ILE A 1373 -1.69 -16.40 0.51
C ILE A 1373 -1.14 -14.98 0.36
N ASP A 1374 -1.16 -14.20 1.44
CA ASP A 1374 -0.72 -12.79 1.46
C ASP A 1374 0.75 -12.66 1.01
N LYS A 1375 1.63 -13.60 1.38
CA LYS A 1375 3.05 -13.61 0.98
C LYS A 1375 3.30 -14.18 -0.42
N TYR A 1376 2.29 -14.75 -1.07
CA TYR A 1376 2.36 -15.28 -2.43
C TYR A 1376 1.67 -14.37 -3.46
N GLN A 1377 1.41 -13.11 -3.08
CA GLN A 1377 0.87 -12.12 -4.00
C GLN A 1377 1.85 -11.86 -5.17
N GLY A 1378 1.29 -11.55 -6.36
CA GLY A 1378 2.05 -11.41 -7.60
C GLY A 1378 2.63 -12.70 -8.20
N GLN A 1379 2.63 -13.81 -7.45
CA GLN A 1379 3.17 -15.11 -7.90
C GLN A 1379 2.07 -16.04 -8.40
N GLN A 1380 2.49 -17.07 -9.13
CA GLN A 1380 1.62 -18.12 -9.66
C GLN A 1380 2.42 -19.41 -9.87
N ASN A 1381 1.71 -20.54 -9.91
CA ASN A 1381 2.30 -21.81 -10.31
C ASN A 1381 1.30 -22.67 -11.08
N ASP A 1382 1.79 -23.75 -11.72
CA ASP A 1382 0.96 -24.70 -12.45
C ASP A 1382 -0.05 -25.36 -11.52
N ILE A 1383 0.43 -25.92 -10.41
CA ILE A 1383 -0.40 -26.60 -9.41
C ILE A 1383 -0.32 -25.86 -8.07
N ILE A 1384 -1.50 -25.52 -7.52
CA ILE A 1384 -1.66 -24.94 -6.19
C ILE A 1384 -2.43 -25.91 -5.29
N LEU A 1385 -1.83 -26.24 -4.15
CA LEU A 1385 -2.48 -26.95 -3.04
C LEU A 1385 -2.81 -25.93 -1.95
N LEU A 1386 -4.09 -25.72 -1.66
CA LEU A 1386 -4.57 -24.66 -0.78
C LEU A 1386 -5.19 -25.25 0.50
N SER A 1387 -4.71 -24.86 1.67
CA SER A 1387 -5.30 -25.18 2.99
C SER A 1387 -6.04 -23.97 3.57
N LEU A 1388 -7.33 -24.13 3.89
CA LEU A 1388 -8.16 -23.08 4.49
C LEU A 1388 -8.15 -23.07 6.03
N VAL A 1389 -7.73 -24.16 6.67
CA VAL A 1389 -7.42 -24.34 8.10
C VAL A 1389 -8.62 -24.32 9.03
N ARG A 1390 -9.50 -23.32 8.89
CA ARG A 1390 -10.54 -23.04 9.89
C ARG A 1390 -11.73 -23.99 9.79
N THR A 1391 -12.21 -24.44 10.95
CA THR A 1391 -13.40 -25.29 11.10
C THR A 1391 -14.43 -24.73 12.06
N LYS A 1392 -14.11 -23.69 12.86
CA LYS A 1392 -15.04 -23.07 13.83
C LYS A 1392 -15.54 -21.69 13.41
N GLN A 1393 -14.68 -20.83 12.86
CA GLN A 1393 -15.01 -19.45 12.45
C GLN A 1393 -14.35 -19.10 11.12
N TYR A 1394 -14.99 -18.26 10.30
CA TYR A 1394 -14.57 -18.04 8.91
C TYR A 1394 -13.20 -17.38 8.84
N GLY A 1395 -12.86 -16.58 9.85
CA GLY A 1395 -11.56 -15.97 9.98
C GLY A 1395 -11.26 -15.07 8.79
N HIS A 1396 -10.04 -15.16 8.27
CA HIS A 1396 -9.54 -14.23 7.25
C HIS A 1396 -10.20 -14.40 5.87
N ILE A 1397 -10.81 -15.54 5.56
CA ILE A 1397 -11.38 -15.80 4.22
C ILE A 1397 -12.73 -15.12 4.01
N ARG A 1398 -13.37 -14.61 5.07
CA ARG A 1398 -14.56 -13.76 4.97
C ARG A 1398 -14.29 -12.52 4.12
N ASP A 1399 -13.04 -12.03 4.15
CA ASP A 1399 -12.58 -11.06 3.18
C ASP A 1399 -12.46 -11.71 1.79
N VAL A 1400 -13.45 -11.43 0.94
CA VAL A 1400 -13.50 -11.88 -0.45
C VAL A 1400 -12.21 -11.57 -1.22
N ARG A 1401 -11.50 -10.49 -0.87
CA ARG A 1401 -10.23 -10.11 -1.52
C ARG A 1401 -9.17 -11.20 -1.34
N ARG A 1402 -9.08 -11.81 -0.14
CA ARG A 1402 -8.18 -12.96 0.13
C ARG A 1402 -8.59 -14.20 -0.64
N LEU A 1403 -9.90 -14.45 -0.76
CA LEU A 1403 -10.43 -15.55 -1.55
C LEU A 1403 -10.08 -15.40 -3.04
N ILE A 1404 -10.25 -14.21 -3.62
CA ILE A 1404 -9.88 -13.90 -5.00
C ILE A 1404 -8.39 -14.13 -5.23
N VAL A 1405 -7.55 -13.65 -4.31
CA VAL A 1405 -6.10 -13.91 -4.39
C VAL A 1405 -5.84 -15.41 -4.37
N ALA A 1406 -6.41 -16.16 -3.44
CA ALA A 1406 -6.24 -17.60 -3.33
C ALA A 1406 -6.62 -18.35 -4.62
N MET A 1407 -7.82 -18.06 -5.18
CA MET A 1407 -8.32 -18.72 -6.39
C MET A 1407 -7.51 -18.37 -7.64
N SER A 1408 -6.92 -17.17 -7.70
CA SER A 1408 -6.15 -16.73 -8.87
C SER A 1408 -4.70 -17.22 -8.89
N ARG A 1409 -4.20 -17.90 -7.86
CA ARG A 1409 -2.78 -18.35 -7.80
C ARG A 1409 -2.45 -19.51 -8.76
N ALA A 1410 -3.43 -20.32 -9.13
CA ALA A 1410 -3.26 -21.49 -9.99
C ALA A 1410 -3.36 -21.16 -11.48
N ARG A 1411 -2.46 -21.75 -12.27
CA ARG A 1411 -2.51 -21.69 -13.74
C ARG A 1411 -3.29 -22.86 -14.34
N LEU A 1412 -3.00 -24.09 -13.89
CA LEU A 1412 -3.54 -25.33 -14.46
C LEU A 1412 -4.32 -26.19 -13.45
N GLY A 1413 -3.90 -26.21 -12.19
CA GLY A 1413 -4.46 -27.08 -11.15
C GLY A 1413 -4.69 -26.36 -9.82
N LEU A 1414 -5.92 -26.41 -9.27
CA LEU A 1414 -6.24 -25.83 -7.96
C LEU A 1414 -6.97 -26.83 -7.05
N TYR A 1415 -6.33 -27.27 -5.98
CA TYR A 1415 -6.89 -28.26 -5.06
C TYR A 1415 -7.00 -27.67 -3.65
N ILE A 1416 -8.23 -27.59 -3.15
CA ILE A 1416 -8.57 -26.82 -1.94
C ILE A 1416 -8.97 -27.79 -0.83
N PHE A 1417 -8.19 -27.84 0.24
CA PHE A 1417 -8.44 -28.64 1.43
C PHE A 1417 -9.12 -27.79 2.49
N CYS A 1418 -10.33 -28.20 2.90
CA CYS A 1418 -11.11 -27.46 3.88
C CYS A 1418 -12.23 -28.32 4.47
N LYS A 1419 -12.87 -27.84 5.55
CA LYS A 1419 -14.16 -28.37 6.00
C LYS A 1419 -15.30 -27.80 5.15
N LYS A 1420 -15.85 -28.61 4.24
CA LYS A 1420 -16.92 -28.22 3.31
C LYS A 1420 -18.15 -27.67 4.01
N GLN A 1421 -18.66 -28.40 5.00
CA GLN A 1421 -19.87 -28.03 5.74
C GLN A 1421 -19.74 -26.66 6.42
N PHE A 1422 -18.51 -26.27 6.75
CA PHE A 1422 -18.20 -24.99 7.34
C PHE A 1422 -18.31 -23.86 6.29
N PHE A 1423 -17.58 -23.95 5.17
CA PHE A 1423 -17.54 -22.86 4.19
C PHE A 1423 -18.75 -22.78 3.25
N GLN A 1424 -19.48 -23.87 3.01
CA GLN A 1424 -20.66 -23.84 2.12
C GLN A 1424 -21.76 -22.88 2.58
N ASN A 1425 -21.82 -22.56 3.88
CA ASN A 1425 -22.82 -21.68 4.48
C ASN A 1425 -22.37 -20.21 4.53
N CYS A 1426 -21.19 -19.86 4.01
CA CYS A 1426 -20.68 -18.49 4.01
C CYS A 1426 -21.08 -17.74 2.73
N TYR A 1427 -21.93 -16.73 2.88
CA TYR A 1427 -22.45 -15.92 1.78
C TYR A 1427 -21.39 -15.24 0.94
N GLU A 1428 -20.38 -14.65 1.59
CA GLU A 1428 -19.28 -13.97 0.91
C GLU A 1428 -18.48 -14.93 0.02
N THR A 1429 -18.48 -16.22 0.36
CA THR A 1429 -17.83 -17.29 -0.42
C THR A 1429 -18.80 -18.05 -1.33
N SER A 1430 -20.12 -17.82 -1.22
CA SER A 1430 -21.17 -18.59 -1.88
C SER A 1430 -21.02 -18.64 -3.40
N MET A 1431 -20.60 -17.55 -4.03
CA MET A 1431 -20.35 -17.47 -5.47
C MET A 1431 -19.22 -18.40 -5.92
N VAL A 1432 -18.21 -18.61 -5.07
CA VAL A 1432 -17.09 -19.51 -5.34
C VAL A 1432 -17.48 -20.94 -4.99
N PHE A 1433 -18.06 -21.15 -3.81
CA PHE A 1433 -18.41 -22.48 -3.32
C PHE A 1433 -19.54 -23.12 -4.14
N SER A 1434 -20.52 -22.35 -4.63
CA SER A 1434 -21.53 -22.86 -5.58
C SER A 1434 -20.90 -23.42 -6.86
N LYS A 1435 -19.74 -22.92 -7.29
CA LYS A 1435 -18.98 -23.48 -8.43
C LYS A 1435 -18.11 -24.66 -8.02
N LEU A 1436 -17.48 -24.61 -6.84
CA LEU A 1436 -16.68 -25.72 -6.30
C LEU A 1436 -17.52 -26.97 -6.03
N LEU A 1437 -18.74 -26.79 -5.49
CA LEU A 1437 -19.66 -27.86 -5.10
C LEU A 1437 -20.36 -28.55 -6.28
N LYS A 1438 -20.16 -28.09 -7.52
CA LYS A 1438 -20.58 -28.81 -8.73
C LYS A 1438 -19.77 -30.09 -8.98
N ARG A 1439 -18.63 -30.25 -8.31
CA ARG A 1439 -17.73 -31.40 -8.43
C ARG A 1439 -17.73 -32.22 -7.12
N PRO A 1440 -17.38 -33.52 -7.18
CA PRO A 1440 -17.24 -34.34 -5.98
C PRO A 1440 -16.26 -33.72 -4.98
N ASP A 1441 -16.56 -33.86 -3.69
CA ASP A 1441 -15.76 -33.32 -2.58
C ASP A 1441 -14.70 -34.29 -2.04
N LYS A 1442 -14.67 -35.52 -2.55
CA LYS A 1442 -13.57 -36.46 -2.35
C LYS A 1442 -12.61 -36.39 -3.53
N LEU A 1443 -11.30 -36.48 -3.25
CA LEU A 1443 -10.27 -36.43 -4.27
C LEU A 1443 -10.41 -37.64 -5.21
N ILE A 1444 -10.54 -37.39 -6.52
CA ILE A 1444 -10.60 -38.47 -7.53
C ILE A 1444 -9.33 -38.38 -8.37
N ILE A 1445 -8.55 -39.47 -8.35
CA ILE A 1445 -7.32 -39.62 -9.12
C ILE A 1445 -7.52 -40.61 -10.28
N ILE A 1446 -6.65 -40.54 -11.28
CA ILE A 1446 -6.62 -41.47 -12.41
C ILE A 1446 -5.29 -42.22 -12.38
N LYS A 1447 -5.32 -43.50 -12.02
CA LYS A 1447 -4.08 -44.28 -11.83
C LYS A 1447 -3.33 -44.57 -13.13
N SER A 1448 -4.01 -44.56 -14.26
CA SER A 1448 -3.46 -44.84 -15.59
C SER A 1448 -2.62 -43.69 -16.16
N GLU A 1449 -2.70 -42.48 -15.59
CA GLU A 1449 -2.04 -41.28 -16.11
C GLU A 1449 -0.73 -40.97 -15.38
N GLN A 1450 0.30 -40.54 -16.13
CA GLN A 1450 1.57 -40.07 -15.61
C GLN A 1450 1.98 -38.75 -16.27
N TYR A 1451 2.84 -37.98 -15.59
CA TYR A 1451 3.46 -36.75 -16.09
C TYR A 1451 4.91 -37.03 -16.54
N PRO A 1452 5.41 -36.43 -17.63
CA PRO A 1452 4.73 -35.51 -18.54
C PRO A 1452 3.82 -36.25 -19.53
N ILE A 1453 2.92 -35.49 -20.16
CA ILE A 1453 2.07 -36.00 -21.23
C ILE A 1453 2.94 -36.31 -22.45
N THR A 1454 3.06 -37.59 -22.82
CA THR A 1454 3.91 -38.06 -23.92
C THR A 1454 3.18 -38.34 -25.22
N SER A 1455 1.84 -38.36 -25.24
CA SER A 1455 1.04 -38.87 -26.37
C SER A 1455 0.00 -37.89 -26.91
N GLU A 1456 -0.35 -38.04 -28.19
CA GLU A 1456 -1.48 -37.36 -28.84
C GLU A 1456 -2.85 -37.76 -28.24
N ASN A 1457 -2.92 -38.89 -27.54
CA ASN A 1457 -4.12 -39.42 -26.89
C ASN A 1457 -4.36 -38.86 -25.47
N ALA A 1458 -3.72 -37.74 -25.14
CA ALA A 1458 -3.85 -37.11 -23.83
C ALA A 1458 -5.29 -36.68 -23.54
N ARG A 1459 -5.76 -36.98 -22.33
CA ARG A 1459 -7.11 -36.63 -21.89
C ARG A 1459 -7.32 -35.12 -21.98
N GLN A 1460 -8.43 -34.72 -22.62
CA GLN A 1460 -8.85 -33.32 -22.67
C GLN A 1460 -9.56 -32.95 -21.36
N ILE A 1461 -9.45 -31.70 -20.93
CA ILE A 1461 -10.02 -31.25 -19.65
C ILE A 1461 -11.54 -31.48 -19.52
N ASN A 1462 -12.27 -31.43 -20.63
CA ASN A 1462 -13.72 -31.60 -20.70
C ASN A 1462 -14.15 -33.00 -21.18
N SER A 1463 -13.21 -33.94 -21.34
CA SER A 1463 -13.59 -35.31 -21.73
C SER A 1463 -14.39 -35.97 -20.61
N LYS A 1464 -15.37 -36.81 -20.98
CA LYS A 1464 -16.05 -37.67 -20.01
C LYS A 1464 -15.02 -38.57 -19.33
N LEU A 1465 -15.11 -38.67 -18.00
CA LEU A 1465 -14.29 -39.58 -17.21
C LEU A 1465 -14.81 -41.00 -17.38
N ASP A 1466 -13.91 -41.96 -17.61
CA ASP A 1466 -14.25 -43.38 -17.51
C ASP A 1466 -14.31 -43.75 -16.03
N GLU A 1467 -15.47 -44.20 -15.56
CA GLU A 1467 -15.69 -44.54 -14.16
C GLU A 1467 -14.76 -45.67 -13.69
N ASN A 1468 -14.28 -46.53 -14.61
CA ASN A 1468 -13.36 -47.61 -14.29
C ASN A 1468 -11.95 -47.13 -13.95
N ASP A 1469 -11.54 -45.98 -14.49
CA ASP A 1469 -10.20 -45.40 -14.30
C ASP A 1469 -10.15 -44.44 -13.10
N CYS A 1470 -11.31 -43.96 -12.64
CA CYS A 1470 -11.45 -43.09 -11.49
C CYS A 1470 -11.26 -43.84 -10.18
N PHE A 1471 -10.29 -43.40 -9.38
CA PHE A 1471 -10.06 -43.91 -8.04
C PHE A 1471 -10.35 -42.83 -7.00
N GLU A 1472 -11.40 -43.03 -6.22
CA GLU A 1472 -11.84 -42.11 -5.17
C GLU A 1472 -11.05 -42.31 -3.88
N ILE A 1473 -10.32 -41.26 -3.46
CA ILE A 1473 -9.60 -41.22 -2.21
C ILE A 1473 -10.56 -40.86 -1.08
N GLN A 1474 -10.59 -41.71 -0.06
CA GLN A 1474 -11.58 -41.62 1.02
C GLN A 1474 -11.18 -40.57 2.06
N ASN A 1475 -9.88 -40.48 2.39
CA ASN A 1475 -9.34 -39.55 3.38
C ASN A 1475 -7.80 -39.47 3.28
N SER A 1476 -7.19 -38.69 4.17
CA SER A 1476 -5.74 -38.51 4.26
C SER A 1476 -4.98 -39.84 4.45
N PHE A 1477 -5.52 -40.78 5.24
CA PHE A 1477 -4.92 -42.10 5.48
C PHE A 1477 -4.96 -42.98 4.23
N HIS A 1478 -6.06 -42.97 3.48
CA HIS A 1478 -6.16 -43.69 2.21
C HIS A 1478 -5.16 -43.14 1.18
N MET A 1479 -5.02 -41.81 1.08
CA MET A 1479 -4.02 -41.19 0.22
C MET A 1479 -2.60 -41.58 0.62
N LYS A 1480 -2.32 -41.57 1.93
CA LYS A 1480 -1.02 -41.98 2.46
C LYS A 1480 -0.70 -43.44 2.15
N SER A 1481 -1.67 -44.34 2.35
CA SER A 1481 -1.52 -45.77 2.03
C SER A 1481 -1.28 -45.99 0.54
N LEU A 1482 -1.88 -45.19 -0.34
CA LEU A 1482 -1.63 -45.26 -1.79
C LEU A 1482 -0.18 -44.89 -2.12
N VAL A 1483 0.33 -43.80 -1.54
CA VAL A 1483 1.72 -43.36 -1.73
C VAL A 1483 2.70 -44.39 -1.18
N GLU A 1484 2.47 -44.90 0.04
CA GLU A 1484 3.29 -45.95 0.66
C GLU A 1484 3.22 -47.28 -0.09
N SER A 1485 2.13 -47.58 -0.80
CA SER A 1485 2.04 -48.78 -1.66
C SER A 1485 2.78 -48.66 -2.99
N ASN A 1486 3.06 -47.41 -3.43
CA ASN A 1486 3.85 -47.13 -4.62
C ASN A 1486 5.36 -47.00 -4.30
N GLU A 1487 5.73 -46.75 -3.03
CA GLU A 1487 7.11 -46.88 -2.51
C GLU A 1487 7.53 -48.36 -2.40
#